data_AF-A0A9P4QBM0-F1
#
_entry.id   AF-A0A9P4QBM0-F1
#
_cell.length_a   1.000
_cell.length_b   1.000
_cell.length_c   1.000
_cell.angle_alpha   90.00
_cell.angle_beta   90.00
_cell.angle_gamma   90.00
#
_symmetry.space_group_name_H-M   'P 1'
#
loop_
_entity.id
_entity.type
_entity.pdbx_description
1 polymer ?
#
loop_
_entity_poly.entity_id
_entity_poly.type
_entity_poly.pdbx_seq_one_letter_code
_entity_poly.pdbx_strand_id
1 'polypeptide(L)'
;MQPLNPFLRGFFRSALPSQCQPVHHHILLVPTTETLLYGRDRESGSAYSDVAGNEDFLGSHVLRVPGGVPPQDGSSGNVRESKGRAKQYTTINGKTVIVKDAFVYSNKGFRSLNQAQLLQDAIYYPDASDGQQWLVYYISRPLLGSYQPAPIMPAVISDVPSQERKRLLLEASAEASTSPQPAVAKKKDPKTFQELLNNFPMISRQMQRGLEITIREFTVLCQLSKVDPFTLRLHLVTHIILHPTALELEPEEDQLRVSLERTVASAIDLFQKVDQQQLSMLGSSTSLTGPVVERLIERYMTEQVHDQTLFPRICAVRYADDRDLENKVRKMSDVDIAQVGIPVEDGMKGKRELATRLRKGVDVFKKMGVASSPQEMLEILLSTQKAITAPEAAMDESTARVDDDTEKVNASVLTINADILVSMLLVVVIRSGVRHLHSRLLYMRYFIFTDEVESGEQGYALATMEAVLAHLTADSTGLRKSSKRNRGLWQAIRSGDIQYIEATLQPTNWSVDEQILAESPTGIEQSLAEDDSSCAEDNDWPGHPYDPVDGMLNNSFAAVDGSLSHVFPFQRPPTPPPEQATSKGKKRVSLAASPRSHSVSSSMSNRSRSRTKSLDSGVMEGDLTAETMAQTQDADGNSTLMMAVEAGQAAALRALLNMPAHFRLDFVLKDINYEGSSLLSAAVQSSNRRITEDLIAWLERNCSLEDLQAYLAKQDRKGRCMAHYLFHQPYLIRRFGKKLPWRLKDNNGQTPLFALCRSYDHEEYQSMVDIALVLARDTQGDNQALHLDDHVDAKGNTLLHVVNDTHLIMRLLRYCDSDVNATNDKRFTPLMVGSKYGRLDLVRALFSDPRTDTTLKDIRGLTAVELAKDDEVRNRFDDLVLLASPQSSDGRMTAIVRSFFVEDATIRLVLKSGGLNPNGTITVTTCRRSVADFENLSKWLTLECPASWLPTRFDLPSPFLIPSRPARSVLRDTQLRLDNFFRNLLSHSTFSTHELVWEFFLVPDIDSEMLLERSKRKAETRVENVRDDYEPVSDTQEVENFVVFAREQMRGVTHVVRKLIRSTNRQRMLSNDLFEALLLSSTALSTFHKTFLPQEHISAYSHFARLYFPSESSPFANFYYSLHSIFSSSSAIQAALNRPAYLIGSMHQTQQRIERSLTSLSRQNRWTPDLGGLFTDAKKSIAGEARDKAVKAREELDGLARELRYTQTTVAGELAGWQEEHVKVGRAMLKKLARDVIVKERAKLEGIKRCLREARRSQGGVVI
;
A
#
# COMPACT_ATOMS: atom_id res chain seq x y z
N MET A 1 10.19 -36.17 22.00
CA MET A 1 10.37 -35.70 20.61
C MET A 1 11.35 -34.54 20.67
N GLN A 2 12.32 -34.49 19.77
CA GLN A 2 13.40 -33.49 19.85
C GLN A 2 12.96 -32.20 19.14
N PRO A 3 13.33 -31.00 19.64
CA PRO A 3 12.98 -29.74 19.00
C PRO A 3 13.47 -29.71 17.55
N LEU A 4 12.72 -29.07 16.65
CA LEU A 4 13.12 -28.97 15.24
C LEU A 4 14.40 -28.12 15.10
N ASN A 5 14.48 -27.01 15.82
CA ASN A 5 15.61 -26.10 15.81
C ASN A 5 16.90 -26.78 16.35
N PRO A 6 18.00 -26.86 15.56
CA PRO A 6 19.24 -27.50 15.97
C PRO A 6 19.88 -26.91 17.24
N PHE A 7 19.80 -25.58 17.42
CA PHE A 7 20.35 -24.90 18.59
C PHE A 7 19.60 -25.28 19.87
N LEU A 8 18.26 -25.19 19.86
CA LEU A 8 17.44 -25.56 21.03
C LEU A 8 17.64 -27.04 21.37
N ARG A 9 17.73 -27.89 20.35
CA ARG A 9 18.04 -29.32 20.51
C ARG A 9 19.40 -29.56 21.17
N GLY A 10 20.44 -28.85 20.73
CA GLY A 10 21.79 -28.94 21.28
C GLY A 10 21.88 -28.40 22.72
N PHE A 11 21.29 -27.23 22.96
CA PHE A 11 21.31 -26.57 24.27
C PHE A 11 20.66 -27.41 25.37
N PHE A 12 19.46 -27.95 25.14
CA PHE A 12 18.76 -28.74 26.18
C PHE A 12 19.28 -30.17 26.35
N ARG A 13 20.24 -30.60 25.52
CA ARG A 13 20.97 -31.86 25.68
C ARG A 13 22.32 -31.69 26.36
N SER A 14 22.90 -30.49 26.35
CA SER A 14 24.20 -30.22 26.95
C SER A 14 24.09 -30.03 28.46
N ALA A 15 25.25 -29.85 29.13
CA ALA A 15 25.32 -29.52 30.55
C ALA A 15 25.06 -28.02 30.85
N LEU A 16 24.91 -27.17 29.82
CA LEU A 16 24.73 -25.72 29.99
C LEU A 16 23.45 -25.32 30.73
N PRO A 17 22.27 -25.97 30.54
CA PRO A 17 21.06 -25.61 31.29
C PRO A 17 21.24 -25.70 32.81
N SER A 18 22.01 -26.66 33.31
CA SER A 18 22.32 -26.77 34.75
C SER A 18 23.23 -25.65 35.26
N GLN A 19 24.06 -25.05 34.40
CA GLN A 19 24.92 -23.91 34.75
C GLN A 19 24.15 -22.58 34.78
N CYS A 20 23.00 -22.51 34.10
CA CYS A 20 22.16 -21.32 33.97
C CYS A 20 21.13 -21.17 35.12
N GLN A 21 21.50 -21.46 36.37
CA GLN A 21 20.62 -21.26 37.53
C GLN A 21 21.03 -20.01 38.31
N PRO A 22 20.10 -19.07 38.61
CA PRO A 22 18.68 -19.05 38.24
C PRO A 22 18.40 -18.74 36.76
N VAL A 23 17.34 -19.34 36.18
CA VAL A 23 17.01 -19.20 34.74
C VAL A 23 16.61 -17.78 34.36
N HIS A 24 15.97 -17.02 35.25
CA HIS A 24 15.55 -15.63 34.99
C HIS A 24 16.72 -14.65 34.79
N HIS A 25 17.96 -15.07 35.07
CA HIS A 25 19.18 -14.32 34.77
C HIS A 25 19.76 -14.61 33.39
N HIS A 26 19.11 -15.42 32.56
CA HIS A 26 19.66 -15.89 31.30
C HIS A 26 18.69 -15.67 30.14
N ILE A 27 19.23 -15.29 28.98
CA ILE A 27 18.47 -15.11 27.74
C ILE A 27 19.10 -15.97 26.65
N LEU A 28 18.28 -16.70 25.91
CA LEU A 28 18.73 -17.47 24.75
C LEU A 28 18.57 -16.65 23.47
N LEU A 29 19.67 -16.42 22.75
CA LEU A 29 19.68 -15.82 21.42
C LEU A 29 19.71 -16.93 20.37
N VAL A 30 18.57 -17.25 19.78
CA VAL A 30 18.40 -18.45 18.95
C VAL A 30 18.37 -18.07 17.48
N PRO A 31 19.35 -18.47 16.65
CA PRO A 31 19.24 -18.30 15.21
C PRO A 31 18.01 -19.05 14.67
N THR A 32 17.33 -18.47 13.68
CA THR A 32 16.14 -19.10 13.09
C THR A 32 16.44 -20.50 12.53
N THR A 33 15.46 -21.39 12.58
CA THR A 33 15.63 -22.78 12.13
C THR A 33 16.09 -22.85 10.66
N GLU A 34 15.53 -22.00 9.80
CA GLU A 34 15.92 -21.87 8.39
C GLU A 34 17.41 -21.51 8.24
N THR A 35 17.90 -20.52 9.01
CA THR A 35 19.30 -20.08 8.92
C THR A 35 20.30 -21.14 9.39
N LEU A 36 19.92 -22.01 10.31
CA LEU A 36 20.78 -23.10 10.76
C LEU A 36 20.80 -24.27 9.77
N LEU A 37 19.67 -24.57 9.14
CA LEU A 37 19.55 -25.68 8.18
C LEU A 37 20.12 -25.35 6.80
N TYR A 38 19.90 -24.13 6.32
CA TYR A 38 20.35 -23.66 5.00
C TYR A 38 21.54 -22.70 5.08
N GLY A 39 22.28 -22.73 6.18
CA GLY A 39 23.49 -21.92 6.38
C GLY A 39 24.74 -22.77 6.45
N ARG A 40 25.84 -22.26 5.91
CA ARG A 40 27.20 -22.79 6.12
C ARG A 40 28.11 -21.69 6.62
N ASP A 41 29.10 -22.06 7.42
CA ASP A 41 30.17 -21.17 7.82
C ASP A 41 31.19 -21.05 6.68
N ARG A 42 31.46 -19.83 6.20
CA ARG A 42 32.36 -19.59 5.06
C ARG A 42 33.81 -19.95 5.38
N GLU A 43 34.23 -19.80 6.64
CA GLU A 43 35.59 -20.10 7.06
C GLU A 43 35.86 -21.60 7.18
N SER A 44 34.95 -22.35 7.82
CA SER A 44 35.13 -23.79 8.05
C SER A 44 34.48 -24.69 6.98
N GLY A 45 33.61 -24.15 6.13
CA GLY A 45 32.81 -24.91 5.17
C GLY A 45 31.73 -25.81 5.81
N SER A 46 31.65 -25.85 7.14
CA SER A 46 30.75 -26.74 7.89
C SER A 46 29.32 -26.20 7.90
N ALA A 47 28.32 -27.09 7.91
CA ALA A 47 26.93 -26.71 8.03
C ALA A 47 26.62 -26.20 9.45
N TYR A 48 25.85 -25.12 9.56
CA TYR A 48 25.48 -24.58 10.88
C TYR A 48 24.60 -25.54 11.69
N SER A 49 23.91 -26.49 11.05
CA SER A 49 23.18 -27.58 11.71
C SER A 49 24.09 -28.43 12.60
N ASP A 50 25.34 -28.64 12.16
CA ASP A 50 26.30 -29.52 12.83
C ASP A 50 27.06 -28.73 13.90
N VAL A 51 27.42 -27.48 13.59
CA VAL A 51 28.09 -26.55 14.52
C VAL A 51 27.18 -26.14 15.68
N ALA A 52 25.86 -26.13 15.48
CA ALA A 52 24.89 -25.72 16.50
C ALA A 52 24.93 -26.59 17.79
N GLY A 53 25.48 -27.80 17.73
CA GLY A 53 25.65 -28.69 18.89
C GLY A 53 26.90 -28.40 19.73
N ASN A 54 27.85 -27.61 19.23
CA ASN A 54 29.13 -27.38 19.92
C ASN A 54 28.96 -26.49 21.15
N GLU A 55 29.62 -26.82 22.27
CA GLU A 55 29.51 -26.05 23.52
C GLU A 55 29.92 -24.59 23.38
N ASP A 56 30.97 -24.27 22.59
CA ASP A 56 31.37 -22.87 22.36
C ASP A 56 30.31 -22.10 21.55
N PHE A 57 29.67 -22.76 20.57
CA PHE A 57 28.57 -22.16 19.82
C PHE A 57 27.37 -21.90 20.73
N LEU A 58 26.96 -22.90 21.51
CA LEU A 58 25.86 -22.79 22.46
C LEU A 58 26.13 -21.68 23.49
N GLY A 59 27.30 -21.68 24.12
CA GLY A 59 27.67 -20.70 25.15
C GLY A 59 27.75 -19.26 24.63
N SER A 60 28.17 -19.06 23.38
CA SER A 60 28.27 -17.71 22.77
C SER A 60 26.89 -17.06 22.49
N HIS A 61 25.81 -17.83 22.53
CA HIS A 61 24.44 -17.40 22.24
C HIS A 61 23.56 -17.32 23.51
N VAL A 62 24.13 -17.50 24.70
CA VAL A 62 23.42 -17.39 25.98
C VAL A 62 23.92 -16.14 26.69
N LEU A 63 23.06 -15.13 26.83
CA LEU A 63 23.39 -13.90 27.55
C LEU A 63 23.15 -14.09 29.05
N ARG A 64 24.08 -13.57 29.86
CA ARG A 64 23.99 -13.48 31.31
C ARG A 64 23.55 -12.08 31.71
N VAL A 65 22.48 -12.01 32.51
CA VAL A 65 21.88 -10.79 33.06
C VAL A 65 21.78 -10.97 34.58
N PRO A 66 22.88 -10.67 35.32
CA PRO A 66 22.92 -10.91 36.76
C PRO A 66 21.85 -10.09 37.49
N GLY A 67 21.08 -10.73 38.37
CA GLY A 67 20.01 -10.09 39.13
C GLY A 67 18.72 -9.85 38.35
N GLY A 68 18.63 -10.26 37.08
CA GLY A 68 17.42 -10.07 36.26
C GLY A 68 17.17 -8.61 35.88
N VAL A 69 18.17 -7.75 36.10
CA VAL A 69 18.16 -6.33 35.77
C VAL A 69 19.17 -6.11 34.65
N PRO A 70 18.83 -5.32 33.61
CA PRO A 70 19.80 -5.00 32.55
C PRO A 70 21.05 -4.33 33.12
N PRO A 71 22.24 -4.55 32.53
CA PRO A 71 23.47 -3.91 32.99
C PRO A 71 23.32 -2.37 33.02
N GLN A 72 23.68 -1.77 34.16
CA GLN A 72 23.73 -0.32 34.35
C GLN A 72 25.10 0.19 33.87
N ASP A 73 25.11 1.24 33.04
CA ASP A 73 26.31 2.08 32.90
C ASP A 73 26.47 2.89 34.18
N GLY A 74 27.70 3.07 34.64
CA GLY A 74 28.07 3.75 35.90
C GLY A 74 27.71 5.25 35.99
N SER A 75 26.73 5.74 35.24
CA SER A 75 26.17 7.09 35.35
C SER A 75 24.71 7.02 35.77
N SER A 76 24.41 7.50 36.99
CA SER A 76 23.06 7.74 37.52
C SER A 76 22.33 8.79 36.68
N GLY A 77 21.71 8.37 35.57
CA GLY A 77 20.93 9.23 34.67
C GLY A 77 19.58 8.61 34.32
N ASN A 78 18.54 9.45 34.28
CA ASN A 78 17.15 9.09 33.98
C ASN A 78 17.01 8.06 32.84
N VAL A 79 16.13 7.07 33.03
CA VAL A 79 15.77 6.02 32.05
C VAL A 79 15.44 6.60 30.66
N ARG A 80 14.97 7.86 30.62
CA ARG A 80 14.70 8.70 29.44
C ARG A 80 15.88 8.80 28.44
N GLU A 81 17.13 8.82 28.90
CA GLU A 81 18.32 8.95 28.03
C GLU A 81 18.89 7.60 27.53
N SER A 82 18.35 6.48 28.04
CA SER A 82 18.89 5.14 27.79
C SER A 82 18.27 4.41 26.58
N LYS A 83 17.17 4.91 26.01
CA LYS A 83 16.57 4.36 24.78
C LYS A 83 17.51 4.61 23.59
N GLY A 84 18.05 3.53 23.03
CA GLY A 84 18.96 3.56 21.88
C GLY A 84 20.46 3.62 22.21
N ARG A 85 20.83 3.70 23.50
CA ARG A 85 22.23 3.50 23.91
C ARG A 85 22.60 2.03 23.82
N ALA A 86 23.77 1.76 23.29
CA ALA A 86 24.31 0.41 23.14
C ALA A 86 24.63 -0.16 24.53
N LYS A 87 24.05 -1.30 24.88
CA LYS A 87 24.31 -1.99 26.17
C LYS A 87 25.18 -3.21 25.95
N GLN A 88 26.19 -3.37 26.79
CA GLN A 88 27.10 -4.51 26.74
C GLN A 88 26.63 -5.62 27.70
N TYR A 89 26.48 -6.82 27.16
CA TYR A 89 26.13 -8.05 27.87
C TYR A 89 27.31 -9.03 27.82
N THR A 90 27.40 -9.89 28.84
CA THR A 90 28.36 -11.00 28.87
C THR A 90 27.64 -12.30 28.54
N THR A 91 28.27 -13.19 27.78
CA THR A 91 27.76 -14.52 27.49
C THR A 91 28.21 -15.52 28.57
N ILE A 92 27.62 -16.72 28.61
CA ILE A 92 28.00 -17.73 29.61
C ILE A 92 29.45 -18.23 29.47
N ASN A 93 30.01 -18.21 28.25
CA ASN A 93 31.43 -18.50 28.00
C ASN A 93 32.35 -17.27 28.14
N GLY A 94 31.87 -16.15 28.70
CA GLY A 94 32.69 -14.97 29.02
C GLY A 94 32.99 -14.03 27.85
N LYS A 95 32.38 -14.23 26.67
CA LYS A 95 32.46 -13.28 25.53
C LYS A 95 31.53 -12.09 25.77
N THR A 96 31.75 -10.99 25.05
CA THR A 96 30.91 -9.79 25.18
C THR A 96 30.09 -9.54 23.92
N VAL A 97 28.84 -9.17 24.12
CA VAL A 97 27.85 -8.90 23.06
C VAL A 97 27.24 -7.54 23.32
N ILE A 98 27.16 -6.68 22.31
CA ILE A 98 26.56 -5.37 22.41
C ILE A 98 25.17 -5.42 21.78
N VAL A 99 24.14 -4.96 22.49
CA VAL A 99 22.78 -4.83 21.97
C VAL A 99 22.46 -3.35 21.82
N LYS A 100 22.09 -2.93 20.61
CA LYS A 100 21.66 -1.56 20.30
C LYS A 100 20.41 -1.63 19.43
N ASP A 101 19.35 -0.95 19.87
CA ASP A 101 18.05 -0.96 19.21
C ASP A 101 17.51 -2.39 19.00
N ALA A 102 17.35 -2.81 17.74
CA ALA A 102 16.93 -4.14 17.34
C ALA A 102 18.08 -5.04 16.87
N PHE A 103 19.33 -4.64 17.06
CA PHE A 103 20.52 -5.34 16.58
C PHE A 103 21.42 -5.80 17.73
N VAL A 104 22.05 -6.95 17.51
CA VAL A 104 23.00 -7.63 18.38
C VAL A 104 24.33 -7.70 17.64
N TYR A 105 25.39 -7.20 18.26
CA TYR A 105 26.74 -7.17 17.71
C TYR A 105 27.65 -8.02 18.58
N SER A 106 28.39 -8.94 17.97
CA SER A 106 29.46 -9.63 18.69
C SER A 106 30.62 -8.64 18.95
N ASN A 107 31.29 -8.79 20.09
CA ASN A 107 32.37 -7.90 20.51
C ASN A 107 33.58 -8.72 21.03
N LYS A 108 34.12 -8.42 22.21
CA LYS A 108 35.35 -9.02 22.73
C LYS A 108 35.15 -10.53 22.95
N GLY A 109 36.11 -11.33 22.53
CA GLY A 109 36.09 -12.79 22.65
C GLY A 109 35.49 -13.54 21.46
N PHE A 110 34.98 -12.83 20.44
CA PHE A 110 34.60 -13.43 19.15
C PHE A 110 35.76 -13.31 18.16
N ARG A 111 35.96 -14.34 17.31
CA ARG A 111 36.99 -14.32 16.26
C ARG A 111 36.65 -13.32 15.15
N SER A 112 35.36 -13.21 14.82
CA SER A 112 34.81 -12.29 13.83
C SER A 112 33.69 -11.44 14.45
N LEU A 113 33.63 -10.17 14.04
CA LEU A 113 32.59 -9.24 14.45
C LEU A 113 31.37 -9.41 13.54
N ASN A 114 30.32 -9.99 14.09
CA ASN A 114 29.08 -10.31 13.42
C ASN A 114 27.95 -9.44 13.96
N GLN A 115 26.97 -9.19 13.11
CA GLN A 115 25.74 -8.49 13.47
C GLN A 115 24.53 -9.36 13.16
N ALA A 116 23.56 -9.37 14.06
CA ALA A 116 22.29 -10.09 13.91
C ALA A 116 21.13 -9.20 14.37
N GLN A 117 19.98 -9.32 13.72
CA GLN A 117 18.77 -8.58 14.09
C GLN A 117 17.91 -9.44 15.01
N LEU A 118 17.36 -8.86 16.08
CA LEU A 118 16.31 -9.47 16.90
C LEU A 118 15.00 -9.51 16.09
N LEU A 119 14.35 -10.67 16.00
CA LEU A 119 13.14 -10.86 15.18
C LEU A 119 11.87 -10.98 16.01
N GLN A 120 11.79 -11.98 16.88
CA GLN A 120 10.64 -12.20 17.75
C GLN A 120 11.08 -12.80 19.08
N ASP A 121 10.33 -12.53 20.14
CA ASP A 121 10.50 -13.12 21.46
C ASP A 121 9.45 -14.19 21.72
N ALA A 122 9.84 -15.25 22.44
CA ALA A 122 8.95 -16.34 22.82
C ALA A 122 9.36 -16.93 24.16
N ILE A 123 8.38 -17.48 24.89
CA ILE A 123 8.62 -18.30 26.07
C ILE A 123 8.67 -19.76 25.63
N TYR A 124 9.82 -20.39 25.83
CA TYR A 124 10.06 -21.78 25.48
C TYR A 124 9.99 -22.68 26.71
N TYR A 125 9.36 -23.85 26.57
CA TYR A 125 9.24 -24.85 27.62
C TYR A 125 9.94 -26.15 27.18
N PRO A 126 11.07 -26.54 27.80
CA PRO A 126 11.76 -27.78 27.48
C PRO A 126 10.97 -29.00 27.98
N ASP A 127 11.12 -30.12 27.27
CA ASP A 127 10.59 -31.44 27.67
C ASP A 127 11.46 -32.07 28.78
N ALA A 128 11.67 -31.32 29.88
CA ALA A 128 12.47 -31.71 31.03
C ALA A 128 11.58 -31.91 32.28
N SER A 129 12.06 -32.65 33.27
CA SER A 129 11.35 -32.87 34.55
C SER A 129 10.99 -31.55 35.23
N ASP A 130 11.84 -30.55 35.13
CA ASP A 130 11.64 -29.32 35.90
C ASP A 130 10.69 -28.36 35.19
N GLY A 131 10.50 -28.51 33.86
CA GLY A 131 9.54 -27.75 33.07
C GLY A 131 9.69 -26.23 33.16
N GLN A 132 10.90 -25.74 33.48
CA GLN A 132 11.20 -24.33 33.68
C GLN A 132 11.05 -23.55 32.38
N GLN A 133 10.53 -22.32 32.47
CA GLN A 133 10.33 -21.46 31.31
C GLN A 133 11.60 -20.71 30.94
N TRP A 134 11.90 -20.62 29.64
CA TRP A 134 13.08 -19.95 29.10
C TRP A 134 12.66 -18.81 28.17
N LEU A 135 13.28 -17.64 28.32
CA LEU A 135 13.09 -16.53 27.40
C LEU A 135 14.01 -16.69 26.20
N VAL A 136 13.40 -16.81 25.02
CA VAL A 136 14.09 -16.95 23.73
C VAL A 136 13.86 -15.70 22.90
N TYR A 137 14.95 -15.11 22.39
CA TYR A 137 14.89 -14.15 21.30
C TYR A 137 15.43 -14.80 20.03
N TYR A 138 14.62 -14.85 18.98
CA TYR A 138 15.08 -15.30 17.69
C TYR A 138 15.93 -14.22 17.01
N ILE A 139 17.09 -14.59 16.50
CA ILE A 139 18.02 -13.71 15.78
C ILE A 139 18.13 -14.11 14.30
N SER A 140 18.36 -13.12 13.44
CA SER A 140 18.38 -13.32 11.99
C SER A 140 19.59 -14.10 11.46
N ARG A 141 20.70 -14.16 12.19
CA ARG A 141 21.95 -14.84 11.81
C ARG A 141 22.69 -15.32 13.06
N PRO A 142 23.52 -16.38 12.98
CA PRO A 142 24.38 -16.79 14.08
C PRO A 142 25.42 -15.72 14.43
N LEU A 143 25.80 -15.64 15.70
CA LEU A 143 26.83 -14.71 16.19
C LEU A 143 28.26 -15.22 15.96
N LEU A 144 28.42 -16.50 15.64
CA LEU A 144 29.72 -17.18 15.49
C LEU A 144 29.89 -17.70 14.05
N GLY A 145 31.08 -17.53 13.49
CA GLY A 145 31.40 -17.90 12.10
C GLY A 145 30.92 -16.83 11.10
N SER A 146 31.25 -17.00 9.83
CA SER A 146 30.84 -16.09 8.75
C SER A 146 29.71 -16.72 7.94
N TYR A 147 28.48 -16.23 8.16
CA TYR A 147 27.28 -16.81 7.55
C TYR A 147 27.28 -16.71 6.01
N GLN A 148 27.25 -17.88 5.35
CA GLN A 148 27.01 -18.03 3.93
C GLN A 148 25.66 -18.76 3.72
N PRO A 149 24.68 -18.15 3.04
CA PRO A 149 23.45 -18.85 2.69
C PRO A 149 23.75 -19.96 1.68
N ALA A 150 23.24 -21.16 1.95
CA ALA A 150 23.27 -22.32 1.07
C ALA A 150 21.83 -22.59 0.59
N PRO A 151 21.34 -21.85 -0.43
CA PRO A 151 19.97 -22.01 -0.91
C PRO A 151 19.76 -23.42 -1.48
N ILE A 152 18.53 -23.92 -1.36
CA ILE A 152 18.13 -25.19 -1.96
C ILE A 152 18.30 -25.05 -3.48
N MET A 153 19.14 -25.91 -4.07
CA MET A 153 19.31 -25.95 -5.52
C MET A 153 17.97 -26.37 -6.17
N PRO A 154 17.46 -25.62 -7.16
CA PRO A 154 16.21 -25.98 -7.82
C PRO A 154 16.39 -27.31 -8.56
N ALA A 155 15.40 -28.19 -8.43
CA ALA A 155 15.38 -29.45 -9.16
C ALA A 155 15.13 -29.14 -10.64
N VAL A 156 16.17 -29.25 -11.46
CA VAL A 156 16.08 -29.18 -12.92
C VAL A 156 15.97 -30.60 -13.45
N ILE A 157 14.87 -30.93 -14.14
CA ILE A 157 14.82 -32.13 -14.98
C ILE A 157 15.57 -31.77 -16.25
N SER A 158 16.85 -32.13 -16.32
CA SER A 158 17.52 -32.25 -17.60
C SER A 158 17.53 -33.72 -17.99
N ASP A 159 16.71 -34.09 -18.98
CA ASP A 159 17.35 -34.78 -20.09
C ASP A 159 18.41 -33.81 -20.62
N VAL A 160 19.58 -34.29 -21.05
CA VAL A 160 20.66 -33.51 -21.69
C VAL A 160 21.82 -33.10 -20.73
N PRO A 161 22.78 -34.02 -20.48
CA PRO A 161 24.18 -33.72 -20.10
C PRO A 161 24.95 -32.86 -21.13
N SER A 162 24.26 -32.18 -22.06
CA SER A 162 24.84 -31.59 -23.28
C SER A 162 24.87 -30.06 -23.28
N GLN A 163 24.14 -29.38 -22.38
CA GLN A 163 24.22 -27.92 -22.26
C GLN A 163 25.33 -27.47 -21.31
N GLU A 164 25.53 -28.20 -20.21
CA GLU A 164 26.61 -27.93 -19.26
C GLU A 164 27.98 -28.30 -19.85
N ARG A 165 28.04 -29.36 -20.68
CA ARG A 165 29.24 -29.71 -21.47
C ARG A 165 29.56 -28.65 -22.54
N LYS A 166 28.54 -28.02 -23.14
CA LYS A 166 28.73 -26.91 -24.10
C LYS A 166 29.19 -25.64 -23.40
N ARG A 167 28.67 -25.34 -22.21
CA ARG A 167 29.10 -24.20 -21.40
C ARG A 167 30.53 -24.38 -20.88
N LEU A 168 30.88 -25.59 -20.43
CA LEU A 168 32.24 -25.93 -20.02
C LEU A 168 33.23 -25.99 -21.20
N LEU A 169 32.78 -26.35 -22.41
CA LEU A 169 33.59 -26.23 -23.64
C LEU A 169 33.79 -24.78 -24.08
N LEU A 170 32.79 -23.90 -23.87
CA LEU A 170 32.89 -22.47 -24.12
C LEU A 170 33.79 -21.77 -23.09
N GLU A 171 33.69 -22.14 -21.82
CA GLU A 171 34.55 -21.65 -20.74
C GLU A 171 35.99 -22.16 -20.90
N ALA A 172 36.19 -23.43 -21.28
CA ALA A 172 37.52 -23.97 -21.60
C ALA A 172 38.15 -23.36 -22.87
N SER A 173 37.35 -22.85 -23.80
CA SER A 173 37.85 -22.12 -24.98
C SER A 173 38.17 -20.64 -24.69
N ALA A 174 37.63 -20.07 -23.62
CA ALA A 174 37.88 -18.69 -23.19
C ALA A 174 39.11 -18.54 -22.29
N GLU A 175 39.58 -19.62 -21.65
CA GLU A 175 40.74 -19.61 -20.74
C GLU A 175 42.12 -19.64 -21.44
N ALA A 176 42.18 -19.62 -22.78
CA ALA A 176 43.45 -19.60 -23.51
C ALA A 176 44.04 -18.19 -23.75
N SER A 177 43.41 -17.11 -23.28
CA SER A 177 44.00 -15.78 -23.38
C SER A 177 43.41 -14.81 -22.36
N THR A 178 44.10 -14.59 -21.23
CA THR A 178 44.50 -13.27 -20.69
C THR A 178 44.85 -13.34 -19.20
N SER A 179 45.96 -12.69 -18.84
CA SER A 179 46.45 -12.43 -17.50
C SER A 179 45.67 -11.29 -16.81
N PRO A 180 45.68 -11.19 -15.46
CA PRO A 180 44.86 -10.22 -14.73
C PRO A 180 45.50 -8.83 -14.70
N GLN A 181 44.73 -7.80 -15.08
CA GLN A 181 45.01 -6.39 -14.74
C GLN A 181 43.90 -5.83 -13.83
N PRO A 182 44.22 -4.84 -12.96
CA PRO A 182 43.31 -4.36 -11.93
C PRO A 182 42.17 -3.50 -12.49
N ALA A 183 41.05 -3.50 -11.76
CA ALA A 183 39.82 -2.80 -12.13
C ALA A 183 40.04 -1.30 -12.41
N VAL A 184 39.80 -0.89 -13.66
CA VAL A 184 39.74 0.52 -14.07
C VAL A 184 38.34 1.06 -13.75
N ALA A 185 38.29 2.17 -13.01
CA ALA A 185 37.05 2.91 -12.76
C ALA A 185 36.38 3.30 -14.09
N LYS A 186 35.07 3.05 -14.23
CA LYS A 186 34.30 3.47 -15.42
C LYS A 186 34.37 4.99 -15.56
N LYS A 187 34.98 5.47 -16.65
CA LYS A 187 34.99 6.88 -17.06
C LYS A 187 33.54 7.32 -17.28
N LYS A 188 33.10 8.39 -16.60
CA LYS A 188 31.83 9.07 -16.87
C LYS A 188 32.13 10.25 -17.78
N ASP A 189 31.57 10.26 -18.97
CA ASP A 189 31.70 11.38 -19.90
C ASP A 189 30.63 12.44 -19.57
N PRO A 190 31.01 13.72 -19.34
CA PRO A 190 30.05 14.78 -19.06
C PRO A 190 29.22 15.08 -20.32
N LYS A 191 27.90 15.28 -20.16
CA LYS A 191 26.98 15.50 -21.30
C LYS A 191 26.80 16.97 -21.67
N THR A 192 27.11 17.89 -20.76
CA THR A 192 27.01 19.34 -20.99
C THR A 192 28.34 20.02 -20.67
N PHE A 193 28.61 21.16 -21.33
CA PHE A 193 29.81 21.95 -21.06
C PHE A 193 29.83 22.49 -19.63
N GLN A 194 28.67 22.83 -19.05
CA GLN A 194 28.56 23.25 -17.66
C GLN A 194 28.99 22.13 -16.68
N GLU A 195 28.65 20.88 -16.96
CA GLU A 195 29.10 19.72 -16.19
C GLU A 195 30.62 19.52 -16.32
N LEU A 196 31.17 19.77 -17.51
CA LEU A 196 32.62 19.77 -17.76
C LEU A 196 33.32 20.86 -16.94
N LEU A 197 32.82 22.11 -16.94
CA LEU A 197 33.39 23.20 -16.14
C LEU A 197 33.34 22.93 -14.64
N ASN A 198 32.25 22.32 -14.15
CA ASN A 198 32.12 21.92 -12.73
C ASN A 198 33.09 20.81 -12.33
N ASN A 199 33.32 19.83 -13.21
CA ASN A 199 34.25 18.72 -12.97
C ASN A 199 35.72 19.17 -13.06
N PHE A 200 36.02 20.24 -13.79
CA PHE A 200 37.38 20.78 -13.99
C PHE A 200 37.47 22.28 -13.60
N PRO A 201 37.47 22.60 -12.29
CA PRO A 201 37.38 23.98 -11.80
C PRO A 201 38.57 24.87 -12.20
N MET A 202 39.74 24.29 -12.51
CA MET A 202 40.89 25.06 -13.02
C MET A 202 40.68 25.54 -14.45
N ILE A 203 40.05 24.73 -15.30
CA ILE A 203 39.66 25.11 -16.67
C ILE A 203 38.56 26.18 -16.59
N SER A 204 37.57 25.98 -15.71
CA SER A 204 36.52 26.97 -15.44
C SER A 204 37.10 28.32 -15.02
N ARG A 205 38.05 28.36 -14.09
CA ARG A 205 38.63 29.63 -13.61
C ARG A 205 39.38 30.40 -14.70
N GLN A 206 40.01 29.71 -15.65
CA GLN A 206 40.74 30.33 -16.76
C GLN A 206 39.78 30.86 -17.85
N MET A 207 38.71 30.13 -18.14
CA MET A 207 37.79 30.48 -19.22
C MET A 207 36.64 31.38 -18.80
N GLN A 208 36.13 31.27 -17.58
CA GLN A 208 34.87 31.88 -17.15
C GLN A 208 34.84 33.40 -17.36
N ARG A 209 35.91 34.11 -16.98
CA ARG A 209 36.01 35.56 -17.20
C ARG A 209 36.04 35.93 -18.69
N GLY A 210 36.70 35.12 -19.52
CA GLY A 210 36.75 35.33 -20.97
C GLY A 210 35.40 35.09 -21.63
N LEU A 211 34.71 34.01 -21.26
CA LEU A 211 33.38 33.66 -21.76
C LEU A 211 32.32 34.68 -21.35
N GLU A 212 32.37 35.19 -20.11
CA GLU A 212 31.44 36.24 -19.65
C GLU A 212 31.62 37.55 -20.43
N ILE A 213 32.87 37.90 -20.78
CA ILE A 213 33.16 39.08 -21.60
C ILE A 213 32.63 38.90 -23.02
N THR A 214 32.91 37.77 -23.67
CA THR A 214 32.45 37.52 -25.05
C THR A 214 30.92 37.45 -25.15
N ILE A 215 30.24 36.85 -24.18
CA ILE A 215 28.76 36.84 -24.08
C ILE A 215 28.22 38.26 -23.89
N ARG A 216 28.85 39.07 -23.02
CA ARG A 216 28.42 40.44 -22.76
C ARG A 216 28.66 41.35 -23.97
N GLU A 217 29.78 41.21 -24.67
CA GLU A 217 30.07 41.93 -25.91
C GLU A 217 29.05 41.60 -26.99
N PHE A 218 28.72 40.31 -27.18
CA PHE A 218 27.65 39.89 -28.09
C PHE A 218 26.29 40.50 -27.71
N THR A 219 25.94 40.47 -26.42
CA THR A 219 24.69 41.04 -25.89
C THR A 219 24.59 42.55 -26.13
N VAL A 220 25.71 43.28 -25.95
CA VAL A 220 25.78 44.74 -26.19
C VAL A 220 25.74 45.08 -27.68
N LEU A 221 26.45 44.34 -28.53
CA LEU A 221 26.40 44.49 -29.99
C LEU A 221 24.98 44.25 -30.52
N CYS A 222 24.27 43.29 -29.94
CA CYS A 222 22.86 43.10 -30.19
C CYS A 222 22.07 44.35 -29.72
N GLN A 223 22.18 44.78 -28.47
CA GLN A 223 21.39 45.93 -27.98
C GLN A 223 21.61 47.25 -28.74
N LEU A 224 22.81 47.48 -29.28
CA LEU A 224 23.18 48.67 -30.06
C LEU A 224 22.62 48.68 -31.49
N SER A 225 22.24 47.52 -32.04
CA SER A 225 21.59 47.39 -33.35
C SER A 225 20.07 47.61 -33.29
N LYS A 226 19.58 48.44 -32.37
CA LYS A 226 18.20 48.96 -32.39
C LYS A 226 18.09 50.02 -33.49
N VAL A 227 17.65 49.63 -34.67
CA VAL A 227 17.08 50.55 -35.65
C VAL A 227 15.57 50.58 -35.41
N ASP A 228 14.98 51.78 -35.38
CA ASP A 228 13.54 51.97 -35.19
C ASP A 228 12.73 51.21 -36.26
N PRO A 229 11.63 50.51 -35.91
CA PRO A 229 10.84 49.71 -36.87
C PRO A 229 10.11 50.53 -37.95
N PHE A 230 10.29 51.84 -38.01
CA PHE A 230 9.47 52.76 -38.80
C PHE A 230 10.11 53.24 -40.11
N THR A 231 11.40 52.96 -40.37
CA THR A 231 12.14 53.63 -41.46
C THR A 231 12.44 52.78 -42.70
N LEU A 232 11.96 51.53 -42.79
CA LEU A 232 12.13 50.65 -43.96
C LEU A 232 10.81 50.19 -44.61
N ARG A 233 9.74 50.99 -44.55
CA ARG A 233 8.48 50.72 -45.28
C ARG A 233 8.20 51.68 -46.45
N LEU A 234 9.25 52.16 -47.10
CA LEU A 234 9.12 53.06 -48.24
C LEU A 234 10.07 52.71 -49.39
N HIS A 235 10.09 51.44 -49.81
CA HIS A 235 10.50 51.08 -51.18
C HIS A 235 9.54 50.02 -51.75
N LEU A 236 8.63 50.54 -52.57
CA LEU A 236 7.92 49.92 -53.69
C LEU A 236 7.26 48.54 -53.54
N VAL A 237 5.93 48.61 -53.52
CA VAL A 237 5.00 47.69 -54.18
C VAL A 237 5.50 47.35 -55.58
N THR A 238 5.99 46.13 -55.76
CA THR A 238 5.95 45.42 -57.04
C THR A 238 5.74 43.95 -56.74
N HIS A 239 4.52 43.46 -56.94
CA HIS A 239 4.23 42.04 -56.99
C HIS A 239 5.00 41.43 -58.17
N ILE A 240 6.14 40.81 -57.86
CA ILE A 240 6.72 39.78 -58.72
C ILE A 240 6.42 38.46 -58.02
N ILE A 241 5.73 37.57 -58.74
CA ILE A 241 5.47 36.19 -58.36
C ILE A 241 6.82 35.49 -58.25
N LEU A 242 7.41 35.48 -57.05
CA LEU A 242 8.57 34.68 -56.71
C LEU A 242 8.09 33.46 -55.93
N HIS A 243 8.63 32.31 -56.33
CA HIS A 243 8.35 30.97 -55.81
C HIS A 243 8.64 30.90 -54.29
N PRO A 244 7.73 30.40 -53.43
CA PRO A 244 7.86 30.48 -51.97
C PRO A 244 8.67 29.31 -51.39
N THR A 245 9.93 29.16 -51.79
CA THR A 245 10.70 27.93 -51.44
C THR A 245 12.15 28.16 -51.00
N ALA A 246 12.52 29.39 -50.61
CA ALA A 246 13.75 29.61 -49.87
C ALA A 246 13.49 30.63 -48.76
N LEU A 247 13.50 30.17 -47.51
CA LEU A 247 13.58 31.05 -46.35
C LEU A 247 15.00 31.66 -46.34
N GLU A 248 15.23 32.68 -47.16
CA GLU A 248 16.49 33.43 -47.18
C GLU A 248 16.60 34.30 -45.92
N LEU A 249 17.82 34.39 -45.37
CA LEU A 249 18.12 35.21 -44.20
C LEU A 249 17.92 36.69 -44.55
N GLU A 250 17.18 37.41 -43.71
CA GLU A 250 17.13 38.86 -43.81
C GLU A 250 18.50 39.47 -43.43
N PRO A 251 18.86 40.65 -43.95
CA PRO A 251 20.16 41.27 -43.68
C PRO A 251 20.43 41.49 -42.17
N GLU A 252 19.38 41.64 -41.36
CA GLU A 252 19.49 41.70 -39.90
C GLU A 252 19.77 40.32 -39.26
N GLU A 253 19.16 39.25 -39.79
CA GLU A 253 19.37 37.86 -39.35
C GLU A 253 20.79 37.38 -39.71
N ASP A 254 21.29 37.75 -40.89
CA ASP A 254 22.66 37.48 -41.34
C ASP A 254 23.71 38.15 -40.46
N GLN A 255 23.46 39.40 -40.05
CA GLN A 255 24.35 40.10 -39.12
C GLN A 255 24.41 39.41 -37.75
N LEU A 256 23.26 38.94 -37.23
CA LEU A 256 23.19 38.19 -35.98
C LEU A 256 23.91 36.85 -36.09
N ARG A 257 23.75 36.14 -37.20
CA ARG A 257 24.45 34.87 -37.48
C ARG A 257 25.96 35.05 -37.49
N VAL A 258 26.48 35.98 -38.30
CA VAL A 258 27.93 36.24 -38.42
C VAL A 258 28.52 36.74 -37.09
N SER A 259 27.76 37.53 -36.34
CA SER A 259 28.19 37.98 -35.00
C SER A 259 28.29 36.81 -34.03
N LEU A 260 27.33 35.88 -34.04
CA LEU A 260 27.33 34.71 -33.15
C LEU A 260 28.45 33.74 -33.53
N GLU A 261 28.65 33.48 -34.82
CA GLU A 261 29.75 32.66 -35.34
C GLU A 261 31.11 33.19 -34.87
N ARG A 262 31.31 34.51 -34.94
CA ARG A 262 32.52 35.17 -34.42
C ARG A 262 32.67 35.00 -32.90
N THR A 263 31.57 35.07 -32.15
CA THR A 263 31.59 34.85 -30.69
C THR A 263 31.92 33.39 -30.34
N VAL A 264 31.37 32.42 -31.06
CA VAL A 264 31.68 30.98 -30.87
C VAL A 264 33.14 30.70 -31.23
N ALA A 265 33.64 31.23 -32.34
CA ALA A 265 35.05 31.11 -32.72
C ALA A 265 35.98 31.70 -31.66
N SER A 266 35.64 32.87 -31.09
CA SER A 266 36.38 33.47 -29.98
C SER A 266 36.36 32.61 -28.71
N ALA A 267 35.25 31.95 -28.41
CA ALA A 267 35.13 31.02 -27.27
C ALA A 267 35.98 29.75 -27.47
N ILE A 268 36.06 29.22 -28.69
CA ILE A 268 36.93 28.09 -29.05
C ILE A 268 38.40 28.50 -28.94
N ASP A 269 38.77 29.69 -29.42
CA ASP A 269 40.13 30.25 -29.27
C ASP A 269 40.53 30.42 -27.79
N LEU A 270 39.58 30.77 -26.92
CA LEU A 270 39.81 30.85 -25.48
C LEU A 270 40.07 29.46 -24.87
N PHE A 271 39.39 28.40 -25.34
CA PHE A 271 39.64 27.03 -24.91
C PHE A 271 41.02 26.54 -25.36
N GLN A 272 41.44 26.88 -26.59
CA GLN A 272 42.76 26.51 -27.11
C GLN A 272 43.92 27.19 -26.36
N LYS A 273 43.65 28.31 -25.66
CA LYS A 273 44.64 29.04 -24.83
C LYS A 273 44.75 28.51 -23.39
N VAL A 274 43.95 27.50 -23.00
CA VAL A 274 44.01 26.85 -21.67
C VAL A 274 45.31 26.06 -21.53
N ASP A 275 45.83 25.98 -20.30
CA ASP A 275 47.08 25.29 -19.99
C ASP A 275 47.09 23.83 -20.50
N GLN A 276 48.13 23.48 -21.26
CA GLN A 276 48.31 22.18 -21.91
C GLN A 276 48.35 21.02 -20.91
N GLN A 277 48.81 21.28 -19.67
CA GLN A 277 48.78 20.28 -18.59
C GLN A 277 47.34 19.94 -18.16
N GLN A 278 46.42 20.90 -18.14
CA GLN A 278 45.01 20.66 -17.78
C GLN A 278 44.23 19.97 -18.91
N LEU A 279 44.53 20.31 -20.17
CA LEU A 279 43.95 19.64 -21.34
C LEU A 279 44.37 18.17 -21.45
N SER A 280 45.60 17.82 -21.06
CA SER A 280 46.04 16.41 -20.98
C SER A 280 45.37 15.62 -19.85
N MET A 281 45.04 16.28 -18.73
CA MET A 281 44.22 15.70 -17.65
C MET A 281 42.76 15.46 -18.10
N LEU A 282 42.19 16.37 -18.89
CA LEU A 282 40.87 16.20 -19.51
C LEU A 282 40.86 14.99 -20.47
N GLY A 283 41.86 14.89 -21.34
CA GLY A 283 41.98 13.79 -22.32
C GLY A 283 42.29 12.42 -21.72
N SER A 284 42.92 12.36 -20.54
CA SER A 284 43.17 11.08 -19.85
C SER A 284 41.96 10.58 -19.04
N SER A 285 41.14 11.51 -18.52
CA SER A 285 39.99 11.21 -17.66
C SER A 285 38.66 11.03 -18.41
N THR A 286 38.49 11.64 -19.58
CA THR A 286 37.27 11.58 -20.41
C THR A 286 37.53 11.01 -21.80
N SER A 287 36.50 10.55 -22.52
CA SER A 287 36.59 10.06 -23.91
C SER A 287 36.30 11.14 -24.97
N LEU A 288 36.26 12.41 -24.58
CA LEU A 288 35.87 13.53 -25.43
C LEU A 288 36.99 13.87 -26.44
N THR A 289 36.62 13.97 -27.73
CA THR A 289 37.51 14.45 -28.80
C THR A 289 37.37 15.96 -29.00
N GLY A 290 38.37 16.61 -29.59
CA GLY A 290 38.35 18.07 -29.86
C GLY A 290 37.05 18.57 -30.51
N PRO A 291 36.54 17.94 -31.58
CA PRO A 291 35.27 18.33 -32.21
C PRO A 291 34.03 18.11 -31.32
N VAL A 292 34.06 17.17 -30.37
CA VAL A 292 32.96 17.00 -29.39
C VAL A 292 32.97 18.16 -28.40
N VAL A 293 34.15 18.62 -27.97
CA VAL A 293 34.29 19.75 -27.04
C VAL A 293 33.89 21.06 -27.72
N GLU A 294 34.26 21.27 -28.99
CA GLU A 294 33.81 22.43 -29.79
C GLU A 294 32.28 22.48 -29.89
N ARG A 295 31.62 21.34 -30.15
CA ARG A 295 30.15 21.23 -30.11
C ARG A 295 29.55 21.56 -28.75
N LEU A 296 30.18 21.13 -27.66
CA LEU A 296 29.75 21.46 -26.30
C LEU A 296 29.90 22.97 -26.01
N ILE A 297 30.94 23.61 -26.52
CA ILE A 297 31.17 25.06 -26.40
C ILE A 297 30.12 25.84 -27.21
N GLU A 298 29.85 25.44 -28.45
CA GLU A 298 28.82 26.07 -29.29
C GLU A 298 27.43 25.96 -28.65
N ARG A 299 27.06 24.76 -28.18
CA ARG A 299 25.81 24.53 -27.45
C ARG A 299 25.71 25.40 -26.21
N TYR A 300 26.79 25.51 -25.44
CA TYR A 300 26.81 26.35 -24.24
C TYR A 300 26.66 27.84 -24.57
N MET A 301 27.36 28.36 -25.60
CA MET A 301 27.23 29.76 -26.02
C MET A 301 25.82 30.07 -26.51
N THR A 302 25.22 29.18 -27.30
CA THR A 302 23.85 29.35 -27.79
C THR A 302 22.84 29.29 -26.64
N GLU A 303 22.97 28.36 -25.69
CA GLU A 303 22.12 28.26 -24.48
C GLU A 303 22.16 29.53 -23.63
N GLN A 304 23.32 30.16 -23.44
CA GLN A 304 23.44 31.38 -22.63
C GLN A 304 22.79 32.62 -23.27
N VAL A 305 22.69 32.64 -24.60
CA VAL A 305 22.27 33.81 -25.38
C VAL A 305 20.84 33.67 -25.93
N HIS A 306 20.33 32.44 -26.02
CA HIS A 306 19.03 32.06 -26.57
C HIS A 306 17.86 32.88 -26.01
N ASP A 307 17.61 32.77 -24.70
CA ASP A 307 16.40 33.32 -24.06
C ASP A 307 16.37 34.85 -24.02
N GLN A 308 17.53 35.49 -23.85
CA GLN A 308 17.59 36.92 -23.54
C GLN A 308 17.74 37.82 -24.77
N THR A 309 18.38 37.34 -25.84
CA THR A 309 18.76 38.22 -26.96
C THR A 309 18.55 37.62 -28.34
N LEU A 310 18.97 36.37 -28.57
CA LEU A 310 19.06 35.81 -29.92
C LEU A 310 17.69 35.36 -30.44
N PHE A 311 17.00 34.47 -29.72
CA PHE A 311 15.75 33.89 -30.21
C PHE A 311 14.57 34.90 -30.24
N PRO A 312 14.39 35.79 -29.24
CA PRO A 312 13.37 36.83 -29.30
C PRO A 312 13.53 37.81 -30.47
N ARG A 313 14.76 38.07 -30.93
CA ARG A 313 15.03 38.95 -32.08
C ARG A 313 14.66 38.29 -33.41
N ILE A 314 15.03 37.02 -33.58
CA ILE A 314 14.62 36.23 -34.75
C ILE A 314 13.08 36.14 -34.81
N CYS A 315 12.42 36.02 -33.66
CA CYS A 315 10.95 36.07 -33.57
C CYS A 315 10.37 37.44 -33.93
N ALA A 316 11.05 38.53 -33.58
CA ALA A 316 10.58 39.88 -33.87
C ALA A 316 10.63 40.18 -35.38
N VAL A 317 11.69 39.76 -36.07
CA VAL A 317 11.84 39.90 -37.53
C VAL A 317 10.75 39.12 -38.27
N ARG A 318 10.51 37.86 -37.88
CA ARG A 318 9.53 36.96 -38.54
C ARG A 318 8.13 36.96 -37.92
N TYR A 319 7.81 37.96 -37.10
CA TYR A 319 6.56 37.98 -36.33
C TYR A 319 5.31 37.87 -37.22
N ALA A 320 5.30 38.53 -38.38
CA ALA A 320 4.17 38.52 -39.31
C ALA A 320 3.91 37.12 -39.91
N ASP A 321 4.99 36.45 -40.35
CA ASP A 321 4.93 35.12 -40.97
C ASP A 321 4.50 34.06 -39.95
N ASP A 322 5.05 34.12 -38.73
CA ASP A 322 4.68 33.21 -37.65
C ASP A 322 3.25 33.43 -37.15
N ARG A 323 2.77 34.68 -37.08
CA ARG A 323 1.39 34.99 -36.70
C ARG A 323 0.38 34.51 -37.74
N ASP A 324 0.67 34.64 -39.03
CA ASP A 324 -0.19 34.10 -40.10
C ASP A 324 -0.26 32.56 -40.04
N LEU A 325 0.90 31.91 -39.90
CA LEU A 325 0.96 30.45 -39.74
C LEU A 325 0.18 29.99 -38.50
N GLU A 326 0.35 30.64 -37.34
CA GLU A 326 -0.36 30.28 -36.11
C GLU A 326 -1.89 30.41 -36.27
N ASN A 327 -2.35 31.48 -36.92
CA ASN A 327 -3.76 31.69 -37.21
C ASN A 327 -4.33 30.61 -38.16
N LYS A 328 -3.55 30.18 -39.16
CA LYS A 328 -3.91 29.08 -40.06
C LYS A 328 -3.98 27.76 -39.31
N VAL A 329 -2.98 27.42 -38.50
CA VAL A 329 -2.92 26.20 -37.69
C VAL A 329 -4.10 26.11 -36.71
N ARG A 330 -4.44 27.19 -36.00
CA ARG A 330 -5.59 27.23 -35.08
C ARG A 330 -6.92 26.92 -35.77
N LYS A 331 -7.10 27.32 -37.03
CA LYS A 331 -8.31 27.05 -37.82
C LYS A 331 -8.39 25.58 -38.31
N MET A 332 -7.32 24.81 -38.18
CA MET A 332 -7.21 23.41 -38.60
C MET A 332 -7.14 22.42 -37.41
N SER A 333 -7.42 22.87 -36.18
CA SER A 333 -7.30 22.02 -34.97
C SER A 333 -8.22 20.80 -34.96
N ASP A 334 -9.39 20.90 -35.59
CA ASP A 334 -10.49 19.94 -35.47
C ASP A 334 -10.49 18.92 -36.63
N VAL A 335 -9.33 18.67 -37.24
CA VAL A 335 -9.15 17.69 -38.32
C VAL A 335 -8.88 16.30 -37.75
N ASP A 336 -9.58 15.32 -38.29
CA ASP A 336 -9.38 13.90 -37.96
C ASP A 336 -8.28 13.27 -38.82
N ILE A 337 -7.58 12.26 -38.26
CA ILE A 337 -6.43 11.60 -38.90
C ILE A 337 -6.81 10.98 -40.24
N ALA A 338 -8.03 10.45 -40.36
CA ALA A 338 -8.53 9.83 -41.59
C ALA A 338 -8.72 10.83 -42.75
N GLN A 339 -8.85 12.13 -42.46
CA GLN A 339 -9.07 13.18 -43.46
C GLN A 339 -7.77 13.76 -44.03
N VAL A 340 -6.61 13.39 -43.48
CA VAL A 340 -5.27 13.88 -43.88
C VAL A 340 -4.61 12.95 -44.92
N GLY A 341 -5.36 12.01 -45.51
CA GLY A 341 -4.85 11.14 -46.58
C GLY A 341 -3.88 10.04 -46.13
N ILE A 342 -3.78 9.76 -44.83
CA ILE A 342 -2.97 8.66 -44.30
C ILE A 342 -3.71 7.33 -44.52
N PRO A 343 -3.13 6.34 -45.23
CA PRO A 343 -3.76 5.04 -45.40
C PRO A 343 -3.85 4.32 -44.05
N VAL A 344 -5.08 4.12 -43.56
CA VAL A 344 -5.32 3.37 -42.33
C VAL A 344 -5.50 1.89 -42.67
N GLU A 345 -4.44 1.11 -42.48
CA GLU A 345 -4.51 -0.36 -42.51
C GLU A 345 -5.35 -0.87 -41.31
N ASP A 346 -6.11 -1.96 -41.46
CA ASP A 346 -6.94 -2.58 -40.41
C ASP A 346 -8.09 -1.73 -39.80
N GLY A 347 -8.54 -0.68 -40.49
CA GLY A 347 -9.73 0.10 -40.12
C GLY A 347 -9.58 0.83 -38.78
N MET A 348 -10.61 0.83 -37.93
CA MET A 348 -10.58 1.58 -36.64
C MET A 348 -9.49 1.13 -35.67
N LYS A 349 -8.99 -0.11 -35.79
CA LYS A 349 -7.89 -0.60 -34.93
C LYS A 349 -6.56 0.06 -35.31
N GLY A 350 -6.18 0.03 -36.59
CA GLY A 350 -4.98 0.71 -37.06
C GLY A 350 -5.05 2.23 -36.89
N LYS A 351 -6.25 2.83 -37.00
CA LYS A 351 -6.47 4.26 -36.71
C LYS A 351 -6.05 4.63 -35.28
N ARG A 352 -6.39 3.79 -34.30
CA ARG A 352 -6.07 4.04 -32.88
C ARG A 352 -4.59 3.86 -32.58
N GLU A 353 -3.96 2.84 -33.16
CA GLU A 353 -2.52 2.63 -33.02
C GLU A 353 -1.74 3.81 -33.61
N LEU A 354 -2.14 4.26 -34.80
CA LEU A 354 -1.60 5.46 -35.42
C LEU A 354 -1.85 6.71 -34.57
N ALA A 355 -3.06 6.91 -34.04
CA ALA A 355 -3.37 8.04 -33.18
C ALA A 355 -2.52 8.07 -31.90
N THR A 356 -2.27 6.89 -31.31
CA THR A 356 -1.42 6.72 -30.12
C THR A 356 0.03 7.05 -30.43
N ARG A 357 0.54 6.58 -31.59
CA ARG A 357 1.88 6.90 -32.10
C ARG A 357 2.04 8.40 -32.36
N LEU A 358 1.07 9.03 -33.01
CA LEU A 358 1.05 10.47 -33.27
C LEU A 358 1.00 11.28 -31.97
N ARG A 359 0.25 10.84 -30.96
CA ARG A 359 0.22 11.49 -29.64
C ARG A 359 1.59 11.47 -28.95
N LYS A 360 2.29 10.33 -28.97
CA LYS A 360 3.68 10.25 -28.49
C LYS A 360 4.58 11.25 -29.24
N GLY A 361 4.44 11.32 -30.56
CA GLY A 361 5.13 12.31 -31.40
C GLY A 361 4.81 13.76 -31.00
N VAL A 362 3.54 14.08 -30.76
CA VAL A 362 3.07 15.41 -30.28
C VAL A 362 3.69 15.77 -28.94
N ASP A 363 3.75 14.85 -27.98
CA ASP A 363 4.31 15.11 -26.65
C ASP A 363 5.82 15.36 -26.70
N VAL A 364 6.54 14.66 -27.58
CA VAL A 364 7.97 14.91 -27.83
C VAL A 364 8.14 16.27 -28.53
N PHE A 365 7.33 16.56 -29.55
CA PHE A 365 7.43 17.81 -30.33
C PHE A 365 7.09 19.04 -29.49
N LYS A 366 6.16 18.95 -28.54
CA LYS A 366 5.83 20.02 -27.59
C LYS A 366 7.04 20.49 -26.78
N LYS A 367 8.04 19.64 -26.53
CA LYS A 367 9.28 20.02 -25.84
C LYS A 367 10.08 21.08 -26.60
N MET A 368 9.91 21.17 -27.92
CA MET A 368 10.51 22.22 -28.76
C MET A 368 10.05 23.63 -28.34
N GLY A 369 8.91 23.75 -27.65
CA GLY A 369 8.45 25.01 -27.08
C GLY A 369 9.38 25.58 -25.99
N VAL A 370 10.09 24.72 -25.26
CA VAL A 370 10.91 25.05 -24.08
C VAL A 370 12.42 24.84 -24.34
N ALA A 371 12.79 24.33 -25.52
CA ALA A 371 14.18 24.09 -25.88
C ALA A 371 14.99 25.40 -25.91
N SER A 372 16.20 25.37 -25.33
CA SER A 372 17.03 26.56 -25.12
C SER A 372 18.19 26.68 -26.11
N SER A 373 18.27 25.81 -27.13
CA SER A 373 19.32 25.85 -28.15
C SER A 373 18.84 25.26 -29.48
N PRO A 374 19.43 25.66 -30.62
CA PRO A 374 19.05 25.13 -31.93
C PRO A 374 19.42 23.64 -32.06
N GLN A 375 20.49 23.18 -31.40
CA GLN A 375 20.90 21.78 -31.38
C GLN A 375 19.87 20.92 -30.60
N GLU A 376 19.38 21.39 -29.45
CA GLU A 376 18.31 20.70 -28.72
C GLU A 376 17.00 20.66 -29.51
N MET A 377 16.65 21.74 -30.22
CA MET A 377 15.48 21.76 -31.10
C MET A 377 15.60 20.72 -32.23
N LEU A 378 16.78 20.60 -32.84
CA LEU A 378 17.07 19.61 -33.89
C LEU A 378 17.04 18.17 -33.34
N GLU A 379 17.60 17.93 -32.16
CA GLU A 379 17.50 16.64 -31.45
C GLU A 379 16.04 16.27 -31.17
N ILE A 380 15.22 17.24 -30.75
CA ILE A 380 13.78 17.04 -30.55
C ILE A 380 13.12 16.68 -31.88
N LEU A 381 13.38 17.40 -32.96
CA LEU A 381 12.83 17.08 -34.29
C LEU A 381 13.18 15.66 -34.74
N LEU A 382 14.44 15.25 -34.60
CA LEU A 382 14.88 13.88 -34.92
C LEU A 382 14.19 12.84 -34.03
N SER A 383 14.06 13.12 -32.73
CA SER A 383 13.37 12.22 -31.80
C SER A 383 11.87 12.12 -32.11
N THR A 384 11.24 13.18 -32.62
CA THR A 384 9.84 13.16 -33.06
C THR A 384 9.67 12.30 -34.30
N GLN A 385 10.56 12.43 -35.29
CA GLN A 385 10.56 11.58 -36.48
C GLN A 385 10.79 10.11 -36.12
N LYS A 386 11.70 9.83 -35.19
CA LYS A 386 11.90 8.47 -34.65
C LYS A 386 10.65 7.95 -33.93
N ALA A 387 9.99 8.77 -33.12
CA ALA A 387 8.79 8.38 -32.39
C ALA A 387 7.59 8.08 -33.32
N ILE A 388 7.47 8.77 -34.45
CA ILE A 388 6.40 8.52 -35.44
C ILE A 388 6.76 7.41 -36.45
N THR A 389 8.03 7.05 -36.59
CA THR A 389 8.50 6.00 -37.53
C THR A 389 8.84 4.66 -36.90
N ALA A 390 9.12 4.59 -35.59
CA ALA A 390 9.51 3.35 -34.92
C ALA A 390 8.31 2.38 -34.71
N PRO A 391 8.48 1.08 -34.98
CA PRO A 391 7.49 0.06 -34.59
C PRO A 391 7.53 -0.18 -33.08
N GLU A 392 6.37 -0.38 -32.45
CA GLU A 392 6.23 -0.43 -30.98
C GLU A 392 6.97 -1.60 -30.30
N ALA A 393 7.45 -2.61 -31.04
CA ALA A 393 8.14 -3.77 -30.47
C ALA A 393 9.59 -3.51 -29.97
N ALA A 394 10.21 -2.36 -30.25
CA ALA A 394 11.64 -2.16 -30.04
C ALA A 394 12.03 -1.30 -28.81
N MET A 395 11.07 -0.72 -28.06
CA MET A 395 11.39 0.22 -26.96
C MET A 395 10.95 -0.21 -25.55
N ASP A 396 10.19 -1.30 -25.41
CA ASP A 396 9.70 -1.82 -24.11
C ASP A 396 10.61 -2.88 -23.48
N GLU A 397 11.93 -2.80 -23.65
CA GLU A 397 12.88 -3.74 -23.01
C GLU A 397 13.19 -3.43 -21.52
N SER A 398 12.54 -2.46 -20.89
CA SER A 398 12.80 -2.13 -19.48
C SER A 398 11.68 -2.43 -18.48
N THR A 399 10.45 -2.73 -18.92
CA THR A 399 9.35 -3.09 -17.99
C THR A 399 8.27 -3.99 -18.60
N ALA A 400 8.62 -5.20 -19.05
CA ALA A 400 7.64 -6.29 -19.17
C ALA A 400 8.34 -7.65 -19.04
N ARG A 401 7.92 -8.45 -18.06
CA ARG A 401 8.33 -9.84 -17.93
C ARG A 401 7.50 -10.68 -18.89
N VAL A 402 8.22 -11.54 -19.59
CA VAL A 402 7.82 -12.61 -20.52
C VAL A 402 6.54 -13.34 -20.11
N ASP A 403 5.55 -13.33 -21.00
CA ASP A 403 4.73 -14.51 -21.36
C ASP A 403 4.73 -14.57 -22.90
N ASP A 404 5.37 -15.61 -23.43
CA ASP A 404 5.41 -15.96 -24.85
C ASP A 404 4.53 -17.19 -25.01
N ASP A 405 3.54 -17.09 -25.91
CA ASP A 405 2.83 -18.17 -26.62
C ASP A 405 1.45 -17.66 -27.06
N THR A 406 1.46 -16.73 -28.03
CA THR A 406 0.40 -16.71 -29.06
C THR A 406 1.04 -16.33 -30.38
N GLU A 407 0.65 -17.09 -31.40
CA GLU A 407 1.18 -17.07 -32.76
C GLU A 407 1.41 -15.67 -33.30
N LYS A 408 2.60 -15.46 -33.90
CA LYS A 408 2.97 -14.27 -34.66
C LYS A 408 1.98 -14.05 -35.80
N VAL A 409 0.90 -13.33 -35.52
CA VAL A 409 0.06 -12.73 -36.56
C VAL A 409 0.83 -11.51 -37.05
N ASN A 410 1.23 -11.59 -38.32
CA ASN A 410 2.02 -10.61 -39.05
C ASN A 410 1.53 -9.16 -38.81
N ALA A 411 2.21 -8.41 -37.94
CA ALA A 411 2.08 -6.96 -37.92
C ALA A 411 2.67 -6.43 -39.23
N SER A 412 1.84 -5.81 -40.07
CA SER A 412 2.29 -5.21 -41.32
C SER A 412 3.32 -4.12 -40.99
N VAL A 413 4.54 -4.32 -41.49
CA VAL A 413 5.55 -3.27 -41.51
C VAL A 413 5.02 -2.18 -42.45
N LEU A 414 4.42 -1.14 -41.88
CA LEU A 414 3.95 0.01 -42.64
C LEU A 414 5.18 0.65 -43.29
N THR A 415 5.36 0.47 -44.60
CA THR A 415 6.46 1.09 -45.33
C THR A 415 6.19 2.59 -45.41
N ILE A 416 6.91 3.37 -44.60
CA ILE A 416 6.69 4.81 -44.47
C ILE A 416 7.28 5.51 -45.69
N ASN A 417 6.41 5.90 -46.63
CA ASN A 417 6.78 6.78 -47.74
C ASN A 417 6.95 8.23 -47.23
N ALA A 418 7.72 9.05 -47.95
CA ALA A 418 7.93 10.46 -47.60
C ALA A 418 6.61 11.24 -47.44
N ASP A 419 5.63 11.01 -48.31
CA ASP A 419 4.30 11.66 -48.24
C ASP A 419 3.52 11.29 -46.97
N ILE A 420 3.67 10.05 -46.50
CA ILE A 420 3.05 9.57 -45.27
C ILE A 420 3.72 10.23 -44.06
N LEU A 421 5.06 10.35 -44.08
CA LEU A 421 5.81 11.03 -43.03
C LEU A 421 5.44 12.51 -42.93
N VAL A 422 5.33 13.20 -44.07
CA VAL A 422 4.87 14.61 -44.16
C VAL A 422 3.45 14.73 -43.59
N SER A 423 2.53 13.83 -43.96
CA SER A 423 1.15 13.83 -43.46
C SER A 423 1.06 13.54 -41.95
N MET A 424 1.89 12.64 -41.42
CA MET A 424 1.98 12.36 -39.98
C MET A 424 2.55 13.56 -39.21
N LEU A 425 3.62 14.17 -39.73
CA LEU A 425 4.26 15.34 -39.12
C LEU A 425 3.33 16.57 -39.17
N LEU A 426 2.52 16.71 -40.23
CA LEU A 426 1.46 17.74 -40.33
C LEU A 426 0.47 17.65 -39.17
N VAL A 427 -0.03 16.45 -38.85
CA VAL A 427 -0.93 16.23 -37.71
C VAL A 427 -0.23 16.54 -36.38
N VAL A 428 1.05 16.16 -36.24
CA VAL A 428 1.86 16.45 -35.05
C VAL A 428 2.00 17.96 -34.85
N VAL A 429 2.35 18.70 -35.89
CA VAL A 429 2.52 20.17 -35.85
C VAL A 429 1.20 20.84 -35.47
N ILE A 430 0.08 20.48 -36.12
CA ILE A 430 -1.25 21.05 -35.84
C ILE A 430 -1.67 20.82 -34.38
N ARG A 431 -1.48 19.61 -33.84
CA ARG A 431 -1.91 19.24 -32.48
C ARG A 431 -0.94 19.65 -31.38
N SER A 432 0.32 19.95 -31.72
CA SER A 432 1.35 20.34 -30.76
C SER A 432 1.15 21.74 -30.18
N GLY A 433 0.61 22.67 -30.96
CA GLY A 433 0.42 24.07 -30.56
C GLY A 433 1.72 24.84 -30.29
N VAL A 434 2.86 24.36 -30.81
CA VAL A 434 4.15 25.06 -30.69
C VAL A 434 4.12 26.33 -31.55
N ARG A 435 4.55 27.46 -30.96
CA ARG A 435 4.60 28.77 -31.62
C ARG A 435 5.96 29.03 -32.28
N HIS A 436 6.02 30.05 -33.12
CA HIS A 436 7.24 30.54 -33.78
C HIS A 436 7.94 29.48 -34.64
N LEU A 437 7.17 28.74 -35.45
CA LEU A 437 7.69 27.59 -36.20
C LEU A 437 8.61 27.99 -37.35
N HIS A 438 8.36 29.12 -38.03
CA HIS A 438 9.27 29.64 -39.05
C HIS A 438 10.57 30.13 -38.43
N SER A 439 10.51 30.91 -37.35
CA SER A 439 11.71 31.34 -36.62
C SER A 439 12.51 30.15 -36.08
N ARG A 440 11.85 29.09 -35.58
CA ARG A 440 12.52 27.86 -35.10
C ARG A 440 13.20 27.08 -36.21
N LEU A 441 12.57 26.97 -37.38
CA LEU A 441 13.16 26.28 -38.54
C LEU A 441 14.41 27.02 -39.05
N LEU A 442 14.32 28.34 -39.18
CA LEU A 442 15.45 29.21 -39.52
C LEU A 442 16.59 29.09 -38.50
N TYR A 443 16.22 29.07 -37.21
CA TYR A 443 17.16 28.96 -36.12
C TYR A 443 17.96 27.64 -36.15
N MET A 444 17.28 26.51 -36.38
CA MET A 444 17.95 25.21 -36.52
C MET A 444 18.84 25.11 -37.77
N ARG A 445 18.45 25.77 -38.87
CA ARG A 445 19.16 25.66 -40.16
C ARG A 445 20.45 26.49 -40.21
N TYR A 446 20.43 27.70 -39.66
CA TYR A 446 21.49 28.68 -39.90
C TYR A 446 22.35 29.05 -38.67
N PHE A 447 21.94 28.66 -37.47
CA PHE A 447 22.64 28.99 -36.21
C PHE A 447 23.36 27.78 -35.58
N ILE A 448 23.56 26.71 -36.36
CA ILE A 448 24.43 25.58 -36.02
C ILE A 448 25.66 25.67 -36.94
N PHE A 449 26.87 25.75 -36.37
CA PHE A 449 28.09 26.08 -37.13
C PHE A 449 29.08 24.92 -37.24
N THR A 450 29.20 24.10 -36.20
CA THR A 450 30.19 23.00 -36.16
C THR A 450 29.75 21.76 -36.95
N ASP A 451 28.43 21.52 -37.07
CA ASP A 451 27.86 20.37 -37.78
C ASP A 451 27.32 20.78 -39.17
N GLU A 452 27.53 19.92 -40.18
CA GLU A 452 26.94 20.09 -41.52
C GLU A 452 25.45 19.73 -41.51
N VAL A 453 24.61 20.68 -41.14
CA VAL A 453 23.16 20.48 -40.96
C VAL A 453 22.40 20.25 -42.28
N GLU A 454 22.97 20.65 -43.43
CA GLU A 454 22.32 20.53 -44.74
C GLU A 454 22.40 19.11 -45.34
N SER A 455 23.18 18.19 -44.77
CA SER A 455 23.35 16.82 -45.27
C SER A 455 22.98 15.75 -44.24
N GLY A 456 22.66 14.54 -44.70
CA GLY A 456 22.35 13.39 -43.82
C GLY A 456 20.95 13.39 -43.19
N GLU A 457 20.83 12.74 -42.02
CA GLU A 457 19.56 12.58 -41.28
C GLU A 457 18.99 13.92 -40.80
N GLN A 458 19.86 14.85 -40.40
CA GLN A 458 19.50 16.20 -39.93
C GLN A 458 18.91 17.05 -41.06
N GLY A 459 19.56 17.06 -42.23
CA GLY A 459 19.08 17.78 -43.42
C GLY A 459 17.75 17.23 -43.92
N TYR A 460 17.57 15.91 -43.93
CA TYR A 460 16.28 15.28 -44.27
C TYR A 460 15.17 15.69 -43.30
N ALA A 461 15.47 15.76 -42.00
CA ALA A 461 14.50 16.13 -40.99
C ALA A 461 14.02 17.57 -41.16
N LEU A 462 14.94 18.50 -41.42
CA LEU A 462 14.65 19.91 -41.66
C LEU A 462 13.89 20.14 -42.97
N ALA A 463 14.29 19.48 -44.06
CA ALA A 463 13.59 19.56 -45.34
C ALA A 463 12.14 19.04 -45.22
N THR A 464 11.91 17.98 -44.44
CA THR A 464 10.57 17.45 -44.16
C THR A 464 9.74 18.45 -43.35
N MET A 465 10.32 19.10 -42.34
CA MET A 465 9.65 20.15 -41.56
C MET A 465 9.32 21.38 -42.41
N GLU A 466 10.24 21.81 -43.28
CA GLU A 466 10.06 22.90 -44.25
C GLU A 466 8.90 22.60 -45.21
N ALA A 467 8.85 21.39 -45.76
CA ALA A 467 7.76 20.95 -46.62
C ALA A 467 6.39 20.99 -45.91
N VAL A 468 6.34 20.60 -44.62
CA VAL A 468 5.11 20.68 -43.81
C VAL A 468 4.68 22.14 -43.58
N LEU A 469 5.61 23.04 -43.26
CA LEU A 469 5.30 24.45 -43.08
C LEU A 469 4.83 25.10 -44.40
N ALA A 470 5.48 24.79 -45.51
CA ALA A 470 5.07 25.24 -46.84
C ALA A 470 3.66 24.77 -47.21
N HIS A 471 3.31 23.52 -46.87
CA HIS A 471 1.96 22.99 -47.08
C HIS A 471 0.91 23.72 -46.22
N LEU A 472 1.24 24.06 -44.97
CA LEU A 472 0.34 24.82 -44.09
C LEU A 472 0.13 26.27 -44.57
N THR A 473 1.12 26.88 -45.22
CA THR A 473 1.03 28.26 -45.72
C THR A 473 0.34 28.37 -47.07
N ALA A 474 0.59 27.44 -48.02
CA ALA A 474 0.08 27.47 -49.39
C ALA A 474 -1.26 26.70 -49.59
N ASP A 475 -1.41 25.48 -49.06
CA ASP A 475 -2.49 24.54 -49.42
C ASP A 475 -3.50 24.25 -48.28
N SER A 476 -3.78 25.24 -47.41
CA SER A 476 -4.62 25.04 -46.20
C SER A 476 -6.15 25.05 -46.42
N THR A 477 -6.64 25.26 -47.65
CA THR A 477 -8.08 25.49 -47.90
C THR A 477 -8.95 24.24 -47.71
N GLY A 478 -8.46 23.06 -48.08
CA GLY A 478 -9.17 21.78 -47.92
C GLY A 478 -9.31 21.38 -46.45
N LEU A 479 -8.20 21.36 -45.71
CA LEU A 479 -8.17 21.01 -44.28
C LEU A 479 -9.00 21.98 -43.42
N ARG A 480 -9.02 23.28 -43.76
CA ARG A 480 -9.84 24.28 -43.06
C ARG A 480 -11.34 24.05 -43.27
N LYS A 481 -11.77 23.62 -44.47
CA LYS A 481 -13.18 23.25 -44.73
C LYS A 481 -13.59 22.01 -43.93
N SER A 482 -12.74 20.98 -43.88
CA SER A 482 -12.97 19.78 -43.09
C SER A 482 -13.05 20.09 -41.59
N SER A 483 -12.11 20.89 -41.06
CA SER A 483 -12.10 21.36 -39.67
C SER A 483 -13.40 22.10 -39.29
N LYS A 484 -13.87 23.04 -40.15
CA LYS A 484 -15.12 23.77 -39.90
C LYS A 484 -16.34 22.85 -39.86
N ARG A 485 -16.42 21.86 -40.76
CA ARG A 485 -17.53 20.89 -40.79
C ARG A 485 -17.50 19.94 -39.60
N ASN A 486 -16.31 19.45 -39.21
CA ASN A 486 -16.14 18.63 -38.01
C ASN A 486 -16.58 19.39 -36.76
N ARG A 487 -16.12 20.63 -36.58
CA ARG A 487 -16.54 21.49 -35.46
C ARG A 487 -18.05 21.68 -35.43
N GLY A 488 -18.67 21.97 -36.58
CA GLY A 488 -20.13 22.13 -36.68
C GLY A 488 -20.89 20.87 -36.28
N LEU A 489 -20.48 19.71 -36.80
CA LEU A 489 -21.08 18.41 -36.45
C LEU A 489 -20.90 18.09 -34.96
N TRP A 490 -19.70 18.24 -34.42
CA TRP A 490 -19.41 17.95 -33.00
C TRP A 490 -20.19 18.88 -32.07
N GLN A 491 -20.32 20.16 -32.42
CA GLN A 491 -21.13 21.11 -31.67
C GLN A 491 -22.63 20.76 -31.74
N ALA A 492 -23.15 20.39 -32.90
CA ALA A 492 -24.54 19.96 -33.07
C ALA A 492 -24.86 18.69 -32.27
N ILE A 493 -23.93 17.73 -32.21
CA ILE A 493 -24.07 16.52 -31.37
C ILE A 493 -24.10 16.90 -29.89
N ARG A 494 -23.22 17.80 -29.45
CA ARG A 494 -23.16 18.26 -28.04
C ARG A 494 -24.37 19.11 -27.65
N SER A 495 -24.93 19.90 -28.56
CA SER A 495 -26.12 20.73 -28.34
C SER A 495 -27.44 19.97 -28.53
N GLY A 496 -27.43 18.84 -29.24
CA GLY A 496 -28.62 18.02 -29.51
C GLY A 496 -29.43 18.46 -30.74
N ASP A 497 -28.83 19.17 -31.69
CA ASP A 497 -29.50 19.64 -32.92
C ASP A 497 -29.63 18.53 -33.97
N ILE A 498 -30.77 17.84 -33.95
CA ILE A 498 -31.05 16.68 -34.80
C ILE A 498 -31.11 17.07 -36.29
N GLN A 499 -31.66 18.25 -36.61
CA GLN A 499 -31.84 18.69 -37.99
C GLN A 499 -30.48 18.91 -38.67
N TYR A 500 -29.56 19.54 -37.94
CA TYR A 500 -28.20 19.74 -38.43
C TYR A 500 -27.43 18.41 -38.58
N ILE A 501 -27.58 17.48 -37.62
CA ILE A 501 -26.93 16.15 -37.69
C ILE A 501 -27.43 15.35 -38.91
N GLU A 502 -28.74 15.30 -39.13
CA GLU A 502 -29.34 14.59 -40.27
C GLU A 502 -28.95 15.23 -41.61
N ALA A 503 -29.00 16.57 -41.70
CA ALA A 503 -28.59 17.30 -42.90
C ALA A 503 -27.11 17.08 -43.27
N THR A 504 -26.25 16.94 -42.26
CA THR A 504 -24.80 16.75 -42.47
C THR A 504 -24.44 15.30 -42.83
N LEU A 505 -25.17 14.30 -42.30
CA LEU A 505 -24.86 12.88 -42.49
C LEU A 505 -25.69 12.19 -43.60
N GLN A 506 -26.85 12.71 -43.98
CA GLN A 506 -27.69 12.19 -45.06
C GLN A 506 -27.87 13.23 -46.18
N PRO A 507 -26.96 13.32 -47.16
CA PRO A 507 -27.05 14.32 -48.22
C PRO A 507 -28.14 14.05 -49.28
N THR A 508 -29.01 13.05 -49.12
CA THR A 508 -29.86 12.55 -50.20
C THR A 508 -31.24 13.21 -50.36
N ASN A 509 -31.60 14.28 -49.63
CA ASN A 509 -32.91 14.92 -49.86
C ASN A 509 -33.00 16.40 -49.47
N TRP A 510 -32.14 17.27 -50.02
CA TRP A 510 -32.45 18.71 -50.11
C TRP A 510 -31.53 19.40 -51.14
N SER A 511 -32.06 19.81 -52.30
CA SER A 511 -31.38 20.82 -53.12
C SER A 511 -31.78 22.19 -52.58
N VAL A 512 -31.03 22.72 -51.62
CA VAL A 512 -31.11 24.14 -51.30
C VAL A 512 -29.71 24.71 -51.20
N ASP A 513 -29.61 25.89 -51.78
CA ASP A 513 -28.43 26.72 -51.96
C ASP A 513 -27.49 26.73 -50.75
N GLU A 514 -26.19 26.78 -51.04
CA GLU A 514 -25.08 26.95 -50.09
C GLU A 514 -25.19 28.20 -49.17
N GLN A 515 -26.27 28.98 -49.26
CA GLN A 515 -26.51 30.20 -48.49
C GLN A 515 -27.17 29.97 -47.11
N ILE A 516 -27.73 28.79 -46.81
CA ILE A 516 -28.36 28.53 -45.48
C ILE A 516 -27.35 28.01 -44.44
N LEU A 517 -26.16 27.56 -44.86
CA LEU A 517 -25.08 27.11 -43.94
C LEU A 517 -24.31 28.27 -43.26
N ALA A 518 -24.78 29.52 -43.41
CA ALA A 518 -24.12 30.72 -42.92
C ALA A 518 -24.64 31.23 -41.55
N GLU A 519 -25.73 30.69 -41.00
CA GLU A 519 -26.24 31.10 -39.69
C GLU A 519 -26.09 29.98 -38.66
N SER A 520 -25.03 30.05 -37.87
CA SER A 520 -24.95 29.37 -36.58
C SER A 520 -25.99 29.98 -35.62
N PRO A 521 -26.68 29.21 -34.76
CA PRO A 521 -27.52 29.79 -33.72
C PRO A 521 -26.62 30.53 -32.72
N THR A 522 -26.82 31.84 -32.62
CA THR A 522 -26.18 32.74 -31.68
C THR A 522 -26.61 32.44 -30.25
N GLY A 523 -25.64 32.31 -29.36
CA GLY A 523 -25.84 32.07 -27.94
C GLY A 523 -24.62 32.46 -27.11
N ILE A 524 -24.46 33.78 -26.93
CA ILE A 524 -23.58 34.50 -25.99
C ILE A 524 -22.07 34.46 -26.33
N GLU A 525 -21.64 35.39 -27.19
CA GLU A 525 -20.35 36.07 -27.03
C GLU A 525 -20.61 37.57 -26.99
N GLN A 526 -20.59 38.13 -25.77
CA GLN A 526 -20.43 39.56 -25.58
C GLN A 526 -18.97 39.92 -25.86
N SER A 527 -18.81 40.80 -26.84
CA SER A 527 -17.79 41.84 -26.98
C SER A 527 -16.33 41.48 -26.68
N LEU A 528 -15.48 41.60 -27.69
CA LEU A 528 -14.48 42.67 -27.79
C LEU A 528 -13.91 42.65 -29.21
N ALA A 529 -14.34 43.62 -30.01
CA ALA A 529 -13.73 43.90 -31.32
C ALA A 529 -12.41 44.64 -31.11
N GLU A 530 -11.38 44.15 -31.78
CA GLU A 530 -10.12 44.85 -32.03
C GLU A 530 -10.35 45.98 -33.04
N ASP A 531 -9.77 47.15 -32.77
CA ASP A 531 -8.87 47.92 -33.66
C ASP A 531 -8.89 49.39 -33.22
N ASP A 532 -7.80 50.15 -33.20
CA ASP A 532 -6.35 49.92 -33.29
C ASP A 532 -5.71 51.30 -33.00
N SER A 533 -4.40 51.32 -32.80
CA SER A 533 -3.49 52.47 -32.96
C SER A 533 -3.19 53.40 -31.76
N SER A 534 -1.95 53.19 -31.27
CA SER A 534 -0.87 54.14 -30.96
C SER A 534 -0.99 55.18 -29.84
N CYS A 535 -0.03 55.10 -28.92
CA CYS A 535 0.34 56.13 -27.96
C CYS A 535 1.19 57.24 -28.60
N ALA A 536 0.90 58.51 -28.30
CA ALA A 536 1.91 59.55 -28.15
C ALA A 536 1.38 60.70 -27.28
N GLU A 537 2.07 60.86 -26.14
CA GLU A 537 2.44 62.04 -25.35
C GLU A 537 1.54 63.30 -25.22
N ASP A 538 1.58 63.81 -23.98
CA ASP A 538 1.01 65.04 -23.45
C ASP A 538 1.25 66.30 -24.30
N ASN A 539 0.26 67.19 -24.35
CA ASN A 539 0.43 68.60 -23.96
C ASN A 539 -0.91 69.37 -23.90
N ASP A 540 -1.12 70.01 -22.74
CA ASP A 540 -1.80 71.28 -22.44
C ASP A 540 -3.22 71.66 -22.95
N TRP A 541 -4.05 71.95 -21.94
CA TRP A 541 -5.30 72.73 -21.87
C TRP A 541 -5.25 74.16 -22.50
N PRO A 542 -6.35 74.96 -22.59
CA PRO A 542 -7.81 74.66 -22.59
C PRO A 542 -8.68 75.51 -23.55
N GLY A 543 -9.97 75.16 -23.69
CA GLY A 543 -10.98 76.07 -24.27
C GLY A 543 -12.41 75.52 -24.39
N HIS A 544 -13.21 75.69 -23.33
CA HIS A 544 -14.69 75.61 -23.26
C HIS A 544 -15.42 76.52 -24.29
N PRO A 545 -16.78 76.56 -24.37
CA PRO A 545 -17.83 75.53 -24.14
C PRO A 545 -18.94 75.57 -25.24
N TYR A 546 -19.93 74.67 -25.17
CA TYR A 546 -21.39 74.97 -25.15
C TYR A 546 -22.24 73.76 -25.62
N ASP A 547 -22.77 73.07 -24.61
CA ASP A 547 -24.11 72.47 -24.46
C ASP A 547 -25.28 73.29 -25.09
N PRO A 548 -26.57 72.86 -25.02
CA PRO A 548 -27.19 71.51 -25.01
C PRO A 548 -28.53 71.46 -25.81
N VAL A 549 -29.31 70.37 -25.67
CA VAL A 549 -30.75 70.32 -25.23
C VAL A 549 -31.60 69.21 -25.91
N ASP A 550 -32.23 68.39 -25.03
CA ASP A 550 -33.53 67.65 -25.04
C ASP A 550 -34.22 67.22 -26.34
N GLY A 551 -34.98 66.11 -26.40
CA GLY A 551 -35.57 65.28 -25.35
C GLY A 551 -37.03 64.92 -25.71
N MET A 552 -37.49 63.75 -25.25
CA MET A 552 -38.90 63.31 -25.12
C MET A 552 -39.77 63.09 -26.38
N LEU A 553 -40.88 62.35 -26.36
CA LEU A 553 -41.30 61.08 -25.75
C LEU A 553 -42.60 60.69 -26.48
N ASN A 554 -42.71 59.39 -26.80
CA ASN A 554 -43.90 58.54 -26.89
C ASN A 554 -45.14 58.84 -27.78
N ASN A 555 -45.47 57.79 -28.55
CA ASN A 555 -46.79 57.18 -28.82
C ASN A 555 -47.95 58.06 -29.30
N SER A 556 -48.55 57.69 -30.45
CA SER A 556 -49.68 56.74 -30.45
C SER A 556 -50.23 56.44 -31.86
N PHE A 557 -50.64 55.18 -32.02
CA PHE A 557 -51.90 54.71 -32.62
C PHE A 557 -52.17 54.74 -34.14
N ALA A 558 -52.88 53.69 -34.53
CA ALA A 558 -53.18 53.21 -35.88
C ALA A 558 -54.26 54.00 -36.64
N ALA A 559 -54.12 53.95 -37.97
CA ALA A 559 -55.09 53.43 -38.95
C ALA A 559 -55.60 54.40 -40.04
N VAL A 560 -55.56 53.88 -41.28
CA VAL A 560 -56.42 54.15 -42.46
C VAL A 560 -56.13 55.38 -43.35
N ASP A 561 -55.89 55.06 -44.65
CA ASP A 561 -56.12 55.74 -45.94
C ASP A 561 -55.91 57.27 -46.10
N GLY A 562 -55.41 57.83 -47.20
CA GLY A 562 -55.05 57.33 -48.53
C GLY A 562 -54.75 58.53 -49.47
N SER A 563 -54.06 58.32 -50.61
CA SER A 563 -54.01 59.24 -51.77
C SER A 563 -53.31 58.54 -52.96
N LEU A 564 -54.05 58.03 -53.96
CA LEU A 564 -54.25 58.58 -55.33
C LEU A 564 -52.96 58.91 -56.13
N SER A 565 -52.58 58.05 -57.10
CA SER A 565 -52.73 58.26 -58.58
C SER A 565 -51.53 58.99 -59.23
N HIS A 566 -50.88 58.64 -60.35
CA HIS A 566 -51.08 57.87 -61.59
C HIS A 566 -49.68 57.29 -62.00
N VAL A 567 -49.51 56.24 -62.82
CA VAL A 567 -49.54 56.25 -64.30
C VAL A 567 -49.63 54.80 -64.81
N PHE A 568 -50.82 54.54 -65.36
CA PHE A 568 -51.25 53.58 -66.39
C PHE A 568 -51.39 52.06 -66.14
N PRO A 569 -52.45 51.48 -66.76
CA PRO A 569 -53.18 50.30 -66.34
C PRO A 569 -52.93 49.17 -67.38
N PHE A 570 -53.29 47.92 -67.15
CA PHE A 570 -54.60 47.38 -67.46
C PHE A 570 -54.88 46.17 -66.56
N GLN A 571 -56.12 46.10 -66.09
CA GLN A 571 -56.61 45.22 -65.04
C GLN A 571 -57.43 44.05 -65.62
N ARG A 572 -57.21 42.86 -65.01
CA ARG A 572 -58.19 41.83 -64.55
C ARG A 572 -58.86 40.93 -65.63
N PRO A 573 -59.41 39.72 -65.31
CA PRO A 573 -59.94 39.23 -64.01
C PRO A 573 -59.59 37.74 -63.64
N PRO A 574 -60.15 37.15 -62.55
CA PRO A 574 -59.50 36.08 -61.74
C PRO A 574 -60.19 34.68 -61.68
N THR A 575 -59.45 33.70 -61.13
CA THR A 575 -59.81 32.37 -60.52
C THR A 575 -60.42 31.27 -61.42
N PRO A 576 -60.32 29.93 -61.13
CA PRO A 576 -59.96 29.21 -59.88
C PRO A 576 -58.93 28.02 -60.04
N PRO A 577 -58.53 27.27 -58.96
CA PRO A 577 -57.76 26.00 -59.04
C PRO A 577 -58.71 24.81 -59.34
N PRO A 578 -58.30 23.53 -59.59
CA PRO A 578 -57.08 22.81 -59.17
C PRO A 578 -56.51 21.80 -60.22
N GLU A 579 -55.66 20.87 -59.75
CA GLU A 579 -55.40 19.51 -60.26
C GLU A 579 -54.11 19.17 -61.03
N GLN A 580 -53.70 17.94 -60.75
CA GLN A 580 -52.37 17.35 -60.85
C GLN A 580 -52.05 16.79 -62.24
N ALA A 581 -50.77 16.45 -62.39
CA ALA A 581 -50.19 15.43 -63.28
C ALA A 581 -49.66 15.88 -64.66
N THR A 582 -48.32 15.85 -64.72
CA THR A 582 -47.49 15.27 -65.78
C THR A 582 -47.72 15.71 -67.23
N SER A 583 -46.74 16.41 -67.83
CA SER A 583 -45.84 15.83 -68.84
C SER A 583 -45.14 16.88 -69.72
N LYS A 584 -43.81 16.73 -69.82
CA LYS A 584 -42.89 16.95 -70.94
C LYS A 584 -43.22 18.04 -72.00
N GLY A 585 -42.49 19.15 -71.89
CA GLY A 585 -41.41 19.54 -72.81
C GLY A 585 -41.72 19.98 -74.25
N LYS A 586 -41.34 21.23 -74.59
CA LYS A 586 -40.88 21.71 -75.92
C LYS A 586 -39.91 22.89 -75.67
N LYS A 587 -38.59 22.69 -75.82
CA LYS A 587 -37.72 23.02 -76.98
C LYS A 587 -37.57 24.52 -77.28
N ARG A 588 -36.32 25.01 -77.25
CA ARG A 588 -35.61 25.66 -78.38
C ARG A 588 -34.09 25.69 -78.08
N VAL A 589 -33.31 24.83 -78.74
CA VAL A 589 -32.54 25.05 -79.99
C VAL A 589 -31.22 25.79 -79.73
N SER A 590 -30.14 25.01 -79.57
CA SER A 590 -28.77 25.39 -79.89
C SER A 590 -28.45 24.93 -81.31
N LEU A 591 -27.79 25.80 -82.08
CA LEU A 591 -27.36 25.54 -83.45
C LEU A 591 -26.15 24.60 -83.48
N ALA A 592 -26.36 23.49 -84.20
CA ALA A 592 -25.48 22.92 -85.22
C ALA A 592 -23.96 22.86 -84.97
N ALA A 593 -23.46 21.65 -84.72
CA ALA A 593 -22.60 20.95 -85.68
C ALA A 593 -22.71 19.43 -85.47
N SER A 594 -22.88 18.72 -86.56
CA SER A 594 -23.02 17.26 -86.68
C SER A 594 -22.20 16.85 -87.91
N PRO A 595 -22.04 15.56 -88.23
CA PRO A 595 -21.84 14.38 -87.38
C PRO A 595 -20.78 13.43 -87.99
N ARG A 596 -20.46 12.34 -87.28
CA ARG A 596 -20.32 10.94 -87.79
C ARG A 596 -19.81 10.08 -86.61
N SER A 597 -20.60 9.21 -85.98
CA SER A 597 -21.07 7.88 -86.44
C SER A 597 -19.88 7.04 -86.96
N HIS A 598 -19.48 5.92 -86.35
CA HIS A 598 -20.25 4.70 -86.14
C HIS A 598 -19.73 3.84 -84.98
N SER A 599 -20.69 3.15 -84.34
CA SER A 599 -20.60 1.82 -83.74
C SER A 599 -19.47 0.93 -84.28
N VAL A 600 -18.82 0.14 -83.41
CA VAL A 600 -18.76 -1.34 -83.48
C VAL A 600 -17.88 -1.93 -82.36
N SER A 601 -18.49 -2.87 -81.63
CA SER A 601 -17.96 -4.07 -80.95
C SER A 601 -16.97 -4.05 -79.78
N SER A 602 -17.34 -4.93 -78.84
CA SER A 602 -16.52 -5.86 -78.04
C SER A 602 -15.58 -5.28 -76.98
N SER A 603 -15.94 -5.51 -75.72
CA SER A 603 -15.18 -6.38 -74.82
C SER A 603 -15.97 -6.62 -73.54
N MET A 604 -16.19 -7.89 -73.22
CA MET A 604 -16.87 -8.36 -72.03
C MET A 604 -16.01 -8.12 -70.78
N SER A 605 -16.69 -8.04 -69.63
CA SER A 605 -16.27 -8.48 -68.29
C SER A 605 -15.18 -7.72 -67.51
N ASN A 606 -15.63 -7.16 -66.40
CA ASN A 606 -15.07 -7.17 -65.04
C ASN A 606 -13.59 -7.57 -64.88
N ARG A 607 -12.78 -6.63 -64.36
CA ARG A 607 -11.79 -6.97 -63.34
C ARG A 607 -11.34 -5.74 -62.54
N SER A 608 -11.40 -5.90 -61.21
CA SER A 608 -10.37 -5.54 -60.23
C SER A 608 -9.52 -4.29 -60.52
N ARG A 609 -9.66 -3.29 -59.66
CA ARG A 609 -8.69 -2.20 -59.55
C ARG A 609 -7.41 -2.71 -58.89
N SER A 610 -6.46 -3.17 -59.71
CA SER A 610 -5.04 -3.11 -59.39
C SER A 610 -4.49 -1.73 -59.74
N ARG A 611 -3.49 -1.33 -58.94
CA ARG A 611 -2.59 -0.19 -59.06
C ARG A 611 -2.23 0.15 -60.52
N THR A 612 -2.47 1.41 -60.89
CA THR A 612 -1.57 2.37 -61.55
C THR A 612 -2.45 3.50 -62.09
N LYS A 613 -2.57 4.59 -61.33
CA LYS A 613 -3.01 5.87 -61.89
C LYS A 613 -1.82 6.81 -61.78
N SER A 614 -1.41 7.30 -62.93
CA SER A 614 -0.33 8.22 -63.20
C SER A 614 -0.29 9.36 -62.20
N LEU A 615 0.90 9.59 -61.64
CA LEU A 615 1.27 10.78 -60.89
C LEU A 615 1.06 12.01 -61.78
N ASP A 616 0.04 12.78 -61.44
CA ASP A 616 0.03 14.22 -61.68
C ASP A 616 0.07 14.86 -60.30
N SER A 617 1.04 15.75 -60.08
CA SER A 617 1.38 16.36 -58.80
C SER A 617 0.34 17.41 -58.41
N GLY A 618 -0.87 16.95 -58.08
CA GLY A 618 -1.96 17.72 -57.47
C GLY A 618 -2.25 17.19 -56.06
N VAL A 619 -2.09 18.09 -55.10
CA VAL A 619 -1.88 17.89 -53.65
C VAL A 619 -3.17 17.52 -52.87
N MET A 620 -2.99 16.86 -51.73
CA MET A 620 -3.93 16.41 -50.69
C MET A 620 -5.24 17.22 -50.47
N GLU A 621 -6.28 17.01 -51.29
CA GLU A 621 -7.64 17.45 -50.96
C GLU A 621 -8.25 16.57 -49.85
N GLY A 622 -8.63 17.18 -48.71
CA GLY A 622 -9.24 16.46 -47.59
C GLY A 622 -10.54 15.74 -47.99
N ASP A 623 -10.68 14.48 -47.59
CA ASP A 623 -11.89 13.68 -47.87
C ASP A 623 -13.10 14.26 -47.10
N LEU A 624 -14.14 14.67 -47.84
CA LEU A 624 -15.36 15.31 -47.33
C LEU A 624 -16.58 14.39 -47.41
N THR A 625 -16.40 13.09 -47.62
CA THR A 625 -17.50 12.12 -47.73
C THR A 625 -18.30 11.98 -46.43
N ALA A 626 -19.61 11.75 -46.54
CA ALA A 626 -20.48 11.56 -45.36
C ALA A 626 -20.05 10.36 -44.49
N GLU A 627 -19.46 9.33 -45.11
CA GLU A 627 -18.94 8.15 -44.41
C GLU A 627 -17.71 8.45 -43.56
N THR A 628 -16.77 9.27 -44.05
CA THR A 628 -15.60 9.70 -43.27
C THR A 628 -15.99 10.67 -42.16
N MET A 629 -16.97 11.55 -42.41
CA MET A 629 -17.54 12.46 -41.40
C MET A 629 -18.18 11.73 -40.22
N ALA A 630 -18.97 10.68 -40.48
CA ALA A 630 -19.62 9.89 -39.42
C ALA A 630 -18.61 9.19 -38.49
N GLN A 631 -17.41 8.90 -39.01
CA GLN A 631 -16.31 8.20 -38.33
C GLN A 631 -15.24 9.14 -37.76
N THR A 632 -15.50 10.45 -37.75
CA THR A 632 -14.61 11.43 -37.12
C THR A 632 -14.49 11.21 -35.62
N GLN A 633 -13.30 11.51 -35.10
CA GLN A 633 -12.98 11.42 -33.68
C GLN A 633 -12.43 12.76 -33.18
N ASP A 634 -12.76 13.12 -31.94
CA ASP A 634 -12.18 14.29 -31.31
C ASP A 634 -10.74 14.05 -30.80
N ALA A 635 -10.17 15.04 -30.10
CA ALA A 635 -8.82 14.97 -29.55
C ALA A 635 -8.62 13.83 -28.52
N ASP A 636 -9.70 13.39 -27.89
CA ASP A 636 -9.76 12.31 -26.89
C ASP A 636 -10.16 10.96 -27.48
N GLY A 637 -10.41 10.93 -28.80
CA GLY A 637 -10.70 9.73 -29.56
C GLY A 637 -12.16 9.32 -29.46
N ASN A 638 -13.00 10.22 -28.94
CA ASN A 638 -14.43 10.00 -28.81
C ASN A 638 -15.07 10.02 -30.19
N SER A 639 -15.79 8.95 -30.50
CA SER A 639 -16.64 8.88 -31.68
C SER A 639 -17.81 9.88 -31.57
N THR A 640 -18.50 10.12 -32.67
CA THR A 640 -19.76 10.88 -32.70
C THR A 640 -20.81 10.33 -31.73
N LEU A 641 -20.87 9.01 -31.54
CA LEU A 641 -21.72 8.36 -30.54
C LEU A 641 -21.25 8.65 -29.11
N MET A 642 -19.94 8.57 -28.85
CA MET A 642 -19.36 8.84 -27.54
C MET A 642 -19.56 10.30 -27.13
N MET A 643 -19.39 11.24 -28.06
CA MET A 643 -19.66 12.67 -27.83
C MET A 643 -21.12 12.93 -27.44
N ALA A 644 -22.08 12.20 -28.03
CA ALA A 644 -23.50 12.31 -27.65
C ALA A 644 -23.76 11.81 -26.22
N VAL A 645 -23.06 10.73 -25.82
CA VAL A 645 -23.16 10.15 -24.47
C VAL A 645 -22.54 11.06 -23.41
N GLU A 646 -21.34 11.59 -23.66
CA GLU A 646 -20.65 12.50 -22.75
C GLU A 646 -21.40 13.82 -22.57
N ALA A 647 -21.99 14.36 -23.64
CA ALA A 647 -22.79 15.58 -23.61
C ALA A 647 -24.18 15.40 -22.98
N GLY A 648 -24.60 14.17 -22.67
CA GLY A 648 -25.91 13.92 -22.07
C GLY A 648 -27.10 14.07 -23.02
N GLN A 649 -26.89 14.01 -24.34
CA GLN A 649 -27.92 14.22 -25.37
C GLN A 649 -28.55 12.90 -25.87
N ALA A 650 -29.60 12.44 -25.20
CA ALA A 650 -30.30 11.19 -25.55
C ALA A 650 -30.95 11.23 -26.95
N ALA A 651 -31.48 12.39 -27.36
CA ALA A 651 -32.15 12.52 -28.66
C ALA A 651 -31.16 12.38 -29.84
N ALA A 652 -29.98 13.01 -29.74
CA ALA A 652 -28.91 12.87 -30.71
C ALA A 652 -28.40 11.42 -30.78
N LEU A 653 -28.21 10.75 -29.65
CA LEU A 653 -27.79 9.35 -29.61
C LEU A 653 -28.80 8.43 -30.32
N ARG A 654 -30.10 8.60 -30.07
CA ARG A 654 -31.14 7.80 -30.74
C ARG A 654 -31.14 8.05 -32.25
N ALA A 655 -31.01 9.30 -32.68
CA ALA A 655 -30.95 9.65 -34.10
C ALA A 655 -29.77 8.95 -34.78
N LEU A 656 -28.57 9.01 -34.18
CA LEU A 656 -27.36 8.35 -34.70
C LEU A 656 -27.51 6.81 -34.71
N LEU A 657 -28.03 6.20 -33.65
CA LEU A 657 -28.23 4.73 -33.57
C LEU A 657 -29.30 4.21 -34.55
N ASN A 658 -30.21 5.07 -35.00
CA ASN A 658 -31.22 4.75 -36.02
C ASN A 658 -30.71 4.91 -37.46
N MET A 659 -29.43 5.23 -37.67
CA MET A 659 -28.78 5.31 -38.99
C MET A 659 -27.90 4.07 -39.27
N PRO A 660 -28.49 2.92 -39.68
CA PRO A 660 -27.76 1.66 -39.86
C PRO A 660 -26.75 1.69 -41.01
N ALA A 661 -26.83 2.68 -41.91
CA ALA A 661 -25.87 2.90 -42.98
C ALA A 661 -24.46 3.22 -42.44
N HIS A 662 -24.38 3.94 -41.31
CA HIS A 662 -23.12 4.41 -40.75
C HIS A 662 -22.75 3.72 -39.43
N PHE A 663 -23.75 3.42 -38.57
CA PHE A 663 -23.52 2.87 -37.23
C PHE A 663 -24.06 1.44 -37.09
N ARG A 664 -23.36 0.47 -37.68
CA ARG A 664 -23.69 -0.97 -37.55
C ARG A 664 -23.34 -1.51 -36.16
N LEU A 665 -23.93 -2.66 -35.77
CA LEU A 665 -23.65 -3.34 -34.50
C LEU A 665 -22.13 -3.53 -34.26
N ASP A 666 -21.40 -4.02 -35.26
CA ASP A 666 -19.95 -4.22 -35.17
C ASP A 666 -19.18 -2.94 -34.84
N PHE A 667 -19.66 -1.79 -35.33
CA PHE A 667 -19.08 -0.49 -35.05
C PHE A 667 -19.27 -0.13 -33.59
N VAL A 668 -20.51 -0.18 -33.09
CA VAL A 668 -20.86 0.16 -31.69
C VAL A 668 -20.16 -0.76 -30.70
N LEU A 669 -20.08 -2.06 -30.98
CA LEU A 669 -19.40 -3.01 -30.11
C LEU A 669 -17.88 -2.76 -30.08
N LYS A 670 -17.26 -2.37 -31.19
CA LYS A 670 -15.81 -2.09 -31.28
C LYS A 670 -15.45 -0.67 -30.85
N ASP A 671 -16.42 0.20 -30.62
CA ASP A 671 -16.22 1.60 -30.28
C ASP A 671 -15.64 1.77 -28.87
N ILE A 672 -14.47 2.41 -28.81
CA ILE A 672 -13.73 2.75 -27.59
C ILE A 672 -12.98 4.06 -27.84
N ASN A 673 -12.85 4.88 -26.79
CA ASN A 673 -12.02 6.08 -26.81
C ASN A 673 -10.52 5.73 -26.62
N TYR A 674 -9.63 6.73 -26.58
CA TYR A 674 -8.19 6.49 -26.35
C TYR A 674 -7.87 5.97 -24.93
N GLU A 675 -8.79 6.10 -23.97
CA GLU A 675 -8.68 5.47 -22.66
C GLU A 675 -9.13 4.01 -22.66
N GLY A 676 -9.66 3.48 -23.77
CA GLY A 676 -10.21 2.14 -23.87
C GLY A 676 -11.62 1.98 -23.28
N SER A 677 -12.26 3.09 -22.88
CA SER A 677 -13.63 3.06 -22.35
C SER A 677 -14.63 2.76 -23.46
N SER A 678 -15.50 1.79 -23.24
CA SER A 678 -16.59 1.45 -24.16
C SER A 678 -17.74 2.46 -24.04
N LEU A 679 -18.54 2.58 -25.11
CA LEU A 679 -19.70 3.47 -25.15
C LEU A 679 -20.66 3.24 -23.96
N LEU A 680 -20.90 1.97 -23.61
CA LEU A 680 -21.74 1.62 -22.46
C LEU A 680 -21.08 1.97 -21.12
N SER A 681 -19.77 1.78 -20.97
CA SER A 681 -19.08 2.19 -19.74
C SER A 681 -19.11 3.71 -19.53
N ALA A 682 -18.96 4.50 -20.60
CA ALA A 682 -19.07 5.96 -20.53
C ALA A 682 -20.50 6.39 -20.17
N ALA A 683 -21.52 5.73 -20.74
CA ALA A 683 -22.92 5.99 -20.42
C ALA A 683 -23.28 5.66 -18.97
N VAL A 684 -22.64 4.66 -18.36
CA VAL A 684 -22.83 4.34 -16.93
C VAL A 684 -22.16 5.38 -16.05
N GLN A 685 -20.93 5.78 -16.39
CA GLN A 685 -20.17 6.80 -15.67
C GLN A 685 -20.84 8.18 -15.69
N SER A 686 -21.44 8.57 -16.83
CA SER A 686 -22.16 9.85 -16.96
C SER A 686 -23.40 9.96 -16.08
N SER A 687 -23.82 8.87 -15.41
CA SER A 687 -24.96 8.80 -14.48
C SER A 687 -26.30 9.23 -15.10
N ASN A 688 -26.39 9.37 -16.43
CA ASN A 688 -27.61 9.73 -17.14
C ASN A 688 -28.43 8.48 -17.50
N ARG A 689 -29.37 8.14 -16.63
CA ARG A 689 -30.24 6.96 -16.74
C ARG A 689 -30.92 6.83 -18.11
N ARG A 690 -31.41 7.91 -18.71
CA ARG A 690 -32.17 7.85 -19.98
C ARG A 690 -31.29 7.36 -21.13
N ILE A 691 -30.06 7.88 -21.22
CA ILE A 691 -29.09 7.48 -22.23
C ILE A 691 -28.68 6.02 -22.07
N THR A 692 -28.39 5.62 -20.83
CA THR A 692 -28.00 4.24 -20.55
C THR A 692 -29.13 3.27 -20.89
N GLU A 693 -30.38 3.59 -20.54
CA GLU A 693 -31.55 2.78 -20.88
C GLU A 693 -31.79 2.68 -22.40
N ASP A 694 -31.65 3.78 -23.14
CA ASP A 694 -31.79 3.79 -24.60
C ASP A 694 -30.72 2.92 -25.28
N LEU A 695 -29.47 3.06 -24.85
CA LEU A 695 -28.35 2.27 -25.38
C LEU A 695 -28.52 0.78 -25.05
N ILE A 696 -28.92 0.45 -23.82
CA ILE A 696 -29.20 -0.93 -23.41
C ILE A 696 -30.36 -1.50 -24.23
N ALA A 697 -31.45 -0.76 -24.41
CA ALA A 697 -32.61 -1.22 -25.18
C ALA A 697 -32.25 -1.48 -26.65
N TRP A 698 -31.37 -0.67 -27.23
CA TRP A 698 -30.84 -0.89 -28.57
C TRP A 698 -29.93 -2.14 -28.63
N LEU A 699 -29.03 -2.31 -27.66
CA LEU A 699 -28.14 -3.48 -27.58
C LEU A 699 -28.93 -4.78 -27.39
N GLU A 700 -29.94 -4.82 -26.54
CA GLU A 700 -30.76 -6.02 -26.32
C GLU A 700 -31.60 -6.42 -27.55
N ARG A 701 -31.94 -5.47 -28.43
CA ARG A 701 -32.68 -5.75 -29.67
C ARG A 701 -31.79 -6.29 -30.79
N ASN A 702 -30.54 -5.84 -30.85
CA ASN A 702 -29.65 -6.07 -32.00
C ASN A 702 -28.51 -7.05 -31.73
N CYS A 703 -28.16 -7.32 -30.46
CA CYS A 703 -26.99 -8.10 -30.07
C CYS A 703 -27.34 -9.52 -29.59
N SER A 704 -26.48 -10.49 -29.87
CA SER A 704 -26.58 -11.83 -29.28
C SER A 704 -26.18 -11.83 -27.79
N LEU A 705 -26.56 -12.87 -27.04
CA LEU A 705 -26.22 -12.95 -25.61
C LEU A 705 -24.70 -13.08 -25.38
N GLU A 706 -24.01 -13.80 -26.25
CA GLU A 706 -22.56 -14.03 -26.18
C GLU A 706 -21.78 -12.75 -26.50
N ASP A 707 -22.16 -12.03 -27.55
CA ASP A 707 -21.55 -10.75 -27.93
C ASP A 707 -21.74 -9.69 -26.83
N LEU A 708 -22.91 -9.68 -26.18
CA LEU A 708 -23.18 -8.80 -25.05
C LEU A 708 -22.31 -9.12 -23.84
N GLN A 709 -22.08 -10.40 -23.52
CA GLN A 709 -21.18 -10.79 -22.43
C GLN A 709 -19.73 -10.40 -22.73
N ALA A 710 -19.26 -10.64 -23.96
CA ALA A 710 -17.94 -10.21 -24.40
C ALA A 710 -17.79 -8.69 -24.33
N TYR A 711 -18.84 -7.93 -24.67
CA TYR A 711 -18.86 -6.48 -24.58
C TYR A 711 -18.82 -5.97 -23.14
N LEU A 712 -19.55 -6.59 -22.22
CA LEU A 712 -19.54 -6.25 -20.79
C LEU A 712 -18.19 -6.53 -20.12
N ALA A 713 -17.42 -7.49 -20.65
CA ALA A 713 -16.10 -7.86 -20.14
C ALA A 713 -14.95 -6.98 -20.69
N LYS A 714 -15.21 -6.07 -21.64
CA LYS A 714 -14.18 -5.18 -22.18
C LYS A 714 -13.62 -4.27 -21.08
N GLN A 715 -12.30 -4.24 -21.00
CA GLN A 715 -11.56 -3.46 -20.01
C GLN A 715 -11.02 -2.17 -20.62
N ASP A 716 -11.08 -1.09 -19.86
CA ASP A 716 -10.39 0.16 -20.16
C ASP A 716 -8.87 0.06 -19.88
N ARG A 717 -8.13 1.16 -20.10
CA ARG A 717 -6.69 1.25 -19.81
C ARG A 717 -6.33 0.96 -18.35
N LYS A 718 -7.29 1.13 -17.41
CA LYS A 718 -7.13 0.82 -15.98
C LYS A 718 -7.48 -0.64 -15.67
N GLY A 719 -7.84 -1.44 -16.65
CA GLY A 719 -8.29 -2.83 -16.48
C GLY A 719 -9.73 -2.95 -16.00
N ARG A 720 -10.52 -1.86 -15.99
CA ARG A 720 -11.89 -1.85 -15.46
C ARG A 720 -12.89 -2.10 -16.57
N CYS A 721 -13.87 -2.95 -16.28
CA CYS A 721 -15.01 -3.16 -17.15
C CYS A 721 -16.23 -2.36 -16.69
N MET A 722 -17.33 -2.41 -17.45
CA MET A 722 -18.59 -1.75 -17.08
C MET A 722 -19.06 -2.12 -15.67
N ALA A 723 -18.85 -3.37 -15.25
CA ALA A 723 -19.25 -3.84 -13.92
C ALA A 723 -18.56 -3.10 -12.77
N HIS A 724 -17.32 -2.62 -12.96
CA HIS A 724 -16.59 -1.84 -11.96
C HIS A 724 -17.19 -0.46 -11.70
N TYR A 725 -17.97 0.07 -12.66
CA TYR A 725 -18.59 1.40 -12.59
C TYR A 725 -20.07 1.37 -12.16
N LEU A 726 -20.61 0.19 -11.81
CA LEU A 726 -22.02 0.01 -11.49
C LEU A 726 -22.51 0.76 -10.25
N PHE A 727 -21.61 1.20 -9.39
CA PHE A 727 -21.97 2.05 -8.24
C PHE A 727 -22.56 3.41 -8.68
N HIS A 728 -22.36 3.85 -9.92
CA HIS A 728 -23.05 5.04 -10.46
C HIS A 728 -24.53 4.77 -10.79
N GLN A 729 -24.90 3.52 -11.11
CA GLN A 729 -26.25 3.13 -11.52
C GLN A 729 -26.64 1.74 -10.96
N PRO A 730 -26.95 1.62 -9.66
CA PRO A 730 -27.14 0.32 -8.99
C PRO A 730 -28.27 -0.55 -9.54
N TYR A 731 -29.31 0.06 -10.13
CA TYR A 731 -30.44 -0.68 -10.71
C TYR A 731 -30.02 -1.65 -11.82
N LEU A 732 -28.90 -1.36 -12.51
CA LEU A 732 -28.34 -2.22 -13.56
C LEU A 732 -27.81 -3.55 -13.01
N ILE A 733 -27.44 -3.62 -11.71
CA ILE A 733 -27.00 -4.86 -11.07
C ILE A 733 -28.14 -5.90 -11.10
N ARG A 734 -29.39 -5.48 -10.87
CA ARG A 734 -30.55 -6.39 -10.94
C ARG A 734 -30.81 -6.90 -12.36
N ARG A 735 -30.55 -6.06 -13.38
CA ARG A 735 -30.79 -6.39 -14.80
C ARG A 735 -29.70 -7.29 -15.38
N PHE A 736 -28.43 -6.94 -15.16
CA PHE A 736 -27.28 -7.62 -15.77
C PHE A 736 -26.53 -8.55 -14.84
N GLY A 737 -26.79 -8.59 -13.54
CA GLY A 737 -25.89 -9.22 -12.57
C GLY A 737 -25.59 -10.70 -12.79
N LYS A 738 -26.47 -11.45 -13.48
CA LYS A 738 -26.20 -12.85 -13.89
C LYS A 738 -25.19 -12.98 -15.05
N LYS A 739 -24.98 -11.90 -15.79
CA LYS A 739 -24.10 -11.82 -16.98
C LYS A 739 -22.79 -11.08 -16.71
N LEU A 740 -22.62 -10.48 -15.52
CA LEU A 740 -21.46 -9.67 -15.21
C LEU A 740 -20.25 -10.54 -14.82
N PRO A 741 -19.02 -10.16 -15.25
CA PRO A 741 -17.80 -10.87 -14.88
C PRO A 741 -17.33 -10.45 -13.48
N TRP A 742 -17.98 -10.97 -12.43
CA TRP A 742 -17.69 -10.60 -11.03
C TRP A 742 -16.26 -10.91 -10.54
N ARG A 743 -15.51 -11.78 -11.25
CA ARG A 743 -14.14 -12.18 -10.91
C ARG A 743 -13.05 -11.43 -11.69
N LEU A 744 -13.43 -10.60 -12.68
CA LEU A 744 -12.48 -9.89 -13.52
C LEU A 744 -11.77 -8.79 -12.73
N LYS A 745 -10.44 -8.82 -12.69
CA LYS A 745 -9.63 -7.89 -11.89
C LYS A 745 -9.16 -6.70 -12.74
N ASP A 746 -9.18 -5.51 -12.14
CA ASP A 746 -8.55 -4.32 -12.71
C ASP A 746 -7.03 -4.32 -12.50
N ASN A 747 -6.33 -3.28 -12.98
CA ASN A 747 -4.86 -3.17 -12.82
C ASN A 747 -4.43 -3.07 -11.34
N ASN A 748 -5.35 -2.73 -10.42
CA ASN A 748 -5.13 -2.75 -8.97
C ASN A 748 -5.55 -4.07 -8.32
N GLY A 749 -5.91 -5.09 -9.11
CA GLY A 749 -6.40 -6.38 -8.63
C GLY A 749 -7.86 -6.36 -8.13
N GLN A 750 -8.60 -5.26 -8.30
CA GLN A 750 -9.95 -5.11 -7.76
C GLN A 750 -10.98 -5.71 -8.69
N THR A 751 -11.89 -6.51 -8.14
CA THR A 751 -13.05 -7.05 -8.85
C THR A 751 -14.22 -6.06 -8.83
N PRO A 752 -15.26 -6.23 -9.68
CA PRO A 752 -16.46 -5.40 -9.62
C PRO A 752 -17.12 -5.41 -8.24
N LEU A 753 -17.21 -6.58 -7.60
CA LEU A 753 -17.74 -6.71 -6.24
C LEU A 753 -16.88 -5.92 -5.24
N PHE A 754 -15.56 -5.93 -5.41
CA PHE A 754 -14.65 -5.15 -4.58
C PHE A 754 -14.86 -3.63 -4.73
N ALA A 755 -15.07 -3.15 -5.96
CA ALA A 755 -15.37 -1.75 -6.24
C ALA A 755 -16.68 -1.31 -5.56
N LEU A 756 -17.73 -2.13 -5.63
CA LEU A 756 -19.00 -1.88 -4.94
C LEU A 756 -18.81 -1.81 -3.41
N CYS A 757 -18.08 -2.76 -2.82
CA CYS A 757 -17.78 -2.77 -1.38
C CYS A 757 -17.00 -1.53 -0.92
N ARG A 758 -16.26 -0.86 -1.81
CA ARG A 758 -15.50 0.37 -1.53
C ARG A 758 -16.34 1.65 -1.62
N SER A 759 -17.53 1.60 -2.21
CA SER A 759 -18.43 2.75 -2.39
C SER A 759 -19.31 3.03 -1.17
N TYR A 760 -18.70 3.17 0.02
CA TYR A 760 -19.42 3.37 1.28
C TYR A 760 -20.16 4.70 1.39
N ASP A 761 -19.84 5.68 0.53
CA ASP A 761 -20.51 6.99 0.47
C ASP A 761 -21.84 6.96 -0.29
N HIS A 762 -22.22 5.82 -0.90
CA HIS A 762 -23.43 5.71 -1.71
C HIS A 762 -24.70 5.53 -0.85
N GLU A 763 -25.78 6.25 -1.16
CA GLU A 763 -27.05 6.21 -0.40
C GLU A 763 -27.64 4.79 -0.31
N GLU A 764 -27.65 4.05 -1.42
CA GLU A 764 -28.15 2.67 -1.49
C GLU A 764 -27.09 1.58 -1.16
N TYR A 765 -25.97 1.92 -0.51
CA TYR A 765 -24.80 1.04 -0.33
C TYR A 765 -25.16 -0.38 0.16
N GLN A 766 -25.94 -0.48 1.24
CA GLN A 766 -26.32 -1.77 1.83
C GLN A 766 -27.08 -2.65 0.83
N SER A 767 -28.12 -2.10 0.20
CA SER A 767 -28.96 -2.86 -0.73
C SER A 767 -28.20 -3.26 -2.00
N MET A 768 -27.34 -2.38 -2.50
CA MET A 768 -26.52 -2.59 -3.67
C MET A 768 -25.53 -3.74 -3.47
N VAL A 769 -24.77 -3.69 -2.37
CA VAL A 769 -23.78 -4.73 -2.05
C VAL A 769 -24.47 -6.05 -1.73
N ASP A 770 -25.60 -6.03 -1.03
CA ASP A 770 -26.36 -7.24 -0.72
C ASP A 770 -26.85 -7.98 -1.97
N ILE A 771 -27.36 -7.25 -2.97
CA ILE A 771 -27.77 -7.82 -4.25
C ILE A 771 -26.56 -8.35 -5.01
N ALA A 772 -25.46 -7.57 -5.04
CA ALA A 772 -24.22 -7.98 -5.71
C ALA A 772 -23.64 -9.27 -5.11
N LEU A 773 -23.65 -9.43 -3.78
CA LEU A 773 -23.18 -10.64 -3.10
C LEU A 773 -24.00 -11.89 -3.50
N VAL A 774 -25.32 -11.74 -3.61
CA VAL A 774 -26.20 -12.85 -4.03
C VAL A 774 -25.94 -13.22 -5.49
N LEU A 775 -25.88 -12.22 -6.38
CA LEU A 775 -25.67 -12.47 -7.81
C LEU A 775 -24.28 -13.00 -8.10
N ALA A 776 -23.23 -12.51 -7.43
CA ALA A 776 -21.87 -13.03 -7.55
C ALA A 776 -21.80 -14.51 -7.14
N ARG A 777 -22.49 -14.88 -6.05
CA ARG A 777 -22.58 -16.28 -5.61
C ARG A 777 -23.30 -17.15 -6.65
N ASP A 778 -24.42 -16.67 -7.18
CA ASP A 778 -25.20 -17.42 -8.16
C ASP A 778 -24.42 -17.62 -9.47
N THR A 779 -23.62 -16.63 -9.90
CA THR A 779 -22.75 -16.75 -11.09
C THR A 779 -21.51 -17.64 -10.90
N GLN A 780 -21.14 -17.94 -9.65
CA GLN A 780 -19.99 -18.78 -9.35
C GLN A 780 -20.22 -20.26 -9.73
N GLY A 781 -21.47 -20.70 -9.84
CA GLY A 781 -21.85 -21.97 -10.49
C GLY A 781 -21.59 -23.27 -9.70
N ASP A 782 -21.02 -23.19 -8.50
CA ASP A 782 -20.65 -24.37 -7.68
C ASP A 782 -21.62 -24.67 -6.53
N ASN A 783 -22.69 -23.87 -6.37
CA ASN A 783 -23.67 -23.92 -5.28
C ASN A 783 -23.06 -23.83 -3.86
N GLN A 784 -21.83 -23.34 -3.72
CA GLN A 784 -21.20 -23.10 -2.43
C GLN A 784 -21.42 -21.66 -1.95
N ALA A 785 -20.98 -21.39 -0.72
CA ALA A 785 -20.87 -20.02 -0.22
C ALA A 785 -19.92 -19.22 -1.11
N LEU A 786 -20.15 -17.91 -1.22
CA LEU A 786 -19.32 -17.01 -2.05
C LEU A 786 -17.86 -17.07 -1.59
N HIS A 787 -16.96 -17.34 -2.53
CA HIS A 787 -15.51 -17.43 -2.31
C HIS A 787 -14.90 -16.03 -2.22
N LEU A 788 -14.57 -15.55 -1.01
CA LEU A 788 -14.00 -14.21 -0.84
C LEU A 788 -12.52 -14.13 -1.26
N ASP A 789 -11.85 -15.27 -1.38
CA ASP A 789 -10.48 -15.45 -1.88
C ASP A 789 -10.31 -15.03 -3.34
N ASP A 790 -11.39 -15.05 -4.15
CA ASP A 790 -11.37 -14.51 -5.51
C ASP A 790 -11.35 -12.98 -5.54
N HIS A 791 -11.83 -12.34 -4.48
CA HIS A 791 -12.05 -10.90 -4.38
C HIS A 791 -10.97 -10.22 -3.52
N VAL A 792 -9.71 -10.44 -3.90
CA VAL A 792 -8.52 -9.88 -3.24
C VAL A 792 -7.79 -8.92 -4.19
N ASP A 793 -7.49 -7.72 -3.70
CA ASP A 793 -6.76 -6.68 -4.45
C ASP A 793 -5.26 -6.99 -4.58
N ALA A 794 -4.54 -6.19 -5.38
CA ALA A 794 -3.10 -6.35 -5.58
C ALA A 794 -2.26 -6.07 -4.31
N LYS A 795 -2.88 -5.57 -3.23
CA LYS A 795 -2.23 -5.29 -1.93
C LYS A 795 -2.56 -6.37 -0.88
N GLY A 796 -3.26 -7.43 -1.28
CA GLY A 796 -3.70 -8.51 -0.38
C GLY A 796 -4.90 -8.17 0.52
N ASN A 797 -5.63 -7.08 0.27
CA ASN A 797 -6.84 -6.75 1.03
C ASN A 797 -8.01 -7.61 0.54
N THR A 798 -8.70 -8.26 1.49
CA THR A 798 -9.96 -8.97 1.26
C THR A 798 -11.16 -8.01 1.41
N LEU A 799 -12.38 -8.45 1.03
CA LEU A 799 -13.59 -7.64 1.25
C LEU A 799 -13.80 -7.24 2.72
N LEU A 800 -13.41 -8.10 3.67
CA LEU A 800 -13.48 -7.79 5.11
C LEU A 800 -12.58 -6.62 5.52
N HIS A 801 -11.51 -6.32 4.77
CA HIS A 801 -10.65 -5.15 5.02
C HIS A 801 -11.28 -3.83 4.56
N VAL A 802 -12.22 -3.87 3.61
CA VAL A 802 -12.72 -2.66 2.92
C VAL A 802 -14.09 -2.24 3.44
N VAL A 803 -15.00 -3.21 3.62
CA VAL A 803 -16.39 -2.95 4.02
C VAL A 803 -16.44 -2.15 5.32
N ASN A 804 -17.26 -1.09 5.32
CA ASN A 804 -17.40 -0.20 6.47
C ASN A 804 -18.67 -0.44 7.29
N ASP A 805 -19.62 -1.22 6.76
CA ASP A 805 -20.93 -1.43 7.39
C ASP A 805 -20.97 -2.72 8.23
N THR A 806 -21.52 -2.61 9.44
CA THR A 806 -21.59 -3.72 10.40
C THR A 806 -22.52 -4.84 9.94
N HIS A 807 -23.66 -4.51 9.33
CA HIS A 807 -24.61 -5.52 8.85
C HIS A 807 -24.00 -6.34 7.71
N LEU A 808 -23.33 -5.68 6.77
CA LEU A 808 -22.60 -6.34 5.68
C LEU A 808 -21.45 -7.21 6.20
N ILE A 809 -20.66 -6.74 7.18
CA ILE A 809 -19.61 -7.59 7.80
C ILE A 809 -20.24 -8.84 8.43
N MET A 810 -21.29 -8.71 9.23
CA MET A 810 -21.94 -9.86 9.86
C MET A 810 -22.50 -10.85 8.83
N ARG A 811 -23.00 -10.34 7.70
CA ARG A 811 -23.46 -11.16 6.57
C ARG A 811 -22.30 -11.91 5.91
N LEU A 812 -21.19 -11.23 5.62
CA LEU A 812 -19.99 -11.83 5.05
C LEU A 812 -19.42 -12.93 5.96
N LEU A 813 -19.33 -12.68 7.27
CA LEU A 813 -18.81 -13.64 8.23
C LEU A 813 -19.68 -14.90 8.35
N ARG A 814 -21.01 -14.77 8.20
CA ARG A 814 -21.98 -15.86 8.41
C ARG A 814 -22.30 -16.67 7.16
N TYR A 815 -22.37 -16.03 5.99
CA TYR A 815 -22.88 -16.63 4.75
C TYR A 815 -21.85 -16.75 3.63
N CYS A 816 -20.68 -16.13 3.76
CA CYS A 816 -19.60 -16.23 2.79
C CYS A 816 -18.44 -17.08 3.33
N ASP A 817 -17.63 -17.61 2.42
CA ASP A 817 -16.44 -18.35 2.76
C ASP A 817 -15.26 -17.39 2.97
N SER A 818 -15.11 -16.90 4.20
CA SER A 818 -14.15 -15.85 4.55
C SER A 818 -13.11 -16.30 5.58
N ASP A 819 -11.84 -15.93 5.37
CA ASP A 819 -10.84 -15.96 6.44
C ASP A 819 -10.88 -14.64 7.23
N VAL A 820 -11.35 -14.70 8.47
CA VAL A 820 -11.47 -13.54 9.37
C VAL A 820 -10.11 -12.98 9.77
N ASN A 821 -9.07 -13.83 9.75
CA ASN A 821 -7.71 -13.49 10.12
C ASN A 821 -6.79 -13.28 8.91
N ALA A 822 -7.36 -13.17 7.70
CA ALA A 822 -6.59 -12.90 6.49
C ALA A 822 -5.72 -11.65 6.66
N THR A 823 -4.47 -11.72 6.24
CA THR A 823 -3.55 -10.60 6.33
C THR A 823 -3.23 -10.03 4.96
N ASN A 824 -3.21 -8.70 4.82
CA ASN A 824 -2.70 -8.03 3.62
C ASN A 824 -1.15 -7.99 3.58
N ASP A 825 -0.57 -7.35 2.56
CA ASP A 825 0.89 -7.27 2.36
C ASP A 825 1.64 -6.65 3.56
N LYS A 826 0.97 -5.79 4.34
CA LYS A 826 1.52 -5.16 5.56
C LYS A 826 1.28 -6.00 6.82
N ARG A 827 0.78 -7.22 6.66
CA ARG A 827 0.28 -8.10 7.72
C ARG A 827 -0.86 -7.51 8.56
N PHE A 828 -1.63 -6.56 8.03
CA PHE A 828 -2.84 -6.11 8.72
C PHE A 828 -3.97 -7.10 8.51
N THR A 829 -4.68 -7.43 9.58
CA THR A 829 -5.95 -8.16 9.55
C THR A 829 -7.13 -7.19 9.43
N PRO A 830 -8.35 -7.65 9.07
CA PRO A 830 -9.55 -6.82 9.09
C PRO A 830 -9.76 -6.11 10.43
N LEU A 831 -9.50 -6.80 11.54
CA LEU A 831 -9.59 -6.23 12.88
C LEU A 831 -8.58 -5.09 13.09
N MET A 832 -7.33 -5.26 12.63
CA MET A 832 -6.32 -4.20 12.71
C MET A 832 -6.67 -2.97 11.87
N VAL A 833 -7.28 -3.17 10.69
CA VAL A 833 -7.77 -2.07 9.85
C VAL A 833 -8.88 -1.32 10.59
N GLY A 834 -9.85 -2.03 11.16
CA GLY A 834 -10.90 -1.43 12.00
C GLY A 834 -10.33 -0.60 13.15
N SER A 835 -9.34 -1.14 13.87
CA SER A 835 -8.68 -0.44 14.98
C SER A 835 -7.90 0.80 14.55
N LYS A 836 -7.13 0.71 13.46
CA LYS A 836 -6.26 1.79 12.98
C LYS A 836 -7.05 3.01 12.52
N TYR A 837 -8.23 2.78 11.93
CA TYR A 837 -9.12 3.82 11.41
C TYR A 837 -10.26 4.20 12.36
N GLY A 838 -10.25 3.73 13.61
CA GLY A 838 -11.24 4.14 14.61
C GLY A 838 -12.67 3.59 14.41
N ARG A 839 -12.83 2.51 13.64
CA ARG A 839 -14.15 1.97 13.26
C ARG A 839 -14.72 1.05 14.34
N LEU A 840 -15.30 1.65 15.40
CA LEU A 840 -15.75 0.93 16.61
C LEU A 840 -16.75 -0.19 16.33
N ASP A 841 -17.73 0.03 15.45
CA ASP A 841 -18.77 -0.97 15.20
C ASP A 841 -18.25 -2.17 14.40
N LEU A 842 -17.24 -1.98 13.55
CA LEU A 842 -16.55 -3.10 12.90
C LEU A 842 -15.67 -3.86 13.89
N VAL A 843 -14.98 -3.16 14.79
CA VAL A 843 -14.21 -3.79 15.85
C VAL A 843 -15.12 -4.66 16.72
N ARG A 844 -16.31 -4.17 17.10
CA ARG A 844 -17.32 -4.95 17.84
C ARG A 844 -17.77 -6.19 17.07
N ALA A 845 -18.09 -6.06 15.79
CA ALA A 845 -18.57 -7.16 14.96
C ALA A 845 -17.50 -8.24 14.78
N LEU A 846 -16.27 -7.85 14.42
CA LEU A 846 -15.16 -8.77 14.21
C LEU A 846 -14.73 -9.43 15.53
N PHE A 847 -14.65 -8.69 16.64
CA PHE A 847 -14.29 -9.26 17.95
C PHE A 847 -15.33 -10.26 18.46
N SER A 848 -16.60 -10.10 18.09
CA SER A 848 -17.67 -11.02 18.50
C SER A 848 -17.62 -12.37 17.78
N ASP A 849 -16.90 -12.48 16.65
CA ASP A 849 -16.70 -13.75 15.96
C ASP A 849 -15.64 -14.60 16.71
N PRO A 850 -15.98 -15.81 17.19
CA PRO A 850 -15.03 -16.68 17.91
C PRO A 850 -13.79 -17.11 17.11
N ARG A 851 -13.81 -16.95 15.78
CA ARG A 851 -12.66 -17.27 14.91
C ARG A 851 -11.60 -16.17 14.91
N THR A 852 -11.93 -14.96 15.37
CA THR A 852 -11.05 -13.79 15.33
C THR A 852 -9.92 -13.91 16.35
N ASP A 853 -8.69 -13.73 15.87
CA ASP A 853 -7.50 -13.73 16.71
C ASP A 853 -7.02 -12.31 16.99
N THR A 854 -7.17 -11.87 18.25
CA THR A 854 -6.77 -10.54 18.70
C THR A 854 -5.28 -10.41 18.96
N THR A 855 -4.54 -11.53 18.96
CA THR A 855 -3.11 -11.58 19.33
C THR A 855 -2.16 -11.49 18.14
N LEU A 856 -2.71 -11.49 16.91
CA LEU A 856 -1.93 -11.32 15.69
C LEU A 856 -1.20 -9.97 15.69
N LYS A 857 -0.03 -9.95 15.04
CA LYS A 857 0.89 -8.81 15.03
C LYS A 857 1.21 -8.39 13.59
N ASP A 858 1.31 -7.09 13.36
CA ASP A 858 1.76 -6.53 12.07
C ASP A 858 3.27 -6.76 11.85
N ILE A 859 3.80 -6.28 10.72
CA ILE A 859 5.25 -6.35 10.42
C ILE A 859 6.15 -5.63 11.46
N ARG A 860 5.60 -4.71 12.27
CA ARG A 860 6.31 -4.01 13.35
C ARG A 860 6.16 -4.71 14.70
N GLY A 861 5.38 -5.79 14.76
CA GLY A 861 5.10 -6.52 15.99
C GLY A 861 3.96 -5.94 16.84
N LEU A 862 3.13 -5.05 16.27
CA LEU A 862 2.02 -4.40 16.98
C LEU A 862 0.71 -5.18 16.81
N THR A 863 -0.05 -5.34 17.90
CA THR A 863 -1.39 -5.94 17.89
C THR A 863 -2.47 -4.95 17.44
N ALA A 864 -3.70 -5.44 17.20
CA ALA A 864 -4.83 -4.58 16.84
C ALA A 864 -5.10 -3.46 17.88
N VAL A 865 -4.88 -3.74 19.17
CA VAL A 865 -5.06 -2.74 20.25
C VAL A 865 -3.93 -1.73 20.28
N GLU A 866 -2.69 -2.16 20.02
CA GLU A 866 -1.52 -1.27 19.94
C GLU A 866 -1.55 -0.35 18.72
N LEU A 867 -2.22 -0.78 17.63
CA LEU A 867 -2.40 0.00 16.40
C LEU A 867 -3.47 1.09 16.50
N ALA A 868 -4.41 0.95 17.43
CA ALA A 868 -5.41 1.98 17.69
C ALA A 868 -4.70 3.29 18.05
N LYS A 869 -5.08 4.40 17.43
CA LYS A 869 -4.58 5.74 17.78
C LYS A 869 -5.34 6.32 18.96
N ASP A 870 -6.66 6.19 18.90
CA ASP A 870 -7.60 6.79 19.85
C ASP A 870 -7.78 5.92 21.09
N ASP A 871 -7.87 6.56 22.25
CA ASP A 871 -8.12 5.86 23.51
C ASP A 871 -9.52 5.24 23.56
N GLU A 872 -10.49 5.76 22.82
CA GLU A 872 -11.84 5.20 22.73
C GLU A 872 -11.84 3.78 22.16
N VAL A 873 -11.08 3.54 21.09
CA VAL A 873 -10.93 2.20 20.49
C VAL A 873 -10.26 1.24 21.49
N ARG A 874 -9.20 1.69 22.17
CA ARG A 874 -8.51 0.88 23.20
C ARG A 874 -9.45 0.57 24.35
N ASN A 875 -10.19 1.55 24.85
CA ASN A 875 -11.19 1.37 25.89
C ASN A 875 -12.28 0.41 25.45
N ARG A 876 -12.69 0.44 24.17
CA ARG A 876 -13.69 -0.47 23.64
C ARG A 876 -13.19 -1.91 23.55
N PHE A 877 -11.94 -2.13 23.12
CA PHE A 877 -11.31 -3.45 23.27
C PHE A 877 -11.30 -3.88 24.73
N ASP A 878 -10.98 -2.93 25.62
CA ASP A 878 -10.91 -3.23 27.03
C ASP A 878 -12.30 -3.65 27.59
N ASP A 879 -13.38 -3.00 27.15
CA ASP A 879 -14.74 -3.36 27.54
C ASP A 879 -15.19 -4.70 26.94
N LEU A 880 -14.82 -4.98 25.68
CA LEU A 880 -15.18 -6.24 25.03
C LEU A 880 -14.51 -7.45 25.68
N VAL A 881 -13.25 -7.33 26.10
CA VAL A 881 -12.56 -8.39 26.88
C VAL A 881 -13.19 -8.55 28.26
N LEU A 882 -13.60 -7.45 28.91
CA LEU A 882 -14.31 -7.51 30.19
C LEU A 882 -15.66 -8.25 30.05
N LEU A 883 -16.45 -7.91 29.04
CA LEU A 883 -17.75 -8.54 28.74
C LEU A 883 -17.63 -10.02 28.37
N ALA A 884 -16.48 -10.44 27.82
CA ALA A 884 -16.18 -11.85 27.55
C ALA A 884 -15.78 -12.65 28.80
N SER A 885 -15.52 -11.98 29.93
CA SER A 885 -15.11 -12.62 31.19
C SER A 885 -16.34 -13.17 31.95
N PRO A 886 -16.18 -14.29 32.69
CA PRO A 886 -17.29 -14.84 33.46
C PRO A 886 -17.73 -13.86 34.56
N GLN A 887 -19.04 -13.77 34.78
CA GLN A 887 -19.63 -12.98 35.87
C GLN A 887 -19.36 -13.66 37.22
N SER A 888 -19.04 -12.86 38.23
CA SER A 888 -18.92 -13.29 39.62
C SER A 888 -20.29 -13.60 40.23
N SER A 889 -20.32 -14.15 41.45
CA SER A 889 -21.57 -14.42 42.20
C SER A 889 -22.42 -13.16 42.42
N ASP A 890 -21.77 -11.99 42.51
CA ASP A 890 -22.40 -10.66 42.65
C ASP A 890 -22.90 -10.07 41.30
N GLY A 891 -22.82 -10.83 40.20
CA GLY A 891 -23.18 -10.34 38.86
C GLY A 891 -22.19 -9.34 38.25
N ARG A 892 -21.19 -8.88 39.02
CA ARG A 892 -20.08 -8.06 38.54
C ARG A 892 -19.12 -8.86 37.67
N MET A 893 -18.56 -8.19 36.66
CA MET A 893 -17.49 -8.72 35.80
C MET A 893 -16.19 -7.99 36.09
N THR A 894 -15.11 -8.70 36.36
CA THR A 894 -13.83 -8.12 36.78
C THR A 894 -12.69 -8.85 36.09
N ALA A 895 -11.79 -8.13 35.43
CA ALA A 895 -10.66 -8.73 34.74
C ALA A 895 -9.48 -7.75 34.56
N ILE A 896 -8.26 -8.30 34.45
CA ILE A 896 -7.12 -7.58 33.89
C ILE A 896 -7.21 -7.64 32.38
N VAL A 897 -7.59 -6.52 31.79
CA VAL A 897 -7.91 -6.50 30.38
C VAL A 897 -6.67 -6.32 29.50
N ARG A 898 -5.75 -5.47 29.93
CA ARG A 898 -4.60 -5.07 29.12
C ARG A 898 -3.37 -4.82 29.98
N SER A 899 -2.21 -5.09 29.42
CA SER A 899 -0.90 -4.75 29.98
C SER A 899 -0.11 -3.95 28.96
N PHE A 900 0.67 -2.95 29.39
CA PHE A 900 1.52 -2.17 28.51
C PHE A 900 2.79 -1.70 29.22
N PHE A 901 3.82 -1.38 28.42
CA PHE A 901 5.08 -0.84 28.91
C PHE A 901 4.95 0.67 29.18
N VAL A 902 5.52 1.11 30.28
CA VAL A 902 5.63 2.54 30.63
C VAL A 902 7.06 3.01 30.38
N GLU A 903 7.23 4.33 30.21
CA GLU A 903 8.54 4.95 29.92
C GLU A 903 9.58 4.75 31.03
N ASP A 904 9.16 4.48 32.26
CA ASP A 904 9.99 4.17 33.42
C ASP A 904 10.55 2.72 33.43
N ALA A 905 10.38 1.98 32.32
CA ALA A 905 10.73 0.57 32.21
C ALA A 905 9.99 -0.32 33.23
N THR A 906 8.76 0.04 33.57
CA THR A 906 7.84 -0.80 34.34
C THR A 906 6.67 -1.29 33.50
N ILE A 907 5.93 -2.26 34.05
CA ILE A 907 4.69 -2.78 33.47
C ILE A 907 3.52 -2.14 34.22
N ARG A 908 2.53 -1.62 33.47
CA ARG A 908 1.22 -1.28 34.02
C ARG A 908 0.12 -2.18 33.47
N LEU A 909 -0.76 -2.58 34.36
CA LEU A 909 -1.91 -3.43 34.11
C LEU A 909 -3.18 -2.59 34.26
N VAL A 910 -4.10 -2.72 33.31
CA VAL A 910 -5.41 -2.07 33.32
C VAL A 910 -6.43 -3.07 33.82
N LEU A 911 -6.99 -2.77 34.99
CA LEU A 911 -8.02 -3.55 35.65
C LEU A 911 -9.34 -2.86 35.38
N LYS A 912 -10.36 -3.62 34.97
CA LYS A 912 -11.72 -3.11 34.83
C LYS A 912 -12.70 -3.95 35.64
N SER A 913 -13.64 -3.27 36.30
CA SER A 913 -14.77 -3.87 37.01
C SER A 913 -16.07 -3.28 36.49
N GLY A 914 -16.95 -4.12 35.97
CA GLY A 914 -18.26 -3.77 35.45
C GLY A 914 -19.36 -4.21 36.41
N GLY A 915 -20.11 -3.25 36.94
CA GLY A 915 -21.33 -3.48 37.71
C GLY A 915 -22.58 -3.25 36.86
N LEU A 916 -23.57 -4.13 36.96
CA LEU A 916 -24.87 -3.96 36.30
C LEU A 916 -25.74 -3.03 37.14
N ASN A 917 -26.18 -1.92 36.56
CA ASN A 917 -27.21 -1.07 37.17
C ASN A 917 -28.59 -1.70 37.00
N PRO A 918 -29.56 -1.38 37.87
CA PRO A 918 -30.95 -1.79 37.70
C PRO A 918 -31.57 -1.36 36.36
N ASN A 919 -31.01 -0.33 35.73
CA ASN A 919 -31.44 0.19 34.43
C ASN A 919 -30.88 -0.61 33.23
N GLY A 920 -30.11 -1.68 33.47
CA GLY A 920 -29.49 -2.51 32.43
C GLY A 920 -28.17 -1.96 31.84
N THR A 921 -27.75 -0.75 32.21
CA THR A 921 -26.44 -0.19 31.84
C THR A 921 -25.32 -0.76 32.71
N ILE A 922 -24.14 -1.00 32.15
CA ILE A 922 -22.96 -1.47 32.91
C ILE A 922 -22.08 -0.28 33.24
N THR A 923 -21.87 0.00 34.53
CA THR A 923 -20.87 0.99 34.99
C THR A 923 -19.52 0.32 35.13
N VAL A 924 -18.53 0.83 34.41
CA VAL A 924 -17.17 0.26 34.39
C VAL A 924 -16.22 1.17 35.17
N THR A 925 -15.64 0.68 36.26
CA THR A 925 -14.51 1.32 36.93
C THR A 925 -13.21 0.81 36.33
N THR A 926 -12.23 1.69 36.14
CA THR A 926 -10.92 1.35 35.56
C THR A 926 -9.81 1.78 36.50
N CYS A 927 -8.95 0.84 36.90
CA CYS A 927 -7.80 1.10 37.74
C CYS A 927 -6.51 0.66 37.04
N ARG A 928 -5.38 1.30 37.38
CA ARG A 928 -4.06 0.98 36.82
C ARG A 928 -3.13 0.53 37.94
N ARG A 929 -2.45 -0.61 37.76
CA ARG A 929 -1.59 -1.21 38.79
C ARG A 929 -0.25 -1.65 38.23
N SER A 930 0.78 -1.52 39.04
CA SER A 930 2.12 -2.07 38.80
C SER A 930 2.21 -3.51 39.33
N VAL A 931 3.21 -4.29 38.92
CA VAL A 931 3.43 -5.64 39.50
C VAL A 931 3.77 -5.56 40.99
N ALA A 932 4.49 -4.53 41.42
CA ALA A 932 4.84 -4.32 42.82
C ALA A 932 3.60 -4.10 43.71
N ASP A 933 2.54 -3.48 43.18
CA ASP A 933 1.28 -3.29 43.91
C ASP A 933 0.63 -4.64 44.25
N PHE A 934 0.76 -5.64 43.37
CA PHE A 934 0.24 -7.00 43.61
C PHE A 934 1.06 -7.74 44.66
N GLU A 935 2.39 -7.59 44.61
CA GLU A 935 3.26 -8.15 45.64
C GLU A 935 2.92 -7.56 47.01
N ASN A 936 2.70 -6.25 47.08
CA ASN A 936 2.30 -5.58 48.31
C ASN A 936 0.93 -6.04 48.80
N LEU A 937 -0.07 -6.14 47.91
CA LEU A 937 -1.38 -6.71 48.22
C LEU A 937 -1.24 -8.11 48.82
N SER A 938 -0.40 -8.97 48.23
CA SER A 938 -0.19 -10.31 48.75
C SER A 938 0.44 -10.33 50.14
N LYS A 939 1.38 -9.40 50.41
CA LYS A 939 2.02 -9.25 51.73
C LYS A 939 1.02 -8.76 52.78
N TRP A 940 0.16 -7.80 52.43
CA TRP A 940 -0.88 -7.29 53.33
C TRP A 940 -1.90 -8.37 53.68
N LEU A 941 -2.41 -9.11 52.69
CA LEU A 941 -3.34 -10.22 52.91
C LEU A 941 -2.72 -11.34 53.74
N THR A 942 -1.45 -11.67 53.51
CA THR A 942 -0.73 -12.68 54.31
C THR A 942 -0.52 -12.23 55.76
N LEU A 943 -0.38 -10.92 55.99
CA LEU A 943 -0.21 -10.34 57.32
C LEU A 943 -1.54 -10.33 58.09
N GLU A 944 -2.64 -9.97 57.45
CA GLU A 944 -3.97 -9.95 58.08
C GLU A 944 -4.55 -11.36 58.28
N CYS A 945 -4.44 -12.23 57.27
CA CYS A 945 -5.02 -13.58 57.24
C CYS A 945 -3.92 -14.66 57.08
N PRO A 946 -3.10 -14.91 58.12
CA PRO A 946 -1.91 -15.76 57.99
C PRO A 946 -2.21 -17.28 57.96
N ALA A 947 -3.45 -17.67 58.28
CA ALA A 947 -3.93 -19.06 58.18
C ALA A 947 -4.43 -19.40 56.77
N SER A 948 -4.77 -18.40 55.98
CA SER A 948 -5.40 -18.57 54.68
C SER A 948 -4.41 -18.95 53.59
N TRP A 949 -4.84 -19.72 52.59
CA TRP A 949 -3.98 -20.01 51.45
C TRP A 949 -3.90 -18.81 50.51
N LEU A 950 -2.67 -18.47 50.11
CA LEU A 950 -2.44 -17.43 49.13
C LEU A 950 -1.25 -17.82 48.24
N PRO A 951 -1.36 -17.65 46.91
CA PRO A 951 -0.19 -17.78 46.04
C PRO A 951 0.85 -16.70 46.37
N THR A 952 1.94 -17.07 47.05
CA THR A 952 2.98 -16.14 47.52
C THR A 952 4.20 -16.02 46.59
N ARG A 953 4.29 -16.85 45.55
CA ARG A 953 5.42 -16.84 44.62
C ARG A 953 5.16 -15.92 43.42
N PHE A 954 5.63 -14.68 43.54
CA PHE A 954 5.65 -13.67 42.46
C PHE A 954 6.99 -13.67 41.70
N ASP A 955 7.57 -14.84 41.44
CA ASP A 955 8.83 -14.96 40.67
C ASP A 955 8.57 -14.75 39.16
N LEU A 956 8.10 -13.55 38.79
CA LEU A 956 7.80 -13.17 37.41
C LEU A 956 9.08 -12.67 36.73
N PRO A 957 9.44 -13.19 35.54
CA PRO A 957 10.59 -12.68 34.82
C PRO A 957 10.35 -11.24 34.37
N SER A 958 11.37 -10.39 34.45
CA SER A 958 11.30 -9.03 33.93
C SER A 958 11.23 -9.06 32.39
N PRO A 959 10.33 -8.31 31.73
CA PRO A 959 10.35 -8.18 30.28
C PRO A 959 11.48 -7.27 29.78
N PHE A 960 12.09 -6.46 30.66
CA PHE A 960 13.10 -5.46 30.32
C PHE A 960 14.55 -5.99 30.42
N LEU A 961 14.75 -7.32 30.34
CA LEU A 961 16.09 -7.90 30.28
C LEU A 961 16.91 -7.36 29.08
N ILE A 962 16.23 -7.06 27.96
CA ILE A 962 16.73 -6.25 26.85
C ILE A 962 15.89 -4.97 26.74
N PRO A 963 16.31 -3.85 27.33
CA PRO A 963 15.50 -2.62 27.39
C PRO A 963 15.14 -2.02 26.03
N SER A 964 16.03 -2.16 25.03
CA SER A 964 15.77 -1.67 23.68
C SER A 964 14.67 -2.45 22.95
N ARG A 965 14.40 -3.69 23.38
CA ARG A 965 13.35 -4.55 22.83
C ARG A 965 12.74 -5.41 23.96
N PRO A 966 11.85 -4.83 24.79
CA PRO A 966 11.26 -5.56 25.89
C PRO A 966 10.38 -6.73 25.39
N ALA A 967 10.40 -7.84 26.14
CA ALA A 967 9.70 -9.07 25.79
C ALA A 967 8.18 -8.92 25.94
N ARG A 968 7.46 -8.97 24.82
CA ARG A 968 5.99 -8.93 24.79
C ARG A 968 5.38 -10.26 25.26
N SER A 969 6.04 -11.37 24.97
CA SER A 969 5.64 -12.70 25.44
C SER A 969 5.64 -12.79 26.97
N VAL A 970 6.66 -12.21 27.62
CA VAL A 970 6.74 -12.10 29.08
C VAL A 970 5.69 -11.15 29.64
N LEU A 971 5.49 -9.99 28.99
CA LEU A 971 4.42 -9.06 29.37
C LEU A 971 3.04 -9.75 29.40
N ARG A 972 2.74 -10.53 28.36
CA ARG A 972 1.49 -11.28 28.23
C ARG A 972 1.38 -12.41 29.27
N ASP A 973 2.47 -13.14 29.51
CA ASP A 973 2.53 -14.19 30.53
C ASP A 973 2.26 -13.62 31.93
N THR A 974 2.87 -12.48 32.26
CA THR A 974 2.62 -11.73 33.49
C THR A 974 1.16 -11.30 33.60
N GLN A 975 0.57 -10.74 32.53
CA GLN A 975 -0.85 -10.37 32.52
C GLN A 975 -1.75 -11.56 32.87
N LEU A 976 -1.56 -12.71 32.21
CA LEU A 976 -2.42 -13.88 32.40
C LEU A 976 -2.23 -14.54 33.76
N ARG A 977 -1.00 -14.57 34.30
CA ARG A 977 -0.73 -15.09 35.65
C ARG A 977 -1.38 -14.22 36.72
N LEU A 978 -1.28 -12.91 36.59
CA LEU A 978 -1.87 -11.97 37.54
C LEU A 978 -3.40 -11.93 37.44
N ASP A 979 -3.96 -12.07 36.24
CA ASP A 979 -5.42 -12.20 36.07
C ASP A 979 -5.94 -13.48 36.76
N ASN A 980 -5.22 -14.59 36.64
CA ASN A 980 -5.56 -15.83 37.36
C ASN A 980 -5.41 -15.68 38.88
N PHE A 981 -4.37 -14.98 39.35
CA PHE A 981 -4.22 -14.65 40.77
C PHE A 981 -5.44 -13.89 41.29
N PHE A 982 -5.95 -12.91 40.54
CA PHE A 982 -7.18 -12.21 40.91
C PHE A 982 -8.42 -13.06 40.86
N ARG A 983 -8.59 -13.88 39.83
CA ARG A 983 -9.75 -14.78 39.76
C ARG A 983 -9.79 -15.69 40.98
N ASN A 984 -8.64 -16.20 41.41
CA ASN A 984 -8.52 -16.99 42.62
C ASN A 984 -8.88 -16.18 43.88
N LEU A 985 -8.50 -14.90 43.99
CA LEU A 985 -8.91 -14.05 45.10
C LEU A 985 -10.42 -13.78 45.14
N LEU A 986 -11.03 -13.55 43.98
CA LEU A 986 -12.46 -13.27 43.84
C LEU A 986 -13.34 -14.50 44.07
N SER A 987 -12.81 -15.70 43.91
CA SER A 987 -13.49 -16.95 44.19
C SER A 987 -13.14 -17.56 45.55
N HIS A 988 -12.08 -17.06 46.20
CA HIS A 988 -11.63 -17.51 47.51
C HIS A 988 -12.73 -17.36 48.58
N SER A 989 -12.88 -18.36 49.45
CA SER A 989 -13.88 -18.35 50.54
C SER A 989 -13.70 -17.16 51.49
N THR A 990 -12.46 -16.84 51.84
CA THR A 990 -12.07 -15.73 52.73
C THR A 990 -11.87 -14.39 52.02
N PHE A 991 -11.14 -14.35 50.89
CA PHE A 991 -10.73 -13.08 50.27
C PHE A 991 -11.75 -12.45 49.32
N SER A 992 -12.75 -13.19 48.85
CA SER A 992 -13.75 -12.67 47.90
C SER A 992 -14.55 -11.49 48.45
N THR A 993 -14.75 -11.42 49.76
CA THR A 993 -15.46 -10.32 50.46
C THR A 993 -14.51 -9.35 51.16
N HIS A 994 -13.20 -9.51 50.99
CA HIS A 994 -12.21 -8.76 51.75
C HIS A 994 -12.07 -7.32 51.26
N GLU A 995 -12.09 -6.34 52.16
CA GLU A 995 -12.06 -4.92 51.81
C GLU A 995 -10.81 -4.51 51.01
N LEU A 996 -9.60 -4.97 51.38
CA LEU A 996 -8.36 -4.66 50.64
C LEU A 996 -8.43 -5.09 49.18
N VAL A 997 -9.08 -6.21 48.89
CA VAL A 997 -9.22 -6.73 47.52
C VAL A 997 -10.10 -5.77 46.71
N TRP A 998 -11.23 -5.32 47.27
CA TRP A 998 -12.15 -4.40 46.59
C TRP A 998 -11.65 -2.96 46.53
N GLU A 999 -10.97 -2.46 47.56
CA GLU A 999 -10.27 -1.17 47.53
C GLU A 999 -9.23 -1.16 46.41
N PHE A 1000 -8.49 -2.26 46.27
CA PHE A 1000 -7.53 -2.44 45.21
C PHE A 1000 -8.17 -2.38 43.80
N PHE A 1001 -9.42 -2.83 43.64
CA PHE A 1001 -10.15 -2.81 42.37
C PHE A 1001 -10.88 -1.51 42.05
N LEU A 1002 -11.31 -0.77 43.08
CA LEU A 1002 -12.26 0.34 42.91
C LEU A 1002 -11.61 1.70 43.11
N VAL A 1003 -10.53 1.79 43.89
CA VAL A 1003 -9.88 3.06 44.24
C VAL A 1003 -8.67 3.29 43.34
N PRO A 1004 -8.64 4.31 42.46
CA PRO A 1004 -7.55 4.50 41.51
C PRO A 1004 -6.16 4.69 42.14
N ASP A 1005 -6.08 5.40 43.26
CA ASP A 1005 -4.82 5.74 43.93
C ASP A 1005 -4.73 5.06 45.30
N ILE A 1006 -3.64 4.32 45.53
CA ILE A 1006 -3.43 3.54 46.74
C ILE A 1006 -2.15 4.03 47.43
N ASP A 1007 -2.26 4.39 48.71
CA ASP A 1007 -1.11 4.66 49.57
C ASP A 1007 -0.62 3.37 50.24
N SER A 1008 0.55 2.90 49.82
CA SER A 1008 1.12 1.64 50.32
C SER A 1008 1.54 1.69 51.79
N GLU A 1009 1.94 2.84 52.32
CA GLU A 1009 2.39 2.95 53.71
C GLU A 1009 1.20 2.94 54.66
N MET A 1010 0.17 3.75 54.35
CA MET A 1010 -1.06 3.76 55.12
C MET A 1010 -1.73 2.37 55.15
N LEU A 1011 -1.82 1.68 54.01
CA LEU A 1011 -2.41 0.34 53.96
C LEU A 1011 -1.60 -0.68 54.76
N LEU A 1012 -0.27 -0.58 54.77
CA LEU A 1012 0.57 -1.45 55.57
C LEU A 1012 0.34 -1.23 57.07
N GLU A 1013 0.26 0.01 57.53
CA GLU A 1013 -0.05 0.33 58.93
C GLU A 1013 -1.45 -0.14 59.34
N ARG A 1014 -2.44 0.09 58.46
CA ARG A 1014 -3.81 -0.40 58.66
C ARG A 1014 -3.84 -1.92 58.80
N SER A 1015 -3.10 -2.61 57.94
CA SER A 1015 -2.99 -4.07 57.96
C SER A 1015 -2.33 -4.58 59.25
N LYS A 1016 -1.28 -3.91 59.73
CA LYS A 1016 -0.61 -4.25 61.01
C LYS A 1016 -1.56 -4.15 62.19
N ARG A 1017 -2.29 -3.03 62.31
CA ARG A 1017 -3.27 -2.84 63.39
C ARG A 1017 -4.37 -3.90 63.35
N LYS A 1018 -4.87 -4.24 62.15
CA LYS A 1018 -5.86 -5.31 61.99
C LYS A 1018 -5.30 -6.68 62.38
N ALA A 1019 -4.06 -6.98 62.02
CA ALA A 1019 -3.41 -8.21 62.43
C ALA A 1019 -3.24 -8.30 63.95
N GLU A 1020 -2.94 -7.20 64.64
CA GLU A 1020 -2.88 -7.12 66.11
C GLU A 1020 -4.25 -7.39 66.74
N THR A 1021 -5.30 -6.68 66.30
CA THR A 1021 -6.67 -6.91 66.76
C THR A 1021 -7.13 -8.35 66.53
N ARG A 1022 -6.73 -8.96 65.41
CA ARG A 1022 -7.04 -10.36 65.12
C ARG A 1022 -6.36 -11.33 66.10
N VAL A 1023 -5.14 -11.04 66.59
CA VAL A 1023 -4.51 -11.88 67.64
C VAL A 1023 -5.37 -11.83 68.91
N GLU A 1024 -5.86 -10.66 69.30
CA GLU A 1024 -6.73 -10.49 70.46
C GLU A 1024 -8.05 -11.24 70.28
N ASN A 1025 -8.71 -11.09 69.13
CA ASN A 1025 -9.95 -11.82 68.83
C ASN A 1025 -9.74 -13.33 68.87
N VAL A 1026 -8.65 -13.85 68.29
CA VAL A 1026 -8.36 -15.30 68.34
C VAL A 1026 -8.13 -15.77 69.78
N ARG A 1027 -7.50 -14.94 70.61
CA ARG A 1027 -7.30 -15.25 72.04
C ARG A 1027 -8.64 -15.31 72.78
N ASP A 1028 -9.60 -14.48 72.42
CA ASP A 1028 -10.86 -14.33 73.17
C ASP A 1028 -11.96 -15.30 72.63
N ASP A 1029 -11.97 -15.59 71.33
CA ASP A 1029 -13.04 -16.38 70.66
C ASP A 1029 -12.77 -17.90 70.61
N TYR A 1030 -11.51 -18.34 70.78
CA TYR A 1030 -11.14 -19.75 70.60
C TYR A 1030 -10.67 -20.41 71.90
N GLU A 1031 -11.04 -21.68 72.07
CA GLU A 1031 -10.54 -22.53 73.15
C GLU A 1031 -9.19 -23.19 72.79
N PRO A 1032 -8.28 -23.37 73.76
CA PRO A 1032 -6.96 -23.97 73.52
C PRO A 1032 -7.07 -25.47 73.21
N VAL A 1033 -6.39 -25.91 72.14
CA VAL A 1033 -6.29 -27.34 71.80
C VAL A 1033 -5.43 -28.09 72.81
N SER A 1034 -5.99 -29.16 73.39
CA SER A 1034 -5.26 -30.05 74.31
C SER A 1034 -4.60 -31.22 73.60
N ASP A 1035 -5.26 -31.79 72.57
CA ASP A 1035 -4.74 -32.92 71.78
C ASP A 1035 -4.25 -32.46 70.41
N THR A 1036 -2.94 -32.44 70.22
CA THR A 1036 -2.31 -32.06 68.95
C THR A 1036 -2.35 -33.20 67.91
N GLN A 1037 -2.56 -34.46 68.31
CA GLN A 1037 -2.49 -35.61 67.39
C GLN A 1037 -3.61 -35.59 66.35
N GLU A 1038 -4.82 -35.16 66.73
CA GLU A 1038 -5.94 -35.02 65.81
C GLU A 1038 -5.60 -34.04 64.67
N VAL A 1039 -5.01 -32.89 65.03
CA VAL A 1039 -4.62 -31.85 64.07
C VAL A 1039 -3.49 -32.35 63.16
N GLU A 1040 -2.50 -33.07 63.70
CA GLU A 1040 -1.42 -33.67 62.91
C GLU A 1040 -1.97 -34.68 61.89
N ASN A 1041 -2.85 -35.58 62.32
CA ASN A 1041 -3.44 -36.60 61.45
C ASN A 1041 -4.25 -35.95 60.31
N PHE A 1042 -5.03 -34.92 60.62
CA PHE A 1042 -5.76 -34.14 59.63
C PHE A 1042 -4.81 -33.48 58.61
N VAL A 1043 -3.77 -32.80 59.08
CA VAL A 1043 -2.81 -32.09 58.21
C VAL A 1043 -2.05 -33.06 57.31
N VAL A 1044 -1.63 -34.21 57.84
CA VAL A 1044 -0.95 -35.26 57.06
C VAL A 1044 -1.87 -35.77 55.95
N PHE A 1045 -3.13 -36.06 56.27
CA PHE A 1045 -4.12 -36.51 55.28
C PHE A 1045 -4.37 -35.45 54.20
N ALA A 1046 -4.65 -34.20 54.60
CA ALA A 1046 -4.91 -33.09 53.67
C ALA A 1046 -3.70 -32.82 52.75
N ARG A 1047 -2.48 -32.87 53.31
CA ARG A 1047 -1.25 -32.66 52.55
C ARG A 1047 -1.03 -33.76 51.50
N GLU A 1048 -1.30 -35.02 51.83
CA GLU A 1048 -1.15 -36.12 50.86
C GLU A 1048 -2.16 -36.02 49.72
N GLN A 1049 -3.41 -35.66 50.01
CA GLN A 1049 -4.44 -35.40 49.00
C GLN A 1049 -4.02 -34.28 48.04
N MET A 1050 -3.59 -33.13 48.60
CA MET A 1050 -3.12 -32.01 47.79
C MET A 1050 -1.85 -32.36 47.02
N ARG A 1051 -0.96 -33.20 47.57
CA ARG A 1051 0.25 -33.67 46.87
C ARG A 1051 -0.11 -34.47 45.62
N GLY A 1052 -1.12 -35.34 45.72
CA GLY A 1052 -1.66 -36.07 44.57
C GLY A 1052 -2.14 -35.14 43.45
N VAL A 1053 -3.01 -34.17 43.79
CA VAL A 1053 -3.55 -33.22 42.79
C VAL A 1053 -2.43 -32.39 42.15
N THR A 1054 -1.55 -31.80 42.96
CA THR A 1054 -0.42 -30.99 42.46
C THR A 1054 0.50 -31.78 41.53
N HIS A 1055 0.78 -33.05 41.82
CA HIS A 1055 1.61 -33.90 40.97
C HIS A 1055 0.94 -34.18 39.61
N VAL A 1056 -0.36 -34.52 39.61
CA VAL A 1056 -1.12 -34.78 38.39
C VAL A 1056 -1.23 -33.52 37.52
N VAL A 1057 -1.55 -32.37 38.12
CA VAL A 1057 -1.63 -31.09 37.40
C VAL A 1057 -0.27 -30.71 36.81
N ARG A 1058 0.83 -30.90 37.57
CA ARG A 1058 2.19 -30.66 37.04
C ARG A 1058 2.50 -31.56 35.84
N LYS A 1059 2.11 -32.83 35.87
CA LYS A 1059 2.25 -33.75 34.72
C LYS A 1059 1.43 -33.30 33.52
N LEU A 1060 0.19 -32.84 33.73
CA LEU A 1060 -0.68 -32.30 32.68
C LEU A 1060 -0.11 -31.01 32.06
N ILE A 1061 0.45 -30.12 32.87
CA ILE A 1061 1.13 -28.90 32.40
C ILE A 1061 2.29 -29.26 31.47
N ARG A 1062 3.15 -30.19 31.87
CA ARG A 1062 4.27 -30.66 31.02
C ARG A 1062 3.76 -31.22 29.70
N SER A 1063 2.75 -32.09 29.72
CA SER A 1063 2.16 -32.68 28.51
C SER A 1063 1.54 -31.62 27.59
N THR A 1064 0.87 -30.61 28.17
CA THR A 1064 0.26 -29.50 27.42
C THR A 1064 1.33 -28.64 26.76
N ASN A 1065 2.40 -28.29 27.48
CA ASN A 1065 3.51 -27.53 26.94
C ASN A 1065 4.25 -28.30 25.84
N ARG A 1066 4.45 -29.61 26.01
CA ARG A 1066 4.99 -30.46 24.95
C ARG A 1066 4.14 -30.40 23.68
N GLN A 1067 2.81 -30.47 23.79
CA GLN A 1067 1.91 -30.35 22.64
C GLN A 1067 1.99 -28.97 21.96
N ARG A 1068 2.11 -27.90 22.76
CA ARG A 1068 2.29 -26.53 22.25
C ARG A 1068 3.60 -26.39 21.47
N MET A 1069 4.71 -26.89 22.01
CA MET A 1069 6.01 -26.84 21.34
C MET A 1069 6.01 -27.67 20.05
N LEU A 1070 5.40 -28.87 20.07
CA LEU A 1070 5.25 -29.70 18.87
C LEU A 1070 4.40 -29.04 17.78
N SER A 1071 3.39 -28.25 18.17
CA SER A 1071 2.58 -27.49 17.20
C SER A 1071 3.40 -26.39 16.53
N ASN A 1072 4.30 -25.73 17.28
CA ASN A 1072 5.24 -24.76 16.73
C ASN A 1072 6.25 -25.43 15.78
N ASP A 1073 6.84 -26.55 16.20
CA ASP A 1073 7.78 -27.34 15.37
C ASP A 1073 7.11 -27.83 14.09
N LEU A 1074 5.85 -28.29 14.15
CA LEU A 1074 5.09 -28.72 12.97
C LEU A 1074 4.87 -27.57 11.99
N PHE A 1075 4.51 -26.38 12.50
CA PHE A 1075 4.33 -25.20 11.66
C PHE A 1075 5.65 -24.78 10.99
N GLU A 1076 6.76 -24.74 11.73
CA GLU A 1076 8.08 -24.44 11.17
C GLU A 1076 8.48 -25.47 10.10
N ALA A 1077 8.26 -26.77 10.34
CA ALA A 1077 8.55 -27.83 9.38
C ALA A 1077 7.71 -27.69 8.10
N LEU A 1078 6.41 -27.35 8.23
CA LEU A 1078 5.54 -27.08 7.08
C LEU A 1078 6.02 -25.88 6.28
N LEU A 1079 6.44 -24.80 6.95
CA LEU A 1079 6.98 -23.62 6.26
C LEU A 1079 8.27 -23.94 5.49
N LEU A 1080 9.20 -24.68 6.09
CA LEU A 1080 10.42 -25.15 5.43
C LEU A 1080 10.12 -26.09 4.25
N SER A 1081 9.13 -26.96 4.39
CA SER A 1081 8.69 -27.79 3.27
C SER A 1081 8.04 -26.96 2.15
N SER A 1082 7.35 -25.87 2.48
CA SER A 1082 6.78 -24.95 1.50
C SER A 1082 7.85 -24.17 0.75
N THR A 1083 8.93 -23.73 1.42
CA THR A 1083 10.05 -23.07 0.76
C THR A 1083 10.79 -24.06 -0.14
N ALA A 1084 11.00 -25.30 0.32
CA ALA A 1084 11.54 -26.37 -0.51
C ALA A 1084 10.64 -26.68 -1.73
N LEU A 1085 9.32 -26.71 -1.58
CA LEU A 1085 8.40 -26.94 -2.69
C LEU A 1085 8.39 -25.79 -3.70
N SER A 1086 8.62 -24.56 -3.25
CA SER A 1086 8.68 -23.39 -4.15
C SER A 1086 9.84 -23.44 -5.15
N THR A 1087 10.88 -24.25 -4.91
CA THR A 1087 12.00 -24.41 -5.85
C THR A 1087 11.66 -25.27 -7.07
N PHE A 1088 10.54 -26.01 -7.03
CA PHE A 1088 10.04 -26.79 -8.18
C PHE A 1088 9.20 -25.95 -9.17
N HIS A 1089 9.12 -24.63 -8.94
CA HIS A 1089 8.40 -23.67 -9.77
C HIS A 1089 8.90 -23.69 -11.23
N LYS A 1090 7.95 -23.69 -12.18
CA LYS A 1090 8.12 -23.82 -13.64
C LYS A 1090 8.58 -25.18 -14.18
N THR A 1091 9.31 -25.99 -13.42
CA THR A 1091 9.85 -27.26 -13.92
C THR A 1091 8.93 -28.47 -13.69
N PHE A 1092 8.16 -28.49 -12.59
CA PHE A 1092 7.40 -29.71 -12.20
C PHE A 1092 5.99 -29.46 -11.66
N LEU A 1093 5.74 -28.34 -10.97
CA LEU A 1093 4.43 -28.05 -10.36
C LEU A 1093 3.88 -26.70 -10.86
N PRO A 1094 2.59 -26.64 -11.24
CA PRO A 1094 1.88 -25.38 -11.48
C PRO A 1094 1.92 -24.46 -10.24
N GLN A 1095 1.97 -23.15 -10.48
CA GLN A 1095 2.05 -22.13 -9.42
C GLN A 1095 0.86 -22.21 -8.43
N GLU A 1096 -0.30 -22.67 -8.89
CA GLU A 1096 -1.50 -22.88 -8.08
C GLU A 1096 -1.31 -23.96 -7.00
N HIS A 1097 -0.56 -25.02 -7.28
CA HIS A 1097 -0.26 -26.04 -6.27
C HIS A 1097 0.74 -25.53 -5.22
N ILE A 1098 1.72 -24.74 -5.66
CA ILE A 1098 2.74 -24.16 -4.78
C ILE A 1098 2.08 -23.14 -3.83
N SER A 1099 1.24 -22.25 -4.38
CA SER A 1099 0.46 -21.28 -3.60
C SER A 1099 -0.51 -21.97 -2.65
N ALA A 1100 -1.28 -22.96 -3.12
CA ALA A 1100 -2.18 -23.76 -2.28
C ALA A 1100 -1.45 -24.45 -1.12
N TYR A 1101 -0.27 -25.04 -1.36
CA TYR A 1101 0.53 -25.65 -0.30
C TYR A 1101 1.06 -24.59 0.69
N SER A 1102 1.48 -23.43 0.19
CA SER A 1102 1.92 -22.33 1.04
C SER A 1102 0.79 -21.80 1.94
N HIS A 1103 -0.42 -21.70 1.41
CA HIS A 1103 -1.62 -21.36 2.18
C HIS A 1103 -1.96 -22.44 3.20
N PHE A 1104 -1.87 -23.71 2.81
CA PHE A 1104 -2.06 -24.85 3.71
C PHE A 1104 -1.09 -24.81 4.90
N ALA A 1105 0.21 -24.56 4.65
CA ALA A 1105 1.21 -24.42 5.70
C ALA A 1105 0.86 -23.28 6.68
N ARG A 1106 0.35 -22.14 6.18
CA ARG A 1106 -0.07 -20.99 7.00
C ARG A 1106 -1.25 -21.29 7.94
N LEU A 1107 -2.13 -22.24 7.61
CA LEU A 1107 -3.25 -22.64 8.48
C LEU A 1107 -2.80 -23.24 9.82
N TYR A 1108 -1.58 -23.75 9.90
CA TYR A 1108 -1.01 -24.33 11.12
C TYR A 1108 -0.32 -23.30 12.02
N PHE A 1109 -0.38 -22.00 11.68
CA PHE A 1109 0.26 -20.94 12.44
C PHE A 1109 -0.08 -21.00 13.95
N PRO A 1110 0.94 -21.05 14.82
CA PRO A 1110 0.72 -21.09 16.26
C PRO A 1110 0.39 -19.70 16.79
N SER A 1111 -0.89 -19.51 17.14
CA SER A 1111 -1.34 -18.29 17.79
C SER A 1111 -1.16 -18.33 19.31
N GLU A 1112 -0.86 -17.17 19.90
CA GLU A 1112 -0.85 -16.96 21.35
C GLU A 1112 -2.25 -17.12 21.96
N SER A 1113 -3.32 -16.90 21.20
CA SER A 1113 -4.72 -17.15 21.62
C SER A 1113 -5.16 -18.61 21.48
N SER A 1114 -4.22 -19.54 21.23
CA SER A 1114 -4.56 -20.94 21.02
C SER A 1114 -5.32 -21.58 22.21
N PRO A 1115 -6.25 -22.52 21.95
CA PRO A 1115 -6.99 -23.22 23.01
C PRO A 1115 -6.07 -23.88 24.06
N PHE A 1116 -4.95 -24.43 23.63
CA PHE A 1116 -3.96 -25.07 24.50
C PHE A 1116 -3.19 -24.06 25.36
N ALA A 1117 -2.99 -22.82 24.91
CA ALA A 1117 -2.40 -21.77 25.74
C ALA A 1117 -3.36 -21.38 26.88
N ASN A 1118 -4.64 -21.16 26.57
CA ASN A 1118 -5.67 -20.90 27.59
C ASN A 1118 -5.81 -22.05 28.59
N PHE A 1119 -5.73 -23.30 28.11
CA PHE A 1119 -5.73 -24.49 28.94
C PHE A 1119 -4.50 -24.56 29.86
N TYR A 1120 -3.30 -24.26 29.34
CA TYR A 1120 -2.09 -24.17 30.15
C TYR A 1120 -2.25 -23.16 31.31
N TYR A 1121 -2.71 -21.95 31.03
CA TYR A 1121 -2.87 -20.92 32.07
C TYR A 1121 -3.92 -21.30 33.11
N SER A 1122 -5.00 -21.97 32.69
CA SER A 1122 -6.02 -22.49 33.62
C SER A 1122 -5.45 -23.60 34.52
N LEU A 1123 -4.69 -24.55 33.96
CA LEU A 1123 -3.99 -25.58 34.75
C LEU A 1123 -2.94 -24.97 35.68
N HIS A 1124 -2.22 -23.94 35.22
CA HIS A 1124 -1.25 -23.22 36.04
C HIS A 1124 -1.93 -22.53 37.22
N SER A 1125 -3.14 -21.99 37.06
CA SER A 1125 -3.92 -21.43 38.17
C SER A 1125 -4.26 -22.49 39.23
N ILE A 1126 -4.71 -23.67 38.79
CA ILE A 1126 -5.00 -24.81 39.68
C ILE A 1126 -3.73 -25.27 40.41
N PHE A 1127 -2.60 -25.37 39.70
CA PHE A 1127 -1.31 -25.71 40.29
C PHE A 1127 -0.85 -24.67 41.33
N SER A 1128 -1.07 -23.38 41.04
CA SER A 1128 -0.67 -22.29 41.91
C SER A 1128 -1.49 -22.28 43.21
N SER A 1129 -2.81 -22.45 43.12
CA SER A 1129 -3.69 -22.55 44.29
C SER A 1129 -3.46 -23.85 45.09
N SER A 1130 -3.29 -25.00 44.43
CA SER A 1130 -3.00 -26.26 45.13
C SER A 1130 -1.64 -26.23 45.85
N SER A 1131 -0.63 -25.58 45.26
CA SER A 1131 0.66 -25.37 45.91
C SER A 1131 0.59 -24.36 47.06
N ALA A 1132 -0.28 -23.35 46.97
CA ALA A 1132 -0.52 -22.38 48.05
C ALA A 1132 -1.18 -23.06 49.26
N ILE A 1133 -2.17 -23.93 49.02
CA ILE A 1133 -2.83 -24.72 50.09
C ILE A 1133 -1.82 -25.64 50.78
N GLN A 1134 -0.93 -26.30 50.02
CA GLN A 1134 0.16 -27.09 50.62
C GLN A 1134 1.08 -26.24 51.51
N ALA A 1135 1.34 -24.99 51.13
CA ALA A 1135 2.14 -24.08 51.94
C ALA A 1135 1.40 -23.67 53.22
N ALA A 1136 0.10 -23.36 53.13
CA ALA A 1136 -0.74 -23.03 54.28
C ALA A 1136 -0.85 -24.20 55.29
N LEU A 1137 -0.94 -25.44 54.78
CA LEU A 1137 -0.95 -26.67 55.59
C LEU A 1137 0.36 -26.92 56.38
N ASN A 1138 1.45 -26.19 56.10
CA ASN A 1138 2.66 -26.28 56.92
C ASN A 1138 2.55 -25.47 58.23
N ARG A 1139 1.64 -24.49 58.32
CA ARG A 1139 1.49 -23.63 59.50
C ARG A 1139 1.07 -24.39 60.75
N PRO A 1140 0.06 -25.29 60.73
CA PRO A 1140 -0.27 -26.11 61.89
C PRO A 1140 0.93 -26.93 62.40
N ALA A 1141 1.72 -27.52 61.50
CA ALA A 1141 2.93 -28.27 61.89
C ALA A 1141 3.99 -27.37 62.56
N TYR A 1142 4.16 -26.14 62.08
CA TYR A 1142 5.04 -25.15 62.72
C TYR A 1142 4.54 -24.74 64.11
N LEU A 1143 3.23 -24.51 64.26
CA LEU A 1143 2.61 -24.16 65.54
C LEU A 1143 2.76 -25.30 66.55
N ILE A 1144 2.52 -26.55 66.14
CA ILE A 1144 2.70 -27.72 67.01
C ILE A 1144 4.17 -27.88 67.44
N GLY A 1145 5.11 -27.68 66.51
CA GLY A 1145 6.53 -27.66 66.84
C GLY A 1145 6.90 -26.56 67.84
N SER A 1146 6.27 -25.38 67.72
CA SER A 1146 6.47 -24.25 68.62
C SER A 1146 5.84 -24.51 70.00
N MET A 1147 4.64 -25.10 70.04
CA MET A 1147 3.99 -25.57 71.27
C MET A 1147 4.87 -26.57 72.00
N HIS A 1148 5.46 -27.54 71.30
CA HIS A 1148 6.36 -28.52 71.91
C HIS A 1148 7.64 -27.87 72.48
N GLN A 1149 8.21 -26.88 71.77
CA GLN A 1149 9.34 -26.11 72.30
C GLN A 1149 8.96 -25.32 73.56
N THR A 1150 7.79 -24.69 73.59
CA THR A 1150 7.29 -23.95 74.76
C THR A 1150 6.98 -24.90 75.92
N GLN A 1151 6.41 -26.08 75.66
CA GLN A 1151 6.23 -27.14 76.66
C GLN A 1151 7.56 -27.57 77.29
N GLN A 1152 8.60 -27.81 76.48
CA GLN A 1152 9.93 -28.12 76.99
C GLN A 1152 10.53 -26.95 77.79
N ARG A 1153 10.27 -25.69 77.41
CA ARG A 1153 10.70 -24.52 78.20
C ARG A 1153 10.01 -24.48 79.56
N ILE A 1154 8.71 -24.77 79.62
CA ILE A 1154 7.95 -24.91 80.87
C ILE A 1154 8.57 -26.01 81.73
N GLU A 1155 8.78 -27.21 81.19
CA GLU A 1155 9.40 -28.33 81.91
C GLU A 1155 10.80 -27.99 82.45
N ARG A 1156 11.64 -27.32 81.65
CA ARG A 1156 12.98 -26.88 82.08
C ARG A 1156 12.89 -25.88 83.23
N SER A 1157 11.98 -24.90 83.15
CA SER A 1157 11.78 -23.90 84.21
C SER A 1157 11.22 -24.50 85.51
N LEU A 1158 10.31 -25.48 85.41
CA LEU A 1158 9.80 -26.26 86.53
C LEU A 1158 10.85 -27.20 87.12
N THR A 1159 11.71 -27.78 86.28
CA THR A 1159 12.81 -28.65 86.72
C THR A 1159 13.93 -27.85 87.39
N SER A 1160 14.20 -26.60 86.95
CA SER A 1160 15.13 -25.72 87.67
C SER A 1160 14.58 -25.30 89.03
N LEU A 1161 13.25 -25.11 89.15
CA LEU A 1161 12.57 -24.89 90.42
C LEU A 1161 12.69 -26.13 91.34
N SER A 1162 12.56 -27.35 90.81
CA SER A 1162 12.63 -28.57 91.61
C SER A 1162 14.05 -28.95 92.04
N ARG A 1163 15.07 -28.70 91.20
CA ARG A 1163 16.49 -28.97 91.50
C ARG A 1163 17.04 -28.04 92.59
N GLN A 1164 16.59 -26.78 92.65
CA GLN A 1164 17.05 -25.82 93.67
C GLN A 1164 16.55 -26.12 95.09
N ASN A 1165 15.43 -26.84 95.22
CA ASN A 1165 14.93 -27.29 96.52
C ASN A 1165 15.75 -28.46 97.12
N ARG A 1166 16.69 -29.06 96.37
CA ARG A 1166 17.36 -30.33 96.77
C ARG A 1166 18.85 -30.21 97.14
N TRP A 1167 19.56 -29.13 96.81
CA TRP A 1167 21.05 -29.12 96.83
C TRP A 1167 21.73 -27.95 97.57
N THR A 1168 21.18 -27.43 98.67
CA THR A 1168 21.95 -26.62 99.64
C THR A 1168 21.54 -26.94 101.08
N PRO A 1169 22.42 -27.45 101.96
CA PRO A 1169 22.15 -27.54 103.38
C PRO A 1169 22.13 -26.14 104.01
N ASP A 1170 21.39 -26.03 105.11
CA ASP A 1170 20.91 -24.81 105.76
C ASP A 1170 22.02 -24.01 106.49
N LEU A 1171 22.92 -23.36 105.74
CA LEU A 1171 23.91 -22.43 106.29
C LEU A 1171 23.38 -20.98 106.24
N GLY A 1172 22.68 -20.60 107.32
CA GLY A 1172 22.53 -19.24 107.84
C GLY A 1172 22.06 -18.14 106.88
N GLY A 1173 20.73 -17.91 106.83
CA GLY A 1173 20.03 -16.60 106.79
C GLY A 1173 20.38 -15.49 105.79
N LEU A 1174 21.51 -15.52 105.07
CA LEU A 1174 22.04 -14.39 104.30
C LEU A 1174 21.64 -14.40 102.81
N PHE A 1175 21.09 -15.52 102.31
CA PHE A 1175 20.76 -15.72 100.89
C PHE A 1175 19.29 -16.11 100.62
N THR A 1176 18.40 -15.98 101.61
CA THR A 1176 16.98 -16.37 101.54
C THR A 1176 16.17 -15.50 100.58
N ASP A 1177 16.43 -14.19 100.53
CA ASP A 1177 15.73 -13.26 99.64
C ASP A 1177 16.14 -13.41 98.17
N ALA A 1178 17.43 -13.67 97.91
CA ALA A 1178 17.92 -13.99 96.56
C ALA A 1178 17.31 -15.30 96.02
N LYS A 1179 17.13 -16.32 96.89
CA LYS A 1179 16.44 -17.57 96.54
C LYS A 1179 14.95 -17.36 96.22
N LYS A 1180 14.23 -16.56 97.02
CA LYS A 1180 12.83 -16.22 96.75
C LYS A 1180 12.68 -15.40 95.46
N SER A 1181 13.59 -14.48 95.19
CA SER A 1181 13.62 -13.69 93.95
C SER A 1181 13.83 -14.57 92.72
N ILE A 1182 14.86 -15.44 92.72
CA ILE A 1182 15.15 -16.35 91.59
C ILE A 1182 14.03 -17.40 91.39
N ALA A 1183 13.47 -17.93 92.48
CA ALA A 1183 12.35 -18.87 92.40
C ALA A 1183 11.02 -18.18 92.04
N GLY A 1184 10.88 -16.88 92.31
CA GLY A 1184 9.80 -16.03 91.80
C GLY A 1184 9.97 -15.81 90.31
N GLU A 1185 11.15 -15.39 89.86
CA GLU A 1185 11.46 -15.14 88.46
C GLU A 1185 11.31 -16.42 87.59
N ALA A 1186 11.71 -17.59 88.10
CA ALA A 1186 11.52 -18.86 87.40
C ALA A 1186 10.03 -19.27 87.34
N ARG A 1187 9.23 -18.95 88.36
CA ARG A 1187 7.77 -19.15 88.33
C ARG A 1187 7.10 -18.20 87.35
N ASP A 1188 7.47 -16.92 87.34
CA ASP A 1188 6.94 -15.93 86.43
C ASP A 1188 7.27 -16.29 84.98
N LYS A 1189 8.49 -16.81 84.73
CA LYS A 1189 8.87 -17.37 83.42
C LYS A 1189 8.02 -18.58 83.03
N ALA A 1190 7.71 -19.47 83.98
CA ALA A 1190 6.86 -20.64 83.73
C ALA A 1190 5.40 -20.25 83.43
N VAL A 1191 4.87 -19.26 84.15
CA VAL A 1191 3.51 -18.72 83.95
C VAL A 1191 3.41 -18.04 82.58
N LYS A 1192 4.36 -17.16 82.24
CA LYS A 1192 4.41 -16.52 80.91
C LYS A 1192 4.52 -17.54 79.78
N ALA A 1193 5.39 -18.55 79.94
CA ALA A 1193 5.51 -19.62 78.94
C ALA A 1193 4.22 -20.46 78.82
N ARG A 1194 3.43 -20.59 79.90
CA ARG A 1194 2.14 -21.27 79.86
C ARG A 1194 1.06 -20.43 79.18
N GLU A 1195 1.02 -19.12 79.41
CA GLU A 1195 0.16 -18.19 78.68
C GLU A 1195 0.50 -18.18 77.19
N GLU A 1196 1.80 -18.20 76.84
CA GLU A 1196 2.27 -18.35 75.46
C GLU A 1196 1.82 -19.68 74.85
N LEU A 1197 1.89 -20.79 75.60
CA LEU A 1197 1.42 -22.10 75.14
C LEU A 1197 -0.08 -22.11 74.87
N ASP A 1198 -0.88 -21.55 75.79
CA ASP A 1198 -2.33 -21.45 75.64
C ASP A 1198 -2.69 -20.57 74.44
N GLY A 1199 -1.96 -19.47 74.22
CA GLY A 1199 -2.10 -18.62 73.05
C GLY A 1199 -1.81 -19.37 71.74
N LEU A 1200 -0.70 -20.11 71.68
CA LEU A 1200 -0.36 -20.96 70.53
C LEU A 1200 -1.41 -22.06 70.28
N ALA A 1201 -1.97 -22.64 71.35
CA ALA A 1201 -3.00 -23.67 71.26
C ALA A 1201 -4.32 -23.12 70.69
N ARG A 1202 -4.71 -21.89 71.05
CA ARG A 1202 -5.88 -21.20 70.46
C ARG A 1202 -5.64 -20.85 69.00
N GLU A 1203 -4.43 -20.38 68.68
CA GLU A 1203 -4.03 -20.12 67.29
C GLU A 1203 -4.03 -21.41 66.45
N LEU A 1204 -3.63 -22.56 67.03
CA LEU A 1204 -3.73 -23.84 66.36
C LEU A 1204 -5.20 -24.22 66.04
N ARG A 1205 -6.14 -23.99 66.97
CA ARG A 1205 -7.57 -24.23 66.72
C ARG A 1205 -8.12 -23.34 65.60
N TYR A 1206 -7.79 -22.05 65.64
CA TYR A 1206 -8.16 -21.09 64.60
C TYR A 1206 -7.61 -21.49 63.23
N THR A 1207 -6.33 -21.84 63.16
CA THR A 1207 -5.69 -22.25 61.90
C THR A 1207 -6.27 -23.57 61.36
N GLN A 1208 -6.53 -24.56 62.22
CA GLN A 1208 -7.18 -25.82 61.83
C GLN A 1208 -8.55 -25.57 61.20
N THR A 1209 -9.41 -24.81 61.88
CA THR A 1209 -10.78 -24.54 61.42
C THR A 1209 -10.80 -23.74 60.12
N THR A 1210 -9.94 -22.72 60.01
CA THR A 1210 -9.81 -21.89 58.81
C THR A 1210 -9.31 -22.72 57.62
N VAL A 1211 -8.19 -23.44 57.77
CA VAL A 1211 -7.61 -24.24 56.67
C VAL A 1211 -8.54 -25.35 56.23
N ALA A 1212 -9.29 -25.98 57.15
CA ALA A 1212 -10.30 -26.99 56.79
C ALA A 1212 -11.44 -26.40 55.97
N GLY A 1213 -11.97 -25.23 56.37
CA GLY A 1213 -13.02 -24.53 55.62
C GLY A 1213 -12.56 -24.09 54.24
N GLU A 1214 -11.35 -23.55 54.13
CA GLU A 1214 -10.78 -23.12 52.85
C GLU A 1214 -10.46 -24.29 51.92
N LEU A 1215 -9.95 -25.41 52.46
CA LEU A 1215 -9.71 -26.62 51.69
C LEU A 1215 -11.03 -27.18 51.12
N ALA A 1216 -12.11 -27.17 51.91
CA ALA A 1216 -13.43 -27.59 51.44
C ALA A 1216 -13.95 -26.67 50.32
N GLY A 1217 -13.86 -25.35 50.51
CA GLY A 1217 -14.25 -24.37 49.49
C GLY A 1217 -13.46 -24.53 48.19
N TRP A 1218 -12.15 -24.68 48.28
CA TRP A 1218 -11.29 -24.93 47.12
C TRP A 1218 -11.61 -26.27 46.43
N GLN A 1219 -11.92 -27.32 47.21
CA GLN A 1219 -12.27 -28.63 46.67
C GLN A 1219 -13.55 -28.58 45.81
N GLU A 1220 -14.54 -27.78 46.20
CA GLU A 1220 -15.74 -27.56 45.38
C GLU A 1220 -15.43 -26.71 44.13
N GLU A 1221 -14.69 -25.62 44.32
CA GLU A 1221 -14.42 -24.65 43.28
C GLU A 1221 -13.54 -25.22 42.15
N HIS A 1222 -12.43 -25.89 42.48
CA HIS A 1222 -11.50 -26.39 41.46
C HIS A 1222 -12.16 -27.46 40.56
N VAL A 1223 -13.15 -28.22 41.06
CA VAL A 1223 -13.93 -29.16 40.25
C VAL A 1223 -14.82 -28.40 39.26
N LYS A 1224 -15.52 -27.36 39.72
CA LYS A 1224 -16.37 -26.52 38.88
C LYS A 1224 -15.56 -25.82 37.79
N VAL A 1225 -14.44 -25.18 38.18
CA VAL A 1225 -13.49 -24.53 37.26
C VAL A 1225 -12.87 -25.53 36.31
N GLY A 1226 -12.47 -26.72 36.80
CA GLY A 1226 -11.90 -27.78 35.98
C GLY A 1226 -12.86 -28.28 34.89
N ARG A 1227 -14.14 -28.49 35.23
CA ARG A 1227 -15.19 -28.86 34.25
C ARG A 1227 -15.42 -27.74 33.23
N ALA A 1228 -15.50 -26.49 33.67
CA ALA A 1228 -15.68 -25.34 32.79
C ALA A 1228 -14.49 -25.18 31.83
N MET A 1229 -13.27 -25.35 32.33
CA MET A 1229 -12.03 -25.34 31.56
C MET A 1229 -12.04 -26.39 30.44
N LEU A 1230 -12.38 -27.65 30.77
CA LEU A 1230 -12.45 -28.73 29.76
C LEU A 1230 -13.53 -28.47 28.70
N LYS A 1231 -14.72 -28.00 29.12
CA LYS A 1231 -15.79 -27.60 28.19
C LYS A 1231 -15.38 -26.43 27.29
N LYS A 1232 -14.62 -25.47 27.80
CA LYS A 1232 -14.08 -24.35 27.01
C LYS A 1232 -13.04 -24.85 26.02
N LEU A 1233 -12.08 -25.66 26.45
CA LEU A 1233 -11.08 -26.27 25.57
C LEU A 1233 -11.74 -27.02 24.40
N ALA A 1234 -12.73 -27.87 24.69
CA ALA A 1234 -13.43 -28.63 23.66
C ALA A 1234 -14.13 -27.71 22.64
N ARG A 1235 -14.84 -26.67 23.11
CA ARG A 1235 -15.51 -25.70 22.23
C ARG A 1235 -14.53 -24.94 21.35
N ASP A 1236 -13.46 -24.39 21.94
CA ASP A 1236 -12.49 -23.56 21.23
C ASP A 1236 -11.69 -24.40 20.22
N VAL A 1237 -11.36 -25.66 20.55
CA VAL A 1237 -10.72 -26.60 19.60
C VAL A 1237 -11.66 -26.93 18.43
N ILE A 1238 -12.95 -27.19 18.68
CA ILE A 1238 -13.91 -27.45 17.60
C ILE A 1238 -14.02 -26.26 16.65
N VAL A 1239 -14.09 -25.03 17.19
CA VAL A 1239 -14.13 -23.81 16.37
C VAL A 1239 -12.86 -23.69 15.52
N LYS A 1240 -11.68 -23.86 16.14
CA LYS A 1240 -10.39 -23.74 15.44
C LYS A 1240 -10.20 -24.82 14.37
N GLU A 1241 -10.56 -26.08 14.65
CA GLU A 1241 -10.46 -27.17 13.68
C GLU A 1241 -11.49 -27.03 12.55
N ARG A 1242 -12.69 -26.49 12.80
CA ARG A 1242 -13.65 -26.13 11.73
C ARG A 1242 -13.11 -25.04 10.82
N ALA A 1243 -12.56 -23.96 11.39
CA ALA A 1243 -11.93 -22.89 10.62
C ALA A 1243 -10.73 -23.41 9.81
N LYS A 1244 -9.93 -24.32 10.38
CA LYS A 1244 -8.84 -24.99 9.68
C LYS A 1244 -9.36 -25.86 8.54
N LEU A 1245 -10.42 -26.64 8.75
CA LEU A 1245 -11.05 -27.46 7.71
C LEU A 1245 -11.58 -26.59 6.55
N GLU A 1246 -12.21 -25.44 6.85
CA GLU A 1246 -12.62 -24.46 5.85
C GLU A 1246 -11.39 -23.97 5.06
N GLY A 1247 -10.32 -23.56 5.74
CA GLY A 1247 -9.05 -23.18 5.10
C GLY A 1247 -8.45 -24.27 4.21
N ILE A 1248 -8.45 -25.54 4.65
CA ILE A 1248 -7.96 -26.68 3.85
C ILE A 1248 -8.82 -26.86 2.61
N LYS A 1249 -10.15 -26.71 2.72
CA LYS A 1249 -11.04 -26.73 1.55
C LYS A 1249 -10.70 -25.61 0.56
N ARG A 1250 -10.37 -24.39 1.02
CA ARG A 1250 -9.93 -23.29 0.13
C ARG A 1250 -8.66 -23.66 -0.62
N CYS A 1251 -7.64 -24.17 0.09
CA CYS A 1251 -6.38 -24.61 -0.51
C CYS A 1251 -6.62 -25.74 -1.53
N LEU A 1252 -7.49 -26.69 -1.22
CA LEU A 1252 -7.84 -27.77 -2.14
C LEU A 1252 -8.55 -27.26 -3.40
N ARG A 1253 -9.41 -26.22 -3.28
CA ARG A 1253 -10.04 -25.59 -4.44
C ARG A 1253 -9.02 -24.89 -5.32
N GLU A 1254 -8.11 -24.11 -4.73
CA GLU A 1254 -7.01 -23.45 -5.44
C GLU A 1254 -6.17 -24.47 -6.22
N ALA A 1255 -5.79 -25.58 -5.58
CA ALA A 1255 -5.05 -26.67 -6.23
C ALA A 1255 -5.83 -27.42 -7.32
N ARG A 1256 -7.18 -27.34 -7.35
CA ARG A 1256 -8.02 -28.00 -8.37
C ARG A 1256 -8.29 -27.11 -9.59
N ARG A 1257 -8.07 -25.80 -9.49
CA ARG A 1257 -8.27 -24.87 -10.62
C ARG A 1257 -7.36 -25.26 -11.80
N SER A 1258 -6.15 -25.74 -11.52
CA SER A 1258 -5.15 -26.16 -12.51
C SER A 1258 -5.60 -27.36 -13.35
N GLN A 1259 -6.39 -28.28 -12.78
CA GLN A 1259 -6.88 -29.47 -13.48
C GLN A 1259 -8.01 -29.15 -14.47
N GLY A 1260 -8.70 -28.01 -14.29
CA GLY A 1260 -9.73 -27.54 -15.21
C GLY A 1260 -9.19 -26.91 -16.50
N GLY A 1261 -7.87 -26.68 -16.59
CA GLY A 1261 -7.21 -26.14 -17.78
C GLY A 1261 -6.83 -27.17 -18.85
N VAL A 1262 -7.09 -28.47 -18.61
CA VAL A 1262 -6.91 -29.55 -19.60
C VAL A 1262 -8.27 -30.13 -19.98
N VAL A 1263 -9.20 -29.26 -20.37
CA VAL A 1263 -10.31 -29.60 -21.27
C VAL A 1263 -10.61 -28.36 -22.12
N ILE A 1264 -9.82 -28.17 -23.19
CA ILE A 1264 -10.29 -27.64 -24.47
C ILE A 1264 -9.72 -28.57 -25.54
#